data_AF-A0AAW1HU49-F1
#
_entry.id   AF-A0AAW1HU49-F1
#
_cell.length_a   1.000
_cell.length_b   1.000
_cell.length_c   1.000
_cell.angle_alpha   90.00
_cell.angle_beta   90.00
_cell.angle_gamma   90.00
#
_symmetry.space_group_name_H-M   'P 1'
#
loop_
_entity.id
_entity.type
_entity.pdbx_description
1 polymer ?
#
loop_
_entity_poly.entity_id
_entity_poly.type
_entity_poly.pdbx_seq_one_letter_code
_entity_poly.pdbx_strand_id
1 'polypeptide(L)'
;MAGSNPFDSQLRTLSINGKEYKYYDLQGLSEKYSKLPYSIRVLLESAVRNCDNFQITEKDVKNILNWEENQANEDGVEVAFRPARVILQDFTGVPAVVDFAAMRDAVKDLGGDPEKINPVCPADLVIDHSVQVDFVRSPDALQKNQELEFERNKERFLFLKWGAKAFNNMLIVPPGSGIVHQVNLEYLARVVFNDGETKLLYPDTVVGTDSHTTMINGLGVLGWGVGGIEAEAVMLGQAISMLLPQVVGYKLYGTLNPYVTSTDLVLTITKHLRQLGVVGKFVEFYGPGVTALSIADRATIANMCPEYGATVGFFPVDNTSLSYLRQTNRPDEQIKLIEAYLKSTGQLRDYSAGDQDPVFSESVGLDLSTVVSSVSGPKRPNDRVSVSDMKRDFADCLTNKVGFKGFGIPEAKLATKAKFMFDGTQYVIGHGSVIIAAITSCTNTSNPSVMLGAGLLAKNAVAAGLSVLPYIKTSLSPGSGVVTYYLRESGVIPALERLGFDIVGYGCMTCIGNSGSIDENIANAIEQNDLVCCGVLSGNRNFEGRIHPNTRANYLASPLLVIAYAIAGTVDIDFEVDPLGYKPDKSPVYLRDIWPTRAQIQAVEQQYVIPSMFQEVYAKIELGSPSWQGLNAPAGKLYPWDNTSTYIKKPPFFAGMSRTLPTPKPIRKSRVLLFLGDSVTTDHISPAGSIGRTSPAARYLAQRNLTPREFNSYGSRRGNDAVMARGTFANIRIVNKFLTKAGPRTIYIPTNEEMDVFDVAERYARDNTPLILICGKDYGSGSSRDWAAKGPFLLASGFGIPAKLATKAKFMFDGTQYVIGHGSVIIAAITSCTNTSNPSVMLGAGLLAKNAVAAGLSVLPYIKTSLSPGSGVVTYYLRESGVIPALERLGFDIVGYGCMTCIGNSGSIDENIANAIEQNDLVCCGVLSGNRNFEGRIHPNTRANYLASPLLVIAYAIAGTVDIDFEVDPLGYKPDKSPVYLRDIWPTRAQIQAVEQQYVIPSMFQEVYAKIELGSPSWQGLNAPAGKLYPWDNTSTYIKKPPFFAGMSRTLPTPKPIRKSRVLLFLGDSVTTDHISPAGSIGRTSPAARRGNDAVMARGTFANIRIVNKFLTKAGPRTIYIPTNEEMDVFDVAERYARDNTPLILICGKDYGSGSSRDWAAKGPFLLGIRAVIAESFERIHRSNLVGMGIIPLQFLPGQNAESLGLTGKESFDIDLPAEIKPGQHVQVTTDEGISFEVILRFDTEVDLLYYQHGGILNYMTYDDLRLKWFLL
;
A
#
# COMPACT_ATOMS: atom_id res chain seq x y z
N MET A 1 23.97 13.17 -37.42
CA MET A 1 23.09 12.51 -38.41
C MET A 1 23.66 11.12 -38.65
N ALA A 2 22.81 10.10 -38.71
CA ALA A 2 23.23 8.73 -39.02
C ALA A 2 23.86 8.66 -40.42
N GLY A 3 24.96 7.93 -40.57
CA GLY A 3 25.60 7.63 -41.86
C GLY A 3 25.05 6.36 -42.51
N SER A 4 25.52 6.04 -43.72
CA SER A 4 25.27 4.73 -44.37
C SER A 4 25.97 3.60 -43.60
N ASN A 5 25.41 2.38 -43.63
CA ASN A 5 26.01 1.25 -42.94
C ASN A 5 27.32 0.80 -43.64
N PRO A 6 28.49 0.90 -42.99
CA PRO A 6 29.78 0.57 -43.60
C PRO A 6 29.95 -0.93 -43.90
N PHE A 7 29.06 -1.78 -43.37
CA PHE A 7 29.10 -3.23 -43.56
C PHE A 7 28.12 -3.74 -44.64
N ASP A 8 27.51 -2.86 -45.43
CA ASP A 8 26.62 -3.24 -46.55
C ASP A 8 27.33 -4.17 -47.56
N SER A 9 28.67 -4.15 -47.65
CA SER A 9 29.46 -5.08 -48.47
C SER A 9 29.36 -6.55 -48.01
N GLN A 10 28.90 -6.81 -46.78
CA GLN A 10 28.67 -8.15 -46.24
C GLN A 10 27.25 -8.64 -46.44
N LEU A 11 26.38 -7.85 -47.06
CA LEU A 11 25.02 -8.27 -47.36
C LEU A 11 25.04 -9.35 -48.46
N ARG A 12 24.35 -10.47 -48.21
CA ARG A 12 24.22 -11.62 -49.12
C ARG A 12 22.75 -11.98 -49.30
N THR A 13 22.45 -12.67 -50.39
CA THR A 13 21.11 -13.17 -50.71
C THR A 13 21.02 -14.66 -50.40
N LEU A 14 19.94 -15.07 -49.74
CA LEU A 14 19.57 -16.45 -49.45
C LEU A 14 18.25 -16.77 -50.18
N SER A 15 18.25 -17.77 -51.05
CA SER A 15 17.05 -18.19 -51.79
C SER A 15 16.44 -19.45 -51.18
N ILE A 16 15.17 -19.38 -50.79
CA ILE A 16 14.44 -20.49 -50.15
C ILE A 16 13.06 -20.58 -50.78
N ASN A 17 12.72 -21.75 -51.34
CA ASN A 17 11.44 -22.01 -52.00
C ASN A 17 11.08 -20.95 -53.07
N GLY A 18 12.07 -20.42 -53.79
CA GLY A 18 11.87 -19.38 -54.82
C GLY A 18 11.68 -17.95 -54.29
N LYS A 19 11.76 -17.73 -52.97
CA LYS A 19 11.77 -16.39 -52.35
C LYS A 19 13.20 -16.00 -51.98
N GLU A 20 13.60 -14.79 -52.37
CA GLU A 20 14.89 -14.21 -51.99
C GLU A 20 14.77 -13.42 -50.68
N TYR A 21 15.72 -13.67 -49.79
CA TYR A 21 15.90 -12.96 -48.51
C TYR A 21 17.33 -12.44 -48.42
N LYS A 22 17.57 -11.42 -47.61
CA LYS A 22 18.90 -10.85 -47.39
C LYS A 22 19.39 -11.15 -45.98
N TYR A 23 20.70 -11.26 -45.78
CA TYR A 23 21.32 -11.34 -44.46
C TYR A 23 22.75 -10.81 -44.49
N TYR A 24 23.30 -10.45 -43.33
CA TYR A 24 24.72 -10.10 -43.20
C TYR A 24 25.56 -11.36 -42.97
N ASP A 25 26.53 -11.62 -43.86
CA ASP A 25 27.47 -12.72 -43.74
C ASP A 25 28.59 -12.40 -42.75
N LEU A 26 28.43 -12.87 -41.52
CA LEU A 26 29.40 -12.69 -40.44
C LEU A 26 30.59 -13.65 -40.53
N GLN A 27 30.43 -14.79 -41.19
CA GLN A 27 31.53 -15.75 -41.38
C GLN A 27 32.58 -15.17 -42.33
N GLY A 28 32.14 -14.45 -43.36
CA GLY A 28 33.02 -13.72 -44.27
C GLY A 28 33.71 -12.50 -43.66
N LEU A 29 33.34 -12.06 -42.45
CA LEU A 29 33.90 -10.87 -41.82
C LEU A 29 35.32 -11.11 -41.26
N SER A 30 35.57 -12.27 -40.66
CA SER A 30 36.86 -12.65 -40.07
C SER A 30 36.89 -14.11 -39.65
N GLU A 31 38.06 -14.76 -39.75
CA GLU A 31 38.28 -16.12 -39.23
C GLU A 31 38.06 -16.22 -37.71
N LYS A 32 38.20 -15.10 -36.97
CA LYS A 32 37.95 -15.04 -35.51
C LYS A 32 36.49 -15.37 -35.15
N TYR A 33 35.54 -15.17 -36.07
CA TYR A 33 34.11 -15.40 -35.81
C TYR A 33 33.79 -16.83 -35.34
N SER A 34 34.45 -17.82 -35.95
CA SER A 34 34.23 -19.24 -35.66
C SER A 34 34.54 -19.65 -34.22
N LYS A 35 35.40 -18.88 -33.52
CA LYS A 35 35.80 -19.12 -32.13
C LYS A 35 34.89 -18.44 -31.11
N LEU A 36 34.12 -17.44 -31.52
CA LEU A 36 33.26 -16.68 -30.61
C LEU A 36 32.17 -17.57 -30.00
N PRO A 37 31.85 -17.40 -28.70
CA PRO A 37 30.62 -17.94 -28.12
C PRO A 37 29.39 -17.53 -28.94
N TYR A 38 28.41 -18.41 -29.05
CA TYR A 38 27.24 -18.17 -29.90
C TYR A 38 26.43 -16.94 -29.43
N SER A 39 26.37 -16.71 -28.12
CA SER A 39 25.79 -15.50 -27.53
C SER A 39 26.48 -14.20 -28.01
N ILE A 40 27.81 -14.22 -28.20
CA ILE A 40 28.58 -13.08 -28.73
C ILE A 40 28.36 -12.92 -30.24
N ARG A 41 28.15 -14.01 -30.98
CA ARG A 41 27.80 -13.94 -32.42
C ARG A 41 26.51 -13.16 -32.65
N VAL A 42 25.54 -13.31 -31.75
CA VAL A 42 24.26 -12.56 -31.80
C VAL A 42 24.48 -11.06 -31.52
N LEU A 43 25.33 -10.70 -30.55
CA LEU A 43 25.71 -9.30 -30.32
C LEU A 43 26.41 -8.69 -31.53
N LEU A 44 27.33 -9.43 -32.16
CA LEU A 44 28.04 -9.00 -33.35
C LEU A 44 27.09 -8.76 -34.53
N GLU A 45 26.12 -9.65 -34.74
CA GLU A 45 25.09 -9.47 -35.77
C GLU A 45 24.34 -8.16 -35.61
N SER A 46 23.85 -7.89 -34.39
CA SER A 46 23.10 -6.67 -34.08
C SER A 46 23.95 -5.41 -34.34
N ALA A 47 25.22 -5.43 -33.93
CA ALA A 47 26.12 -4.30 -34.15
C ALA A 47 26.41 -4.07 -35.64
N VAL A 48 26.69 -5.13 -36.41
CA VAL A 48 26.96 -5.05 -37.86
C VAL A 48 25.74 -4.49 -38.61
N ARG A 49 24.55 -5.03 -38.35
CA ARG A 49 23.32 -4.62 -39.04
C ARG A 49 22.90 -3.19 -38.72
N ASN A 50 23.16 -2.72 -37.50
CA ASN A 50 22.72 -1.41 -37.03
C ASN A 50 23.83 -0.34 -36.97
N CYS A 51 25.00 -0.61 -37.55
CA CYS A 51 26.11 0.34 -37.56
C CYS A 51 25.76 1.59 -38.37
N ASP A 52 25.57 2.72 -37.68
CA ASP A 52 25.16 4.01 -38.24
C ASP A 52 26.23 5.10 -38.05
N ASN A 53 27.36 4.75 -37.42
CA ASN A 53 28.44 5.65 -37.01
C ASN A 53 27.95 6.84 -36.16
N PHE A 54 26.86 6.64 -35.41
CA PHE A 54 26.32 7.61 -34.45
C PHE A 54 25.96 6.95 -33.12
N GLN A 55 24.98 6.04 -33.10
CA GLN A 55 24.67 5.24 -31.91
C GLN A 55 25.52 3.98 -31.83
N ILE A 56 25.73 3.32 -32.97
CA ILE A 56 26.58 2.12 -33.09
C ILE A 56 27.65 2.42 -34.12
N THR A 57 28.90 2.30 -33.70
CA THR A 57 30.07 2.67 -34.48
C THR A 57 30.82 1.44 -34.99
N GLU A 58 31.66 1.63 -36.02
CA GLU A 58 32.59 0.58 -36.46
C GLU A 58 33.53 0.10 -35.34
N LYS A 59 33.79 0.96 -34.35
CA LYS A 59 34.58 0.60 -33.16
C LYS A 59 33.84 -0.46 -32.34
N ASP A 60 32.53 -0.34 -32.17
CA ASP A 60 31.72 -1.33 -31.44
C ASP A 60 31.77 -2.70 -32.12
N VAL A 61 31.62 -2.73 -33.44
CA VAL A 61 31.75 -3.97 -34.23
C VAL A 61 33.12 -4.62 -34.07
N LYS A 62 34.20 -3.82 -34.18
CA LYS A 62 35.58 -4.29 -33.97
C LYS A 62 35.82 -4.78 -32.54
N ASN A 63 35.24 -4.09 -31.54
CA ASN A 63 35.35 -4.46 -30.14
C ASN A 63 34.72 -5.83 -29.87
N ILE A 64 33.51 -6.08 -30.39
CA ILE A 64 32.80 -7.36 -30.25
C ILE A 64 33.54 -8.46 -31.02
N LEU A 65 34.03 -8.19 -32.23
CA LEU A 65 34.76 -9.17 -33.02
C LEU A 65 36.08 -9.61 -32.35
N ASN A 66 36.74 -8.70 -31.64
CA ASN A 66 37.93 -8.95 -30.82
C ASN A 66 37.60 -9.33 -29.37
N TRP A 67 36.42 -9.93 -29.13
CA TRP A 67 35.96 -10.31 -27.78
C TRP A 67 36.99 -11.11 -26.98
N GLU A 68 37.70 -12.05 -27.61
CA GLU A 68 38.67 -12.91 -26.94
C GLU A 68 39.79 -12.12 -26.23
N GLU A 69 40.23 -11.01 -26.83
CA GLU A 69 41.24 -10.09 -26.30
C GLU A 69 40.60 -9.08 -25.33
N ASN A 70 39.44 -8.51 -25.71
CA ASN A 70 38.80 -7.43 -24.99
C ASN A 70 38.13 -7.85 -23.66
N GLN A 71 37.73 -9.11 -23.53
CA GLN A 71 37.12 -9.64 -22.30
C GLN A 71 38.06 -9.65 -21.08
N ALA A 72 39.38 -9.54 -21.33
CA ALA A 72 40.41 -9.53 -20.29
C ALA A 72 40.75 -8.12 -19.78
N ASN A 73 40.16 -7.07 -20.36
CA ASN A 73 40.39 -5.70 -19.94
C ASN A 73 39.73 -5.43 -18.57
N GLU A 74 40.54 -5.10 -17.56
CA GLU A 74 40.08 -4.83 -16.19
C GLU A 74 39.15 -3.61 -16.08
N ASP A 75 39.35 -2.59 -16.93
CA ASP A 75 38.49 -1.40 -17.00
C ASP A 75 37.17 -1.67 -17.74
N GLY A 76 37.06 -2.83 -18.41
CA GLY A 76 35.94 -3.22 -19.26
C GLY A 76 35.93 -2.50 -20.61
N VAL A 77 35.26 -3.10 -21.60
CA VAL A 77 35.03 -2.49 -22.92
C VAL A 77 33.53 -2.30 -23.11
N GLU A 78 33.09 -1.05 -23.20
CA GLU A 78 31.69 -0.71 -23.49
C GLU A 78 31.37 -0.95 -24.97
N VAL A 79 30.20 -1.53 -25.22
CA VAL A 79 29.63 -1.76 -26.56
C VAL A 79 28.14 -1.42 -26.56
N ALA A 80 27.66 -0.95 -27.70
CA ALA A 80 26.24 -0.69 -27.91
C ALA A 80 25.53 -1.93 -28.49
N PHE A 81 24.32 -2.19 -27.99
CA PHE A 81 23.47 -3.30 -28.43
C PHE A 81 22.06 -2.83 -28.76
N ARG A 82 21.53 -3.21 -29.92
CA ARG A 82 20.14 -2.91 -30.32
C ARG A 82 19.31 -4.19 -30.37
N PRO A 83 18.44 -4.44 -29.37
CA PRO A 83 17.53 -5.59 -29.37
C PRO A 83 16.56 -5.54 -30.56
N ALA A 84 16.08 -6.71 -31.00
CA ALA A 84 15.10 -6.83 -32.07
C ALA A 84 13.68 -6.46 -31.60
N ARG A 85 13.35 -6.72 -30.33
CA ARG A 85 12.05 -6.43 -29.73
C ARG A 85 12.13 -6.19 -28.23
N VAL A 86 11.02 -5.73 -27.65
CA VAL A 86 10.82 -5.55 -26.21
C VAL A 86 9.64 -6.38 -25.75
N ILE A 87 9.72 -6.93 -24.54
CA ILE A 87 8.59 -7.62 -23.89
C ILE A 87 8.26 -7.00 -22.52
N LEU A 88 6.97 -6.81 -22.24
CA LEU A 88 6.48 -6.22 -21.00
C LEU A 88 5.46 -7.13 -20.32
N GLN A 89 5.30 -6.93 -19.01
CA GLN A 89 4.20 -7.47 -18.21
C GLN A 89 3.45 -6.34 -17.50
N ASP A 90 2.18 -6.50 -17.14
CA ASP A 90 1.28 -5.40 -16.76
C ASP A 90 1.72 -4.53 -15.55
N PHE A 91 2.40 -5.06 -14.53
CA PHE A 91 2.95 -4.24 -13.45
C PHE A 91 4.03 -3.27 -13.93
N THR A 92 4.76 -3.60 -14.99
CA THR A 92 5.81 -2.73 -15.57
C THR A 92 5.40 -2.07 -16.89
N GLY A 93 4.42 -2.63 -17.57
CA GLY A 93 3.86 -2.10 -18.79
C GLY A 93 2.94 -0.91 -18.53
N VAL A 94 2.19 -0.91 -17.40
CA VAL A 94 1.43 0.27 -17.00
C VAL A 94 2.32 1.51 -16.83
N PRO A 95 3.39 1.52 -16.01
CA PRO A 95 4.25 2.70 -15.91
C PRO A 95 4.93 3.06 -17.23
N ALA A 96 5.34 2.08 -18.04
CA ALA A 96 5.94 2.38 -19.35
C ALA A 96 4.95 3.09 -20.29
N VAL A 97 3.71 2.62 -20.38
CA VAL A 97 2.67 3.27 -21.20
C VAL A 97 2.28 4.64 -20.62
N VAL A 98 2.32 4.81 -19.28
CA VAL A 98 2.16 6.13 -18.61
C VAL A 98 3.26 7.09 -19.04
N ASP A 99 4.51 6.64 -19.11
CA ASP A 99 5.64 7.47 -19.51
C ASP A 99 5.54 7.85 -20.98
N PHE A 100 5.21 6.93 -21.89
CA PHE A 100 4.93 7.25 -23.30
C PHE A 100 3.77 8.26 -23.45
N ALA A 101 2.69 8.11 -22.68
CA ALA A 101 1.58 9.05 -22.68
C ALA A 101 2.01 10.45 -22.20
N ALA A 102 2.82 10.52 -21.13
CA ALA A 102 3.35 11.76 -20.59
C ALA A 102 4.39 12.42 -21.52
N MET A 103 5.19 11.63 -22.23
CA MET A 103 6.12 12.11 -23.26
C MET A 103 5.36 12.72 -24.44
N ARG A 104 4.24 12.13 -24.88
CA ARG A 104 3.37 12.72 -25.92
C ARG A 104 2.86 14.09 -25.51
N ASP A 105 2.42 14.24 -24.26
CA ASP A 105 2.02 15.54 -23.72
C ASP A 105 3.20 16.53 -23.69
N ALA A 106 4.37 16.11 -23.22
CA ALA A 106 5.54 16.99 -23.14
C ALA A 106 6.01 17.46 -24.52
N VAL A 107 6.03 16.57 -25.53
CA VAL A 107 6.36 16.93 -26.91
C VAL A 107 5.34 17.92 -27.48
N LYS A 108 4.05 17.72 -27.20
CA LYS A 108 2.99 18.66 -27.58
C LYS A 108 3.20 20.04 -26.95
N ASP A 109 3.46 20.07 -25.64
CA ASP A 109 3.66 21.30 -24.88
C ASP A 109 4.89 22.08 -25.38
N LEU A 110 5.90 21.38 -25.89
CA LEU A 110 7.09 21.96 -26.54
C LEU A 110 6.88 22.30 -28.02
N GLY A 111 5.67 22.16 -28.57
CA GLY A 111 5.32 22.46 -29.97
C GLY A 111 5.88 21.47 -30.99
N GLY A 112 6.15 20.23 -30.58
CA GLY A 112 6.53 19.11 -31.45
C GLY A 112 5.32 18.24 -31.82
N ASP A 113 5.57 17.24 -32.66
CA ASP A 113 4.58 16.24 -33.07
C ASP A 113 4.56 15.05 -32.08
N PRO A 114 3.47 14.84 -31.32
CA PRO A 114 3.35 13.75 -30.35
C PRO A 114 3.40 12.35 -30.98
N GLU A 115 3.04 12.19 -32.26
CA GLU A 115 3.03 10.86 -32.89
C GLU A 115 4.44 10.29 -33.11
N LYS A 116 5.47 11.14 -33.07
CA LYS A 116 6.88 10.70 -33.06
C LYS A 116 7.25 9.91 -31.81
N ILE A 117 6.49 10.06 -30.72
CA ILE A 117 6.61 9.22 -29.53
C ILE A 117 5.82 7.93 -29.78
N ASN A 118 6.52 6.93 -30.33
CA ASN A 118 5.99 5.62 -30.65
C ASN A 118 7.10 4.55 -30.60
N PRO A 119 6.79 3.30 -30.20
CA PRO A 119 7.74 2.20 -30.31
C PRO A 119 8.24 1.98 -31.76
N VAL A 120 9.55 1.96 -31.97
CA VAL A 120 10.20 1.71 -33.27
C VAL A 120 10.50 0.23 -33.51
N CYS A 121 10.45 -0.59 -32.47
CA CYS A 121 10.53 -2.05 -32.53
C CYS A 121 9.23 -2.67 -31.99
N PRO A 122 8.95 -3.95 -32.29
CA PRO A 122 7.85 -4.66 -31.66
C PRO A 122 7.96 -4.64 -30.13
N ALA A 123 6.84 -4.31 -29.47
CA ALA A 123 6.67 -4.29 -28.03
C ALA A 123 5.48 -5.16 -27.66
N ASP A 124 5.73 -6.33 -27.08
CA ASP A 124 4.69 -7.29 -26.69
C ASP A 124 4.42 -7.17 -25.19
N LEU A 125 3.20 -6.84 -24.75
CA LEU A 125 2.81 -6.75 -23.34
C LEU A 125 1.85 -7.89 -22.98
N VAL A 126 2.16 -8.67 -21.94
CA VAL A 126 1.28 -9.73 -21.42
C VAL A 126 0.72 -9.35 -20.05
N ILE A 127 -0.60 -9.51 -19.87
CA ILE A 127 -1.27 -9.20 -18.59
C ILE A 127 -1.37 -10.48 -17.74
N ASP A 128 -0.53 -10.59 -16.71
CA ASP A 128 -0.37 -11.82 -15.91
C ASP A 128 -0.03 -11.59 -14.42
N HIS A 129 0.24 -10.36 -13.99
CA HIS A 129 0.56 -9.99 -12.60
C HIS A 129 -0.66 -9.47 -11.81
N SER A 130 -1.82 -9.33 -12.44
CA SER A 130 -3.03 -8.78 -11.82
C SER A 130 -3.88 -9.78 -11.04
N VAL A 131 -3.92 -11.04 -11.48
CA VAL A 131 -4.73 -12.09 -10.86
C VAL A 131 -4.14 -12.54 -9.51
N GLN A 132 -5.01 -12.82 -8.54
CA GLN A 132 -4.63 -13.28 -7.20
C GLN A 132 -5.36 -14.59 -6.86
N VAL A 133 -4.79 -15.35 -5.93
CA VAL A 133 -5.37 -16.61 -5.44
C VAL A 133 -6.35 -16.32 -4.29
N ASP A 134 -7.44 -15.60 -4.59
CA ASP A 134 -8.47 -15.26 -3.60
C ASP A 134 -9.30 -16.49 -3.20
N PHE A 135 -9.65 -17.32 -4.18
CA PHE A 135 -10.38 -18.58 -4.02
C PHE A 135 -9.52 -19.77 -4.47
N VAL A 136 -9.68 -20.90 -3.78
CA VAL A 136 -8.96 -22.16 -4.01
C VAL A 136 -9.88 -23.36 -3.81
N ARG A 137 -9.43 -24.56 -4.20
CA ARG A 137 -10.07 -25.84 -3.89
C ARG A 137 -11.56 -25.92 -4.28
N SER A 138 -11.90 -25.29 -5.41
CA SER A 138 -13.27 -25.24 -5.92
C SER A 138 -13.26 -25.23 -7.44
N PRO A 139 -14.20 -25.94 -8.11
CA PRO A 139 -14.35 -25.90 -9.56
C PRO A 139 -14.60 -24.48 -10.13
N ASP A 140 -15.14 -23.57 -9.32
CA ASP A 140 -15.42 -22.18 -9.71
C ASP A 140 -14.33 -21.17 -9.29
N ALA A 141 -13.21 -21.64 -8.70
CA ALA A 141 -12.13 -20.77 -8.22
C ALA A 141 -11.51 -19.93 -9.35
N LEU A 142 -11.25 -20.54 -10.52
CA LEU A 142 -10.76 -19.84 -11.72
C LEU A 142 -11.63 -18.64 -12.08
N GLN A 143 -12.94 -18.86 -12.18
CA GLN A 143 -13.89 -17.83 -12.58
C GLN A 143 -13.93 -16.70 -11.55
N LYS A 144 -14.08 -17.03 -10.26
CA LYS A 144 -14.16 -16.02 -9.18
C LYS A 144 -12.89 -15.16 -9.08
N ASN A 145 -11.72 -15.77 -9.24
CA ASN A 145 -10.45 -15.05 -9.22
C ASN A 145 -10.33 -14.10 -10.42
N GLN A 146 -10.76 -14.53 -11.61
CA GLN A 146 -10.77 -13.67 -12.81
C GLN A 146 -11.81 -12.54 -12.71
N GLU A 147 -12.98 -12.79 -12.13
CA GLU A 147 -13.99 -11.75 -11.88
C GLU A 147 -13.44 -10.66 -10.93
N LEU A 148 -12.82 -11.05 -9.81
CA LEU A 148 -12.16 -10.13 -8.89
C LEU A 148 -10.98 -9.40 -9.53
N GLU A 149 -10.21 -10.07 -10.38
CA GLU A 149 -9.13 -9.45 -11.16
C GLU A 149 -9.68 -8.31 -12.02
N PHE A 150 -10.75 -8.55 -12.77
CA PHE A 150 -11.38 -7.53 -13.61
C PHE A 150 -11.98 -6.39 -12.81
N GLU A 151 -12.64 -6.68 -11.69
CA GLU A 151 -13.20 -5.66 -10.79
C GLU A 151 -12.10 -4.73 -10.27
N ARG A 152 -11.01 -5.30 -9.75
CA ARG A 152 -9.91 -4.54 -9.13
C ARG A 152 -9.07 -3.76 -10.14
N ASN A 153 -8.93 -4.27 -11.37
CA ASN A 153 -7.97 -3.76 -12.36
C ASN A 153 -8.61 -3.12 -13.59
N LYS A 154 -9.93 -2.91 -13.59
CA LYS A 154 -10.70 -2.33 -14.72
C LYS A 154 -10.03 -1.10 -15.34
N GLU A 155 -9.60 -0.15 -14.51
CA GLU A 155 -8.98 1.09 -14.98
C GLU A 155 -7.63 0.85 -15.67
N ARG A 156 -6.77 0.01 -15.07
CA ARG A 156 -5.47 -0.39 -15.65
C ARG A 156 -5.66 -1.11 -16.98
N PHE A 157 -6.64 -2.01 -17.06
CA PHE A 157 -6.95 -2.74 -18.30
C PHE A 157 -7.48 -1.82 -19.39
N LEU A 158 -8.33 -0.85 -19.05
CA LEU A 158 -8.80 0.17 -19.98
C LEU A 158 -7.63 1.05 -20.48
N PHE A 159 -6.70 1.42 -19.60
CA PHE A 159 -5.49 2.16 -19.94
C PHE A 159 -4.57 1.39 -20.90
N LEU A 160 -4.29 0.12 -20.61
CA LEU A 160 -3.50 -0.74 -21.49
C LEU A 160 -4.20 -0.93 -22.85
N LYS A 161 -5.51 -1.21 -22.85
CA LYS A 161 -6.31 -1.34 -24.09
C LYS A 161 -6.30 -0.05 -24.93
N TRP A 162 -6.24 1.13 -24.29
CA TRP A 162 -5.98 2.39 -24.99
C TRP A 162 -4.57 2.42 -25.59
N GLY A 163 -3.54 2.04 -24.82
CA GLY A 163 -2.15 1.97 -25.29
C GLY A 163 -1.99 1.12 -26.56
N ALA A 164 -2.60 -0.07 -26.59
CA ALA A 164 -2.61 -0.95 -27.77
C ALA A 164 -3.19 -0.30 -29.04
N LYS A 165 -4.12 0.66 -28.90
CA LYS A 165 -4.71 1.41 -30.03
C LYS A 165 -3.94 2.69 -30.35
N ALA A 166 -3.33 3.30 -29.34
CA ALA A 166 -2.69 4.60 -29.44
C ALA A 166 -1.27 4.52 -30.01
N PHE A 167 -0.57 3.40 -29.82
CA PHE A 167 0.81 3.17 -30.25
C PHE A 167 0.88 2.07 -31.32
N ASN A 168 1.65 2.32 -32.38
CA ASN A 168 1.99 1.29 -33.36
C ASN A 168 3.06 0.34 -32.77
N ASN A 169 3.16 -0.87 -33.30
CA ASN A 169 4.10 -1.92 -32.85
C ASN A 169 3.88 -2.39 -31.40
N MET A 170 2.76 -2.04 -30.76
CA MET A 170 2.42 -2.48 -29.41
C MET A 170 1.31 -3.53 -29.43
N LEU A 171 1.69 -4.79 -29.17
CA LEU A 171 0.75 -5.90 -29.00
C LEU A 171 0.42 -6.07 -27.52
N ILE A 172 -0.86 -6.25 -27.18
CA ILE A 172 -1.28 -6.58 -25.81
C ILE A 172 -1.99 -7.92 -25.79
N VAL A 173 -1.42 -8.86 -25.05
CA VAL A 173 -2.03 -10.13 -24.71
C VAL A 173 -2.93 -9.93 -23.47
N PRO A 174 -4.25 -10.13 -23.60
CA PRO A 174 -5.24 -9.86 -22.55
C PRO A 174 -5.10 -10.77 -21.31
N PRO A 175 -5.74 -10.40 -20.17
CA PRO A 175 -5.72 -11.20 -18.96
C PRO A 175 -6.36 -12.58 -19.17
N GLY A 176 -5.83 -13.58 -18.45
CA GLY A 176 -6.29 -14.97 -18.51
C GLY A 176 -5.75 -15.79 -19.67
N SER A 177 -4.87 -15.22 -20.50
CA SER A 177 -4.24 -15.89 -21.64
C SER A 177 -3.00 -16.74 -21.26
N GLY A 178 -2.26 -16.33 -20.22
CA GLY A 178 -1.03 -17.00 -19.78
C GLY A 178 -0.03 -16.05 -19.14
N ILE A 179 1.12 -16.59 -18.74
CA ILE A 179 2.25 -15.88 -18.13
C ILE A 179 3.22 -15.44 -19.23
N VAL A 180 3.77 -14.23 -19.11
CA VAL A 180 4.59 -13.54 -20.11
C VAL A 180 5.67 -14.43 -20.74
N HIS A 181 6.42 -15.18 -19.92
CA HIS A 181 7.55 -15.97 -20.41
C HIS A 181 7.14 -17.27 -21.12
N GLN A 182 6.04 -17.88 -20.69
CA GLN A 182 5.51 -19.07 -21.34
C GLN A 182 4.85 -18.70 -22.68
N VAL A 183 4.06 -17.63 -22.70
CA VAL A 183 3.50 -17.06 -23.94
C VAL A 183 4.63 -16.60 -24.88
N ASN A 184 5.73 -16.06 -24.34
CA ASN A 184 6.90 -15.73 -25.14
C ASN A 184 7.50 -16.98 -25.81
N LEU A 185 7.77 -18.03 -25.03
CA LEU A 185 8.36 -19.27 -25.53
C LEU A 185 7.46 -19.99 -26.56
N GLU A 186 6.15 -20.03 -26.31
CA GLU A 186 5.17 -20.78 -27.10
C GLU A 186 4.61 -20.00 -28.29
N TYR A 187 4.62 -18.66 -28.26
CA TYR A 187 3.93 -17.82 -29.26
C TYR A 187 4.74 -16.61 -29.75
N LEU A 188 5.26 -15.76 -28.85
CA LEU A 188 5.90 -14.49 -29.26
C LEU A 188 7.36 -14.64 -29.72
N ALA A 189 8.03 -15.77 -29.50
CA ALA A 189 9.40 -15.95 -30.00
C ALA A 189 9.42 -16.14 -31.52
N ARG A 190 10.26 -15.35 -32.20
CA ARG A 190 10.43 -15.41 -33.66
C ARG A 190 11.62 -16.30 -34.05
N VAL A 191 12.62 -16.41 -33.17
CA VAL A 191 13.93 -17.08 -33.37
C VAL A 191 14.78 -16.41 -34.46
N VAL A 192 14.23 -16.20 -35.65
CA VAL A 192 14.79 -15.36 -36.71
C VAL A 192 13.70 -14.40 -37.18
N PHE A 193 14.02 -13.11 -37.17
CA PHE A 193 13.16 -12.07 -37.72
C PHE A 193 13.28 -12.02 -39.25
N ASN A 194 12.19 -11.59 -39.87
CA ASN A 194 12.15 -11.09 -41.23
C ASN A 194 11.48 -9.71 -41.16
N ASP A 195 12.21 -8.65 -41.51
CA ASP A 195 11.68 -7.27 -41.43
C ASP A 195 10.53 -6.98 -42.41
N GLY A 196 10.27 -7.89 -43.36
CA GLY A 196 9.20 -7.81 -44.35
C GLY A 196 9.48 -6.79 -45.46
N GLU A 197 9.90 -5.57 -45.10
CA GLU A 197 10.13 -4.45 -46.01
C GLU A 197 11.36 -4.68 -46.90
N THR A 198 12.50 -5.05 -46.31
CA THR A 198 13.74 -5.33 -47.07
C THR A 198 14.03 -6.82 -47.21
N LYS A 199 13.19 -7.66 -46.58
CA LYS A 199 13.35 -9.12 -46.44
C LYS A 199 14.66 -9.49 -45.76
N LEU A 200 15.13 -8.66 -44.83
CA LEU A 200 16.35 -8.87 -44.08
C LEU A 200 16.10 -9.84 -42.93
N LEU A 201 16.95 -10.86 -42.84
CA LEU A 201 16.95 -11.88 -41.79
C LEU A 201 18.00 -11.57 -40.73
N TYR A 202 17.59 -11.69 -39.47
CA TYR A 202 18.46 -11.49 -38.30
C TYR A 202 17.94 -12.25 -37.08
N PRO A 203 18.76 -12.56 -36.07
CA PRO A 203 18.35 -13.33 -34.92
C PRO A 203 17.33 -12.55 -34.07
N ASP A 204 16.36 -13.26 -33.50
CA ASP A 204 15.52 -12.71 -32.44
C ASP A 204 16.37 -12.39 -31.22
N THR A 205 16.18 -11.19 -30.68
CA THR A 205 16.77 -10.75 -29.42
C THR A 205 15.74 -9.91 -28.68
N VAL A 206 15.69 -10.05 -27.36
CA VAL A 206 14.65 -9.41 -26.56
C VAL A 206 15.18 -8.91 -25.23
N VAL A 207 14.85 -7.67 -24.91
CA VAL A 207 14.93 -7.19 -23.52
C VAL A 207 13.53 -7.08 -22.96
N GLY A 208 13.37 -7.40 -21.69
CA GLY A 208 12.05 -7.34 -21.07
C GLY A 208 12.04 -6.67 -19.72
N THR A 209 10.92 -6.07 -19.35
CA THR A 209 10.75 -5.44 -18.03
C THR A 209 10.41 -6.47 -16.94
N ASP A 210 10.97 -7.67 -17.06
CA ASP A 210 10.92 -8.77 -16.11
C ASP A 210 12.27 -9.49 -16.09
N SER A 211 12.79 -9.84 -14.91
CA SER A 211 14.12 -10.47 -14.82
C SER A 211 14.20 -11.83 -15.51
N HIS A 212 13.10 -12.60 -15.52
CA HIS A 212 13.10 -13.95 -16.06
C HIS A 212 12.81 -13.98 -17.57
N THR A 213 12.88 -12.83 -18.26
CA THR A 213 12.95 -12.77 -19.72
C THR A 213 14.08 -13.66 -20.25
N THR A 214 15.10 -13.92 -19.43
CA THR A 214 16.16 -14.89 -19.69
C THR A 214 15.67 -16.31 -20.00
N MET A 215 14.44 -16.67 -19.64
CA MET A 215 13.84 -17.97 -19.97
C MET A 215 13.88 -18.28 -21.46
N ILE A 216 13.75 -17.26 -22.32
CA ILE A 216 13.76 -17.45 -23.77
C ILE A 216 15.13 -17.86 -24.33
N ASN A 217 16.20 -17.66 -23.56
CA ASN A 217 17.54 -18.12 -23.93
C ASN A 217 17.63 -19.65 -24.06
N GLY A 218 16.70 -20.39 -23.43
CA GLY A 218 16.58 -21.85 -23.61
C GLY A 218 16.17 -22.27 -25.02
N LEU A 219 15.58 -21.36 -25.81
CA LEU A 219 15.22 -21.54 -27.22
C LEU A 219 16.27 -20.91 -28.17
N GLY A 220 17.37 -20.37 -27.63
CA GLY A 220 18.43 -19.74 -28.43
C GLY A 220 18.15 -18.31 -28.85
N VAL A 221 17.19 -17.64 -28.22
CA VAL A 221 16.93 -16.19 -28.39
C VAL A 221 17.69 -15.44 -27.31
N LEU A 222 18.61 -14.55 -27.68
CA LEU A 222 19.40 -13.81 -26.69
C LEU A 222 18.53 -12.74 -26.03
N GLY A 223 18.28 -12.88 -24.73
CA GLY A 223 17.47 -11.91 -24.00
C GLY A 223 17.63 -11.94 -22.49
N TRP A 224 17.35 -10.78 -21.88
CA TRP A 224 17.49 -10.58 -20.44
C TRP A 224 16.54 -9.51 -19.91
N GLY A 225 16.44 -9.43 -18.59
CA GLY A 225 15.61 -8.43 -17.91
C GLY A 225 16.31 -7.08 -17.76
N VAL A 226 15.57 -6.01 -18.06
CA VAL A 226 16.01 -4.61 -17.96
C VAL A 226 15.01 -3.78 -17.14
N GLY A 227 15.39 -2.56 -16.76
CA GLY A 227 14.45 -1.61 -16.17
C GLY A 227 13.40 -1.12 -17.18
N GLY A 228 12.27 -0.58 -16.67
CA GLY A 228 11.24 0.05 -17.52
C GLY A 228 11.81 1.16 -18.41
N ILE A 229 12.59 2.06 -17.82
CA ILE A 229 13.27 3.17 -18.52
C ILE A 229 14.19 2.68 -19.65
N GLU A 230 14.95 1.60 -19.41
CA GLU A 230 15.82 1.01 -20.43
C GLU A 230 15.00 0.41 -21.58
N ALA A 231 13.92 -0.31 -21.27
CA ALA A 231 13.00 -0.83 -22.27
C ALA A 231 12.31 0.29 -23.07
N GLU A 232 11.91 1.38 -22.41
CA GLU A 232 11.35 2.58 -23.05
C GLU A 232 12.35 3.23 -24.00
N ALA A 233 13.61 3.37 -23.58
CA ALA A 233 14.67 3.89 -24.44
C ALA A 233 14.86 3.03 -25.69
N VAL A 234 14.87 1.70 -25.55
CA VAL A 234 14.92 0.76 -26.69
C VAL A 234 13.71 0.92 -27.60
N MET A 235 12.51 1.03 -27.02
CA MET A 235 11.28 1.30 -27.79
C MET A 235 11.38 2.63 -28.55
N LEU A 236 12.11 3.63 -28.06
CA LEU A 236 12.36 4.90 -28.76
C LEU A 236 13.56 4.85 -29.74
N GLY A 237 14.20 3.69 -29.89
CA GLY A 237 15.29 3.46 -30.84
C GLY A 237 16.69 3.74 -30.30
N GLN A 238 16.84 3.88 -28.98
CA GLN A 238 18.14 3.99 -28.34
C GLN A 238 18.79 2.60 -28.18
N ALA A 239 20.05 2.46 -28.57
CA ALA A 239 20.85 1.29 -28.26
C ALA A 239 21.15 1.19 -26.75
N ILE A 240 21.13 -0.02 -26.21
CA ILE A 240 21.55 -0.32 -24.85
C ILE A 240 23.08 -0.21 -24.79
N SER A 241 23.60 0.49 -23.79
CA SER A 241 25.01 0.41 -23.43
C SER A 241 25.24 -0.75 -22.48
N MET A 242 26.26 -1.56 -22.75
CA MET A 242 26.69 -2.64 -21.86
C MET A 242 28.20 -2.84 -21.92
N LEU A 243 28.78 -3.36 -20.85
CA LEU A 243 30.14 -3.89 -20.90
C LEU A 243 30.11 -5.22 -21.67
N LEU A 244 31.11 -5.40 -22.53
CA LEU A 244 31.32 -6.64 -23.26
C LEU A 244 31.54 -7.79 -22.25
N PRO A 245 30.65 -8.78 -22.16
CA PRO A 245 30.63 -9.70 -21.03
C PRO A 245 31.63 -10.84 -21.25
N GLN A 246 32.26 -11.29 -20.16
CA GLN A 246 32.88 -12.62 -20.13
C GLN A 246 31.79 -13.69 -20.31
N VAL A 247 32.15 -14.83 -20.92
CA VAL A 247 31.26 -15.95 -21.18
C VAL A 247 31.83 -17.21 -20.52
N VAL A 248 31.12 -17.71 -19.51
CA VAL A 248 31.42 -18.97 -18.83
C VAL A 248 30.75 -20.11 -19.59
N GLY A 249 31.54 -21.03 -20.14
CA GLY A 249 31.05 -22.25 -20.76
C GLY A 249 30.65 -23.28 -19.70
N TYR A 250 29.38 -23.69 -19.67
CA TYR A 250 28.87 -24.67 -18.72
C TYR A 250 28.62 -26.03 -19.41
N LYS A 251 29.57 -26.95 -19.26
CA LYS A 251 29.56 -28.26 -19.93
C LYS A 251 28.66 -29.25 -19.20
N LEU A 252 27.61 -29.73 -19.87
CA LEU A 252 26.76 -30.82 -19.38
C LEU A 252 27.19 -32.14 -20.02
N TYR A 253 27.37 -33.18 -19.20
CA TYR A 253 27.70 -34.53 -19.64
C TYR A 253 27.12 -35.59 -18.69
N GLY A 254 27.17 -36.86 -19.07
CA GLY A 254 26.49 -37.94 -18.33
C GLY A 254 24.98 -37.97 -18.61
N THR A 255 24.24 -38.72 -17.80
CA THR A 255 22.79 -38.90 -17.93
C THR A 255 22.08 -38.64 -16.62
N LEU A 256 20.90 -38.01 -16.67
CA LEU A 256 20.08 -37.76 -15.49
C LEU A 256 19.53 -39.07 -14.92
N ASN A 257 19.48 -39.17 -13.60
CA ASN A 257 18.78 -40.25 -12.90
C ASN A 257 17.28 -40.26 -13.28
N PRO A 258 16.64 -41.43 -13.51
CA PRO A 258 15.23 -41.54 -13.89
C PRO A 258 14.21 -40.90 -12.94
N TYR A 259 14.57 -40.65 -11.68
CA TYR A 259 13.71 -40.05 -10.64
C TYR A 259 13.92 -38.54 -10.48
N VAL A 260 14.94 -37.99 -11.12
CA VAL A 260 15.30 -36.57 -11.05
C VAL A 260 14.49 -35.76 -12.06
N THR A 261 14.06 -34.59 -11.64
CA THR A 261 13.27 -33.64 -12.43
C THR A 261 14.13 -32.53 -13.01
N SER A 262 13.58 -31.77 -13.95
CA SER A 262 14.22 -30.55 -14.48
C SER A 262 14.43 -29.50 -13.38
N THR A 263 13.52 -29.43 -12.40
CA THR A 263 13.65 -28.56 -11.23
C THR A 263 14.90 -28.88 -10.42
N ASP A 264 15.17 -30.17 -10.18
CA ASP A 264 16.35 -30.61 -9.42
C ASP A 264 17.66 -30.23 -10.12
N LEU A 265 17.68 -30.36 -11.46
CA LEU A 265 18.81 -29.95 -12.30
C LEU A 265 19.05 -28.44 -12.19
N VAL A 266 18.01 -27.60 -12.35
CA VAL A 266 18.20 -26.15 -12.27
C VAL A 266 18.60 -25.69 -10.87
N LEU A 267 18.09 -26.29 -9.79
CA LEU A 267 18.51 -25.94 -8.43
C LEU A 267 19.98 -26.31 -8.18
N THR A 268 20.45 -27.43 -8.75
CA THR A 268 21.86 -27.85 -8.70
C THR A 268 22.75 -26.86 -9.46
N ILE A 269 22.37 -26.50 -10.69
CA ILE A 269 23.08 -25.51 -11.51
C ILE A 269 23.10 -24.14 -10.82
N THR A 270 21.97 -23.71 -10.25
CA THR A 270 21.84 -22.42 -9.57
C THR A 270 22.80 -22.31 -8.39
N LYS A 271 22.88 -23.34 -7.54
CA LYS A 271 23.85 -23.39 -6.43
C LYS A 271 25.29 -23.34 -6.94
N HIS A 272 25.61 -24.13 -7.97
CA HIS A 272 26.97 -24.23 -8.49
C HIS A 272 27.44 -22.90 -9.13
N LEU A 273 26.64 -22.32 -10.02
CA LEU A 273 26.95 -21.04 -10.66
C LEU A 273 27.03 -19.88 -9.67
N ARG A 274 26.20 -19.90 -8.60
CA ARG A 274 26.28 -18.89 -7.55
C ARG A 274 27.59 -18.98 -6.75
N GLN A 275 28.10 -20.19 -6.51
CA GLN A 275 29.40 -20.41 -5.88
C GLN A 275 30.57 -19.97 -6.77
N LEU A 276 30.43 -20.16 -8.09
CA LEU A 276 31.42 -19.73 -9.07
C LEU A 276 31.51 -18.20 -9.19
N GLY A 277 30.40 -17.47 -8.95
CA GLY A 277 30.37 -16.01 -8.99
C GLY A 277 30.26 -15.45 -10.40
N VAL A 278 29.16 -15.74 -11.08
CA VAL A 278 28.93 -15.35 -12.49
C VAL A 278 28.22 -14.00 -12.66
N VAL A 279 28.29 -13.11 -11.66
CA VAL A 279 27.61 -11.80 -11.72
C VAL A 279 28.21 -10.93 -12.82
N GLY A 280 27.36 -10.37 -13.68
CA GLY A 280 27.78 -9.54 -14.83
C GLY A 280 28.35 -10.32 -16.02
N LYS A 281 28.40 -11.65 -15.94
CA LYS A 281 28.88 -12.53 -17.01
C LYS A 281 27.71 -13.16 -17.78
N PHE A 282 27.98 -13.69 -18.95
CA PHE A 282 27.11 -14.64 -19.63
C PHE A 282 27.50 -16.07 -19.24
N VAL A 283 26.52 -16.96 -19.21
CA VAL A 283 26.72 -18.40 -19.12
C VAL A 283 26.20 -19.02 -20.42
N GLU A 284 27.00 -19.81 -21.10
CA GLU A 284 26.60 -20.52 -22.32
C GLU A 284 26.74 -22.03 -22.09
N PHE A 285 25.63 -22.76 -22.27
CA PHE A 285 25.58 -24.19 -22.00
C PHE A 285 26.04 -24.97 -23.23
N TYR A 286 26.84 -26.02 -23.01
CA TYR A 286 27.37 -26.86 -24.09
C TYR A 286 27.64 -28.31 -23.64
N GLY A 287 28.12 -29.14 -24.56
CA GLY A 287 28.46 -30.54 -24.30
C GLY A 287 27.32 -31.53 -24.56
N PRO A 288 27.64 -32.84 -24.61
CA PRO A 288 26.73 -33.86 -25.11
C PRO A 288 25.48 -34.03 -24.24
N GLY A 289 25.54 -33.71 -22.93
CA GLY A 289 24.40 -33.80 -22.03
C GLY A 289 23.25 -32.85 -22.39
N VAL A 290 23.50 -31.78 -23.15
CA VAL A 290 22.46 -30.83 -23.60
C VAL A 290 21.47 -31.49 -24.58
N THR A 291 21.92 -32.51 -25.33
CA THR A 291 21.07 -33.24 -26.30
C THR A 291 19.95 -34.02 -25.63
N ALA A 292 20.11 -34.38 -24.36
CA ALA A 292 19.10 -35.10 -23.57
C ALA A 292 18.06 -34.17 -22.91
N LEU A 293 18.26 -32.85 -22.99
CA LEU A 293 17.38 -31.84 -22.41
C LEU A 293 16.36 -31.34 -23.45
N SER A 294 15.09 -31.37 -23.09
CA SER A 294 14.02 -30.74 -23.88
C SER A 294 14.17 -29.20 -23.88
N ILE A 295 13.47 -28.51 -24.79
CA ILE A 295 13.42 -27.03 -24.73
C ILE A 295 12.84 -26.55 -23.40
N ALA A 296 11.85 -27.27 -22.84
CA ALA A 296 11.31 -26.93 -21.55
C ALA A 296 12.34 -27.08 -20.41
N ASP A 297 13.19 -28.11 -20.45
CA ASP A 297 14.29 -28.29 -19.48
C ASP A 297 15.30 -27.13 -19.60
N ARG A 298 15.70 -26.76 -20.82
CA ARG A 298 16.61 -25.63 -21.10
C ARG A 298 16.02 -24.30 -20.65
N ALA A 299 14.75 -24.06 -20.95
CA ALA A 299 14.03 -22.86 -20.53
C ALA A 299 13.91 -22.77 -19.01
N THR A 300 13.71 -23.90 -18.31
CA THR A 300 13.72 -23.96 -16.84
C THR A 300 15.07 -23.50 -16.28
N ILE A 301 16.18 -23.98 -16.86
CA ILE A 301 17.55 -23.58 -16.47
C ILE A 301 17.79 -22.09 -16.72
N ALA A 302 17.48 -21.63 -17.94
CA ALA A 302 17.66 -20.24 -18.36
C ALA A 302 16.77 -19.25 -17.60
N ASN A 303 15.59 -19.69 -17.13
CA ASN A 303 14.68 -18.89 -16.31
C ASN A 303 15.36 -18.45 -15.01
N MET A 304 16.07 -19.35 -14.32
CA MET A 304 16.71 -19.06 -13.03
C MET A 304 18.03 -18.27 -13.13
N CYS A 305 18.33 -17.69 -14.30
CA CYS A 305 19.51 -16.87 -14.53
C CYS A 305 19.71 -15.71 -13.54
N PRO A 306 18.66 -14.92 -13.22
CA PRO A 306 18.77 -13.87 -12.22
C PRO A 306 19.15 -14.40 -10.83
N GLU A 307 18.75 -15.62 -10.49
CA GLU A 307 18.97 -16.22 -9.17
C GLU A 307 20.41 -16.71 -8.95
N TYR A 308 21.10 -17.20 -10.00
CA TYR A 308 22.54 -17.46 -9.92
C TYR A 308 23.41 -16.23 -10.25
N GLY A 309 22.83 -15.20 -10.84
CA GLY A 309 23.39 -13.84 -10.94
C GLY A 309 23.97 -13.47 -12.30
N ALA A 310 23.97 -14.38 -13.27
CA ALA A 310 24.42 -14.05 -14.62
C ALA A 310 23.42 -13.15 -15.34
N THR A 311 23.89 -12.44 -16.37
CA THR A 311 23.01 -11.63 -17.23
C THR A 311 22.19 -12.52 -18.16
N VAL A 312 22.80 -13.60 -18.68
CA VAL A 312 22.21 -14.53 -19.65
C VAL A 312 22.63 -15.97 -19.33
N GLY A 313 21.71 -16.92 -19.50
CA GLY A 313 21.97 -18.36 -19.53
C GLY A 313 21.57 -18.94 -20.89
N PHE A 314 22.51 -19.03 -21.83
CA PHE A 314 22.27 -19.23 -23.26
C PHE A 314 22.38 -20.68 -23.70
N PHE A 315 21.38 -21.14 -24.46
CA PHE A 315 21.40 -22.41 -25.20
C PHE A 315 21.28 -22.11 -26.69
N PRO A 316 22.38 -22.15 -27.45
CA PRO A 316 22.34 -22.02 -28.91
C PRO A 316 21.28 -22.91 -29.59
N VAL A 317 20.70 -22.40 -30.68
CA VAL A 317 19.66 -23.10 -31.44
C VAL A 317 20.23 -24.40 -32.04
N ASP A 318 19.55 -25.52 -31.81
CA ASP A 318 19.88 -26.83 -32.37
C ASP A 318 18.66 -27.52 -32.99
N ASN A 319 18.81 -28.79 -33.39
CA ASN A 319 17.70 -29.57 -33.95
C ASN A 319 16.52 -29.76 -32.97
N THR A 320 16.78 -29.81 -31.66
CA THR A 320 15.75 -29.87 -30.63
C THR A 320 14.93 -28.58 -30.60
N SER A 321 15.56 -27.41 -30.75
CA SER A 321 14.86 -26.14 -30.93
C SER A 321 13.95 -26.14 -32.15
N LEU A 322 14.42 -26.62 -33.31
CA LEU A 322 13.61 -26.70 -34.54
C LEU A 322 12.42 -27.66 -34.39
N SER A 323 12.60 -28.78 -33.69
CA SER A 323 11.51 -29.73 -33.38
C SER A 323 10.47 -29.10 -32.45
N TYR A 324 10.88 -28.30 -31.46
CA TYR A 324 9.96 -27.58 -30.60
C TYR A 324 9.15 -26.52 -31.36
N LEU A 325 9.74 -25.83 -32.34
CA LEU A 325 8.99 -24.90 -33.20
C LEU A 325 7.90 -25.63 -34.01
N ARG A 326 8.18 -26.84 -34.52
CA ARG A 326 7.15 -27.69 -35.14
C ARG A 326 6.08 -28.10 -34.14
N GLN A 327 6.49 -28.55 -32.94
CA GLN A 327 5.57 -28.97 -31.88
C GLN A 327 4.63 -27.84 -31.44
N THR A 328 5.11 -26.59 -31.42
CA THR A 328 4.35 -25.38 -31.08
C THR A 328 3.58 -24.78 -32.28
N ASN A 329 3.38 -25.58 -33.33
CA ASN A 329 2.61 -25.25 -34.53
C ASN A 329 3.13 -24.01 -35.29
N ARG A 330 4.47 -23.81 -35.33
CA ARG A 330 5.07 -22.84 -36.26
C ARG A 330 5.00 -23.37 -37.69
N PRO A 331 4.76 -22.50 -38.70
CA PRO A 331 4.72 -22.93 -40.09
C PRO A 331 6.04 -23.57 -40.56
N ASP A 332 5.96 -24.69 -41.28
CA ASP A 332 7.14 -25.38 -41.82
C ASP A 332 7.99 -24.51 -42.76
N GLU A 333 7.38 -23.58 -43.49
CA GLU A 333 8.10 -22.62 -44.33
C GLU A 333 9.01 -21.72 -43.47
N GLN A 334 8.52 -21.25 -42.32
CA GLN A 334 9.28 -20.42 -41.39
C GLN A 334 10.43 -21.22 -40.75
N ILE A 335 10.19 -22.49 -40.41
CA ILE A 335 11.22 -23.34 -39.80
C ILE A 335 12.36 -23.62 -40.79
N LYS A 336 12.05 -23.88 -42.06
CA LYS A 336 13.05 -24.03 -43.13
C LYS A 336 13.86 -22.74 -43.34
N LEU A 337 13.20 -21.58 -43.26
CA LEU A 337 13.85 -20.27 -43.34
C LEU A 337 14.84 -20.06 -42.17
N ILE A 338 14.40 -20.36 -40.94
CA ILE A 338 15.24 -20.30 -39.73
C ILE A 338 16.46 -21.22 -39.87
N GLU A 339 16.25 -22.48 -40.25
CA GLU A 339 17.32 -23.47 -40.38
C GLU A 339 18.36 -23.04 -41.43
N ALA A 340 17.92 -22.59 -42.60
CA ALA A 340 18.81 -22.13 -43.66
C ALA A 340 19.61 -20.88 -43.28
N TYR A 341 18.97 -19.90 -42.61
CA TYR A 341 19.64 -18.71 -42.11
C TYR A 341 20.71 -19.05 -41.07
N LEU A 342 20.37 -19.87 -40.07
CA LEU A 342 21.30 -20.25 -38.99
C LEU A 342 22.46 -21.10 -39.51
N LYS A 343 22.25 -21.96 -40.51
CA LYS A 343 23.35 -22.66 -41.20
C LYS A 343 24.25 -21.69 -41.96
N SER A 344 23.66 -20.75 -42.70
CA SER A 344 24.40 -19.78 -43.52
C SER A 344 25.23 -18.79 -42.67
N THR A 345 24.80 -18.51 -41.44
CA THR A 345 25.51 -17.63 -40.50
C THR A 345 26.36 -18.38 -39.47
N GLY A 346 26.41 -19.72 -39.51
CA GLY A 346 27.14 -20.53 -38.55
C GLY A 346 26.60 -20.43 -37.11
N GLN A 347 25.29 -20.24 -36.95
CA GLN A 347 24.60 -20.09 -35.66
C GLN A 347 23.72 -21.30 -35.29
N LEU A 348 23.61 -22.33 -36.14
CA LEU A 348 22.99 -23.61 -35.79
C LEU A 348 24.03 -24.51 -35.09
N ARG A 349 23.77 -24.93 -33.85
CA ARG A 349 24.68 -25.72 -33.00
C ARG A 349 24.40 -27.21 -33.11
N ASP A 350 25.46 -28.02 -33.16
CA ASP A 350 25.42 -29.46 -32.85
C ASP A 350 26.19 -29.77 -31.56
N TYR A 351 25.48 -29.91 -30.44
CA TYR A 351 26.08 -30.18 -29.12
C TYR A 351 26.85 -31.51 -29.00
N SER A 352 26.71 -32.42 -29.98
CA SER A 352 27.48 -33.67 -30.04
C SER A 352 28.82 -33.49 -30.77
N ALA A 353 28.93 -32.46 -31.60
CA ALA A 353 30.12 -32.09 -32.36
C ALA A 353 31.01 -31.17 -31.51
N GLY A 354 32.02 -31.76 -30.84
CA GLY A 354 32.95 -31.04 -29.97
C GLY A 354 33.92 -30.10 -30.69
N ASP A 355 34.11 -30.28 -32.01
CA ASP A 355 34.89 -29.38 -32.88
C ASP A 355 34.20 -28.02 -33.10
N GLN A 356 32.91 -27.92 -32.82
CA GLN A 356 32.14 -26.68 -32.84
C GLN A 356 32.06 -25.98 -31.47
N ASP A 357 32.76 -26.47 -30.43
CA ASP A 357 32.80 -25.82 -29.12
C ASP A 357 33.51 -24.46 -29.20
N PRO A 358 32.87 -23.35 -28.76
CA PRO A 358 33.52 -22.04 -28.73
C PRO A 358 34.68 -21.95 -27.75
N VAL A 359 35.48 -20.90 -27.89
CA VAL A 359 36.45 -20.49 -26.86
C VAL A 359 35.70 -19.66 -25.82
N PHE A 360 35.64 -20.17 -24.59
CA PHE A 360 35.02 -19.49 -23.45
C PHE A 360 36.07 -18.77 -22.59
N SER A 361 35.64 -17.81 -21.78
CA SER A 361 36.53 -17.17 -20.77
C SER A 361 37.00 -18.18 -19.73
N GLU A 362 36.09 -19.06 -19.34
CA GLU A 362 36.27 -20.14 -18.37
C GLU A 362 35.31 -21.27 -18.74
N SER A 363 35.69 -22.52 -18.47
CA SER A 363 34.83 -23.69 -18.66
C SER A 363 34.66 -24.47 -17.37
N VAL A 364 33.42 -24.80 -17.04
CA VAL A 364 33.02 -25.57 -15.85
C VAL A 364 32.09 -26.70 -16.25
N GLY A 365 32.23 -27.87 -15.63
CA GLY A 365 31.45 -29.07 -15.97
C GLY A 365 30.48 -29.51 -14.88
N LEU A 366 29.35 -30.09 -15.28
CA LEU A 366 28.41 -30.81 -14.43
C LEU A 366 28.10 -32.19 -15.00
N ASP A 367 28.39 -33.23 -14.22
CA ASP A 367 27.93 -34.59 -14.50
C ASP A 367 26.47 -34.74 -14.04
N LEU A 368 25.57 -34.96 -14.99
CA LEU A 368 24.13 -35.10 -14.77
C LEU A 368 23.77 -36.28 -13.86
N SER A 369 24.64 -37.29 -13.73
CA SER A 369 24.40 -38.44 -12.84
C SER A 369 24.51 -38.09 -11.35
N THR A 370 25.16 -36.96 -11.02
CA THR A 370 25.34 -36.48 -9.64
C THR A 370 24.15 -35.68 -9.10
N VAL A 371 23.20 -35.34 -9.97
CA VAL A 371 22.01 -34.59 -9.59
C VAL A 371 21.10 -35.49 -8.77
N VAL A 372 20.60 -34.97 -7.64
CA VAL A 372 19.65 -35.66 -6.76
C VAL A 372 18.43 -34.79 -6.51
N SER A 373 17.30 -35.42 -6.17
CA SER A 373 16.07 -34.70 -5.82
C SER A 373 16.32 -33.70 -4.70
N SER A 374 15.89 -32.46 -4.90
CA SER A 374 16.25 -31.33 -4.04
C SER A 374 15.11 -30.32 -3.91
N VAL A 375 15.16 -29.55 -2.82
CA VAL A 375 14.42 -28.29 -2.65
C VAL A 375 15.41 -27.15 -2.45
N SER A 376 14.96 -25.90 -2.53
CA SER A 376 15.77 -24.74 -2.13
C SER A 376 15.04 -23.87 -1.11
N GLY A 377 15.70 -23.55 0.00
CA GLY A 377 15.11 -22.76 1.09
C GLY A 377 15.88 -22.79 2.40
N PRO A 378 15.35 -22.16 3.47
CA PRO A 378 13.98 -21.64 3.56
C PRO A 378 13.79 -20.18 3.10
N LYS A 379 14.86 -19.45 2.73
CA LYS A 379 14.78 -18.00 2.45
C LYS A 379 15.47 -17.53 1.17
N ARG A 380 16.23 -18.38 0.47
CA ARG A 380 16.89 -18.01 -0.80
C ARG A 380 16.86 -19.15 -1.83
N PRO A 381 16.88 -18.84 -3.14
CA PRO A 381 16.82 -19.86 -4.20
C PRO A 381 18.07 -20.72 -4.32
N ASN A 382 19.22 -20.18 -3.93
CA ASN A 382 20.52 -20.88 -3.99
C ASN A 382 20.83 -21.71 -2.73
N ASP A 383 19.95 -21.67 -1.72
CA ASP A 383 20.07 -22.50 -0.51
C ASP A 383 19.51 -23.91 -0.77
N ARG A 384 20.12 -24.63 -1.72
CA ARG A 384 19.71 -25.99 -2.12
C ARG A 384 19.95 -26.98 -0.98
N VAL A 385 18.93 -27.80 -0.71
CA VAL A 385 18.89 -28.89 0.25
C VAL A 385 18.46 -30.15 -0.49
N SER A 386 19.17 -31.26 -0.31
CA SER A 386 18.71 -32.55 -0.85
C SER A 386 17.39 -32.94 -0.17
N VAL A 387 16.52 -33.68 -0.85
CA VAL A 387 15.26 -34.14 -0.23
C VAL A 387 15.54 -35.03 0.99
N SER A 388 16.60 -35.83 0.96
CA SER A 388 17.02 -36.69 2.08
C SER A 388 17.51 -35.91 3.30
N ASP A 389 18.12 -34.73 3.11
CA ASP A 389 18.63 -33.90 4.23
C ASP A 389 17.58 -32.91 4.76
N MET A 390 16.41 -32.79 4.14
CA MET A 390 15.52 -31.66 4.36
C MET A 390 14.96 -31.59 5.79
N LYS A 391 14.57 -32.74 6.37
CA LYS A 391 14.14 -32.85 7.77
C LYS A 391 15.20 -32.31 8.73
N ARG A 392 16.45 -32.72 8.54
CA ARG A 392 17.60 -32.29 9.35
C ARG A 392 17.92 -30.82 9.15
N ASP A 393 17.99 -30.34 7.91
CA ASP A 393 18.28 -28.94 7.60
C ASP A 393 17.21 -28.00 8.20
N PHE A 394 15.93 -28.40 8.18
CA PHE A 394 14.87 -27.61 8.81
C PHE A 394 15.01 -27.57 10.34
N ALA A 395 15.30 -28.71 10.98
CA ALA A 395 15.54 -28.77 12.42
C ALA A 395 16.72 -27.87 12.85
N ASP A 396 17.82 -27.91 12.10
CA ASP A 396 18.97 -27.03 12.30
C ASP A 396 18.58 -25.54 12.09
N CYS A 397 17.78 -25.24 11.06
CA CYS A 397 17.30 -23.88 10.79
C CYS A 397 16.46 -23.31 11.94
N LEU A 398 15.72 -24.12 12.70
CA LEU A 398 14.92 -23.61 13.83
C LEU A 398 15.81 -22.97 14.90
N THR A 399 16.93 -23.59 15.24
CA THR A 399 17.81 -23.16 16.35
C THR A 399 18.92 -22.21 15.93
N ASN A 400 19.36 -22.26 14.67
CA ASN A 400 20.38 -21.36 14.13
C ASN A 400 20.04 -19.88 14.34
N LYS A 401 21.07 -19.04 14.56
CA LYS A 401 20.93 -17.58 14.70
C LYS A 401 20.13 -17.00 13.53
N VAL A 402 19.30 -16.00 13.82
CA VAL A 402 18.45 -15.34 12.82
C VAL A 402 19.27 -14.93 11.60
N GLY A 403 18.94 -15.50 10.45
CA GLY A 403 19.65 -15.33 9.19
C GLY A 403 18.94 -16.04 8.04
N PHE A 404 19.65 -16.34 6.96
CA PHE A 404 19.07 -17.04 5.80
C PHE A 404 18.70 -18.51 6.10
N LYS A 405 19.49 -19.18 6.96
CA LYS A 405 19.32 -20.56 7.41
C LYS A 405 19.09 -20.66 8.93
N GLY A 406 18.40 -19.66 9.50
CA GLY A 406 18.18 -19.59 10.95
C GLY A 406 16.99 -18.75 11.36
N PHE A 407 16.21 -19.27 12.31
CA PHE A 407 15.02 -18.63 12.88
C PHE A 407 15.19 -18.19 14.33
N GLY A 408 16.23 -18.67 15.02
CA GLY A 408 16.53 -18.29 16.41
C GLY A 408 15.46 -18.70 17.41
N ILE A 409 14.78 -19.82 17.19
CA ILE A 409 13.74 -20.35 18.08
C ILE A 409 14.41 -20.94 19.34
N PRO A 410 14.04 -20.49 20.55
CA PRO A 410 14.55 -21.07 21.79
C PRO A 410 14.23 -22.55 21.90
N GLU A 411 15.12 -23.35 22.49
CA GLU A 411 14.97 -24.81 22.63
C GLU A 411 13.64 -25.21 23.30
N ALA A 412 13.23 -24.47 24.34
CA ALA A 412 11.96 -24.66 25.04
C ALA A 412 10.71 -24.47 24.17
N LYS A 413 10.82 -23.81 23.01
CA LYS A 413 9.72 -23.55 22.07
C LYS A 413 9.71 -24.48 20.85
N LEU A 414 10.71 -25.34 20.66
CA LEU A 414 10.78 -26.21 19.47
C LEU A 414 9.59 -27.17 19.34
N ALA A 415 9.01 -27.60 20.48
CA ALA A 415 7.86 -28.50 20.52
C ALA A 415 6.51 -27.76 20.45
N THR A 416 6.49 -26.44 20.21
CA THR A 416 5.24 -25.66 20.22
C THR A 416 4.26 -26.18 19.16
N LYS A 417 3.02 -26.41 19.58
CA LYS A 417 1.89 -26.78 18.72
C LYS A 417 0.74 -25.81 18.96
N ALA A 418 0.04 -25.46 17.89
CA ALA A 418 -1.15 -24.62 17.95
C ALA A 418 -2.37 -25.41 17.44
N LYS A 419 -3.50 -25.24 18.13
CA LYS A 419 -4.79 -25.79 17.72
C LYS A 419 -5.62 -24.70 17.06
N PHE A 420 -6.37 -25.05 16.03
CA PHE A 420 -7.33 -24.15 15.39
C PHE A 420 -8.53 -24.94 14.85
N MET A 421 -9.64 -24.23 14.61
CA MET A 421 -10.82 -24.78 13.96
C MET A 421 -10.80 -24.42 12.48
N PHE A 422 -11.10 -25.39 11.61
CA PHE A 422 -11.30 -25.18 10.18
C PHE A 422 -12.43 -26.09 9.71
N ASP A 423 -13.46 -25.52 9.07
CA ASP A 423 -14.69 -26.22 8.64
C ASP A 423 -15.28 -27.13 9.73
N GLY A 424 -15.41 -26.62 10.96
CA GLY A 424 -15.99 -27.35 12.08
C GLY A 424 -15.12 -28.48 12.65
N THR A 425 -13.91 -28.69 12.12
CA THR A 425 -12.96 -29.71 12.60
C THR A 425 -11.75 -29.05 13.27
N GLN A 426 -11.28 -29.61 14.39
CA GLN A 426 -10.07 -29.14 15.06
C GLN A 426 -8.82 -29.75 14.44
N TYR A 427 -7.85 -28.90 14.06
CA TYR A 427 -6.54 -29.31 13.56
C TYR A 427 -5.42 -28.83 14.49
N VAL A 428 -4.24 -29.44 14.33
CA VAL A 428 -3.02 -29.09 15.06
C VAL A 428 -1.91 -28.81 14.06
N ILE A 429 -1.22 -27.68 14.21
CA ILE A 429 -0.02 -27.31 13.44
C ILE A 429 1.15 -27.05 14.39
N GLY A 430 2.37 -27.12 13.86
CA GLY A 430 3.60 -26.78 14.59
C GLY A 430 4.65 -26.20 13.65
N HIS A 431 5.89 -26.09 14.14
CA HIS A 431 7.02 -25.77 13.27
C HIS A 431 7.11 -26.79 12.13
N GLY A 432 7.27 -26.30 10.90
CA GLY A 432 7.39 -27.14 9.71
C GLY A 432 6.07 -27.55 9.07
N SER A 433 4.92 -27.18 9.63
CA SER A 433 3.62 -27.44 8.98
C SER A 433 3.50 -26.69 7.65
N VAL A 434 3.05 -27.38 6.62
CA VAL A 434 2.79 -26.80 5.29
C VAL A 434 1.43 -26.12 5.30
N ILE A 435 1.39 -24.83 5.00
CA ILE A 435 0.16 -24.03 4.96
C ILE A 435 -0.21 -23.66 3.52
N ILE A 436 0.80 -23.50 2.67
CA ILE A 436 0.63 -23.18 1.24
C ILE A 436 1.38 -24.21 0.41
N ALA A 437 0.70 -24.80 -0.57
CA ALA A 437 1.29 -25.69 -1.56
C ALA A 437 0.84 -25.26 -2.97
N ALA A 438 1.72 -24.62 -3.72
CA ALA A 438 1.35 -23.97 -4.99
C ALA A 438 2.16 -24.50 -6.18
N ILE A 439 1.47 -25.12 -7.14
CA ILE A 439 2.03 -25.38 -8.46
C ILE A 439 1.81 -24.11 -9.30
N THR A 440 2.86 -23.33 -9.47
CA THR A 440 2.84 -21.97 -10.03
C THR A 440 4.12 -21.70 -10.82
N SER A 441 4.25 -20.47 -11.35
CA SER A 441 5.39 -19.94 -12.10
C SER A 441 5.59 -20.51 -13.50
N CYS A 442 5.91 -19.61 -14.45
CA CYS A 442 6.37 -20.00 -15.79
C CYS A 442 7.58 -20.94 -15.75
N THR A 443 8.41 -20.91 -14.70
CA THR A 443 9.60 -21.76 -14.55
C THR A 443 9.28 -23.24 -14.75
N ASN A 444 8.21 -23.73 -14.12
CA ASN A 444 7.86 -25.14 -14.13
C ASN A 444 6.56 -25.42 -14.90
N THR A 445 5.62 -24.47 -14.97
CA THR A 445 4.35 -24.68 -15.67
C THR A 445 4.52 -24.76 -17.20
N SER A 446 5.60 -24.20 -17.73
CA SER A 446 5.96 -24.34 -19.15
C SER A 446 6.59 -25.68 -19.48
N ASN A 447 6.81 -26.55 -18.48
CA ASN A 447 7.50 -27.81 -18.65
C ASN A 447 6.51 -28.98 -18.52
N PRO A 448 6.05 -29.55 -19.65
CA PRO A 448 5.07 -30.63 -19.64
C PRO A 448 5.54 -31.84 -18.84
N SER A 449 6.84 -32.14 -18.83
CA SER A 449 7.36 -33.30 -18.10
C SER A 449 7.05 -33.23 -16.61
N VAL A 450 7.28 -32.08 -15.96
CA VAL A 450 7.00 -31.95 -14.51
C VAL A 450 5.52 -31.74 -14.20
N MET A 451 4.75 -31.15 -15.12
CA MET A 451 3.30 -30.96 -14.94
C MET A 451 2.53 -32.28 -15.10
N LEU A 452 2.84 -33.07 -16.14
CA LEU A 452 2.31 -34.41 -16.32
C LEU A 452 2.82 -35.34 -15.21
N GLY A 453 4.09 -35.22 -14.80
CA GLY A 453 4.63 -35.94 -13.65
C GLY A 453 3.85 -35.67 -12.37
N ALA A 454 3.51 -34.41 -12.08
CA ALA A 454 2.67 -34.06 -10.94
C ALA A 454 1.25 -34.67 -11.05
N GLY A 455 0.64 -34.63 -12.24
CA GLY A 455 -0.66 -35.26 -12.49
C GLY A 455 -0.63 -36.79 -12.32
N LEU A 456 0.41 -37.46 -12.79
CA LEU A 456 0.60 -38.90 -12.61
C LEU A 456 0.84 -39.27 -11.14
N LEU A 457 1.65 -38.48 -10.42
CA LEU A 457 1.84 -38.65 -8.98
C LEU A 457 0.51 -38.48 -8.23
N ALA A 458 -0.29 -37.47 -8.58
CA ALA A 458 -1.62 -37.27 -8.01
C ALA A 458 -2.53 -38.47 -8.27
N LYS A 459 -2.54 -39.01 -9.49
CA LYS A 459 -3.31 -40.20 -9.86
C LYS A 459 -2.91 -41.41 -9.02
N ASN A 460 -1.60 -41.64 -8.87
CA ASN A 460 -1.07 -42.73 -8.05
C ASN A 460 -1.42 -42.54 -6.55
N ALA A 461 -1.30 -41.32 -6.03
CA ALA A 461 -1.64 -40.99 -4.64
C ALA A 461 -3.13 -41.21 -4.34
N VAL A 462 -4.02 -40.74 -5.22
CA VAL A 462 -5.46 -40.93 -5.09
C VAL A 462 -5.83 -42.43 -5.19
N ALA A 463 -5.21 -43.18 -6.11
CA ALA A 463 -5.40 -44.62 -6.22
C ALA A 463 -4.93 -45.37 -4.96
N ALA A 464 -3.90 -44.85 -4.28
CA ALA A 464 -3.42 -45.36 -3.00
C ALA A 464 -4.27 -44.91 -1.79
N GLY A 465 -5.32 -44.10 -1.99
CA GLY A 465 -6.21 -43.62 -0.94
C GLY A 465 -5.69 -42.42 -0.14
N LEU A 466 -4.64 -41.75 -0.61
CA LEU A 466 -4.08 -40.56 0.03
C LEU A 466 -4.90 -39.29 -0.27
N SER A 467 -4.82 -38.32 0.63
CA SER A 467 -5.48 -37.01 0.50
C SER A 467 -4.62 -35.90 1.10
N VAL A 468 -4.95 -34.65 0.78
CA VAL A 468 -4.33 -33.45 1.36
C VAL A 468 -5.24 -32.88 2.45
N LEU A 469 -4.66 -32.49 3.58
CA LEU A 469 -5.41 -31.86 4.68
C LEU A 469 -6.20 -30.63 4.18
N PRO A 470 -7.48 -30.46 4.59
CA PRO A 470 -8.38 -29.49 3.97
C PRO A 470 -7.97 -28.03 4.20
N TYR A 471 -7.28 -27.74 5.30
CA TYR A 471 -6.81 -26.38 5.63
C TYR A 471 -5.61 -25.93 4.81
N ILE A 472 -4.91 -26.83 4.12
CA ILE A 472 -3.75 -26.48 3.29
C ILE A 472 -4.25 -25.76 2.05
N LYS A 473 -3.71 -24.56 1.81
CA LYS A 473 -4.03 -23.76 0.63
C LYS A 473 -3.28 -24.29 -0.58
N THR A 474 -3.90 -25.25 -1.26
CA THR A 474 -3.44 -25.83 -2.52
C THR A 474 -3.89 -25.01 -3.72
N SER A 475 -3.04 -24.87 -4.74
CA SER A 475 -3.39 -24.14 -5.97
C SER A 475 -2.59 -24.62 -7.18
N LEU A 476 -3.25 -24.65 -8.35
CA LEU A 476 -2.62 -24.85 -9.65
C LEU A 476 -2.83 -23.60 -10.52
N SER A 477 -1.74 -22.95 -10.91
CA SER A 477 -1.72 -21.72 -11.71
C SER A 477 -0.95 -21.96 -13.01
N PRO A 478 -1.57 -22.52 -14.06
CA PRO A 478 -0.88 -22.81 -15.31
C PRO A 478 -0.43 -21.55 -16.03
N GLY A 479 0.72 -21.59 -16.69
CA GLY A 479 1.23 -20.43 -17.43
C GLY A 479 0.69 -20.26 -18.85
N SER A 480 -0.11 -21.20 -19.37
CA SER A 480 -0.94 -21.00 -20.57
C SER A 480 -2.10 -22.00 -20.58
N GLY A 481 -3.09 -21.76 -21.45
CA GLY A 481 -4.21 -22.70 -21.66
C GLY A 481 -3.77 -24.07 -22.20
N VAL A 482 -2.60 -24.17 -22.83
CA VAL A 482 -2.03 -25.42 -23.34
C VAL A 482 -1.80 -26.43 -22.21
N VAL A 483 -1.37 -25.95 -21.05
CA VAL A 483 -1.14 -26.80 -19.87
C VAL A 483 -2.41 -27.49 -19.42
N THR A 484 -3.49 -26.71 -19.27
CA THR A 484 -4.81 -27.25 -18.92
C THR A 484 -5.30 -28.25 -19.97
N TYR A 485 -5.02 -27.99 -21.26
CA TYR A 485 -5.40 -28.89 -22.34
C TYR A 485 -4.77 -30.27 -22.18
N TYR A 486 -3.44 -30.37 -22.13
CA TYR A 486 -2.80 -31.69 -22.04
C TYR A 486 -3.05 -32.38 -20.69
N LEU A 487 -3.23 -31.63 -19.58
CA LEU A 487 -3.60 -32.22 -18.29
C LEU A 487 -5.01 -32.82 -18.32
N ARG A 488 -5.92 -32.20 -19.07
CA ARG A 488 -7.27 -32.71 -19.29
C ARG A 488 -7.24 -33.96 -20.16
N GLU A 489 -6.60 -33.90 -21.32
CA GLU A 489 -6.57 -35.00 -22.29
C GLU A 489 -5.84 -36.24 -21.77
N SER A 490 -4.80 -36.05 -20.94
CA SER A 490 -4.12 -37.16 -20.25
C SER A 490 -4.92 -37.75 -19.07
N GLY A 491 -6.05 -37.13 -18.70
CA GLY A 491 -6.96 -37.62 -17.66
C GLY A 491 -6.44 -37.45 -16.22
N VAL A 492 -5.51 -36.52 -15.97
CA VAL A 492 -4.91 -36.32 -14.64
C VAL A 492 -5.60 -35.23 -13.81
N ILE A 493 -6.35 -34.31 -14.44
CA ILE A 493 -7.08 -33.22 -13.74
C ILE A 493 -7.95 -33.74 -12.57
N PRO A 494 -8.79 -34.78 -12.72
CA PRO A 494 -9.65 -35.22 -11.62
C PRO A 494 -8.87 -35.66 -10.36
N ALA A 495 -7.66 -36.19 -10.53
CA ALA A 495 -6.81 -36.56 -9.41
C ALA A 495 -6.17 -35.33 -8.75
N LEU A 496 -5.77 -34.33 -9.54
CA LEU A 496 -5.26 -33.05 -9.04
C LEU A 496 -6.33 -32.30 -8.23
N GLU A 497 -7.54 -32.17 -8.76
CA GLU A 497 -8.69 -31.54 -8.09
C GLU A 497 -9.05 -32.26 -6.79
N ARG A 498 -9.03 -33.60 -6.77
CA ARG A 498 -9.27 -34.38 -5.55
C ARG A 498 -8.24 -34.15 -4.45
N LEU A 499 -7.00 -33.79 -4.82
CA LEU A 499 -5.97 -33.36 -3.88
C LEU A 499 -6.02 -31.84 -3.59
N GLY A 500 -6.98 -31.10 -4.15
CA GLY A 500 -7.18 -29.67 -3.97
C GLY A 500 -6.41 -28.77 -4.93
N PHE A 501 -5.75 -29.32 -5.95
CA PHE A 501 -5.01 -28.57 -6.97
C PHE A 501 -5.90 -28.18 -8.15
N ASP A 502 -7.06 -27.60 -7.85
CA ASP A 502 -7.93 -26.97 -8.85
C ASP A 502 -7.19 -25.83 -9.56
N ILE A 503 -7.54 -25.61 -10.83
CA ILE A 503 -7.03 -24.49 -11.60
C ILE A 503 -7.61 -23.20 -11.02
N VAL A 504 -6.75 -22.32 -10.53
CA VAL A 504 -7.17 -21.07 -9.88
C VAL A 504 -7.02 -19.85 -10.78
N GLY A 505 -6.23 -19.93 -11.86
CA GLY A 505 -6.00 -18.85 -12.81
C GLY A 505 -4.76 -19.01 -13.68
N TYR A 506 -4.70 -18.24 -14.76
CA TYR A 506 -3.56 -18.19 -15.69
C TYR A 506 -2.77 -16.90 -15.49
N GLY A 507 -1.80 -16.93 -14.57
CA GLY A 507 -0.99 -15.77 -14.20
C GLY A 507 0.05 -16.08 -13.12
N CYS A 508 0.87 -15.08 -12.77
CA CYS A 508 2.00 -15.24 -11.86
C CYS A 508 1.59 -15.66 -10.44
N MET A 509 0.46 -15.15 -9.92
CA MET A 509 -0.16 -15.63 -8.68
C MET A 509 0.82 -15.79 -7.51
N THR A 510 0.87 -16.95 -6.85
CA THR A 510 1.74 -17.22 -5.70
C THR A 510 3.23 -16.98 -5.99
N CYS A 511 3.70 -17.14 -7.23
CA CYS A 511 5.10 -16.88 -7.60
C CYS A 511 5.53 -15.42 -7.31
N ILE A 512 4.63 -14.46 -7.57
CA ILE A 512 4.89 -13.03 -7.35
C ILE A 512 4.42 -12.55 -5.97
N GLY A 513 3.90 -13.45 -5.12
CA GLY A 513 3.32 -13.11 -3.81
C GLY A 513 1.82 -12.76 -3.85
N ASN A 514 1.15 -12.90 -5.00
CA ASN A 514 -0.31 -12.78 -5.13
C ASN A 514 -1.00 -14.07 -4.63
N SER A 515 -0.58 -14.56 -3.47
CA SER A 515 -1.03 -15.82 -2.88
C SER A 515 -2.40 -15.73 -2.19
N GLY A 516 -3.01 -14.55 -2.12
CA GLY A 516 -4.28 -14.27 -1.42
C GLY A 516 -4.19 -14.47 0.10
N SER A 517 -5.29 -14.31 0.83
CA SER A 517 -5.32 -14.57 2.28
C SER A 517 -5.39 -16.07 2.62
N ILE A 518 -4.97 -16.43 3.82
CA ILE A 518 -5.29 -17.71 4.48
C ILE A 518 -6.42 -17.50 5.50
N ASP A 519 -7.03 -18.59 5.98
CA ASP A 519 -8.05 -18.54 7.02
C ASP A 519 -7.53 -17.83 8.29
N GLU A 520 -8.34 -16.96 8.89
CA GLU A 520 -7.95 -16.16 10.04
C GLU A 520 -7.60 -17.02 11.26
N ASN A 521 -8.24 -18.19 11.44
CA ASN A 521 -7.91 -19.09 12.54
C ASN A 521 -6.51 -19.69 12.37
N ILE A 522 -6.11 -19.98 11.12
CA ILE A 522 -4.76 -20.46 10.81
C ILE A 522 -3.75 -19.33 11.04
N ALA A 523 -4.00 -18.13 10.52
CA ALA A 523 -3.13 -16.98 10.70
C ALA A 523 -2.92 -16.64 12.19
N ASN A 524 -4.00 -16.59 12.96
CA ASN A 524 -3.97 -16.35 14.40
C ASN A 524 -3.20 -17.45 15.14
N ALA A 525 -3.41 -18.72 14.78
CA ALA A 525 -2.69 -19.85 15.38
C ALA A 525 -1.18 -19.76 15.12
N ILE A 526 -0.77 -19.33 13.92
CA ILE A 526 0.65 -19.12 13.57
C ILE A 526 1.24 -17.96 14.37
N GLU A 527 0.57 -16.81 14.38
CA GLU A 527 1.07 -15.57 14.97
C GLU A 527 1.14 -15.63 16.49
N GLN A 528 0.08 -16.10 17.16
CA GLN A 528 0.01 -16.18 18.62
C GLN A 528 1.05 -17.14 19.21
N ASN A 529 1.45 -18.16 18.46
CA ASN A 529 2.37 -19.19 18.91
C ASN A 529 3.78 -19.06 18.30
N ASP A 530 4.03 -17.99 17.54
CA ASP A 530 5.32 -17.72 16.87
C ASP A 530 5.83 -18.92 16.04
N LEU A 531 4.92 -19.60 15.33
CA LEU A 531 5.26 -20.79 14.56
C LEU A 531 6.03 -20.46 13.27
N VAL A 532 6.96 -21.34 12.92
CA VAL A 532 7.67 -21.31 11.63
C VAL A 532 6.96 -22.24 10.67
N CYS A 533 5.87 -21.74 10.08
CA CYS A 533 5.09 -22.46 9.07
C CYS A 533 5.68 -22.28 7.66
N CYS A 534 5.36 -23.25 6.78
CA CYS A 534 6.00 -23.41 5.49
C CYS A 534 5.07 -23.15 4.30
N GLY A 535 5.60 -22.47 3.28
CA GLY A 535 5.08 -22.48 1.93
C GLY A 535 5.97 -23.34 1.02
N VAL A 536 5.39 -24.24 0.24
CA VAL A 536 6.11 -25.04 -0.77
C VAL A 536 5.56 -24.69 -2.14
N LEU A 537 6.42 -24.29 -3.08
CA LEU A 537 5.98 -23.81 -4.38
C LEU A 537 6.93 -24.19 -5.51
N SER A 538 6.40 -24.35 -6.72
CA SER A 538 7.19 -24.56 -7.93
C SER A 538 7.67 -23.26 -8.58
N GLY A 539 7.93 -22.24 -7.76
CA GLY A 539 8.47 -20.94 -8.19
C GLY A 539 9.99 -20.92 -8.36
N ASN A 540 10.53 -19.71 -8.50
CA ASN A 540 11.96 -19.44 -8.60
C ASN A 540 12.49 -18.53 -7.47
N ARG A 541 11.61 -17.89 -6.69
CA ARG A 541 11.96 -17.04 -5.54
C ARG A 541 11.21 -17.44 -4.30
N ASN A 542 11.91 -17.44 -3.16
CA ASN A 542 11.40 -17.85 -1.85
C ASN A 542 11.90 -16.91 -0.73
N PHE A 543 12.21 -15.66 -1.06
CA PHE A 543 12.59 -14.66 -0.07
C PHE A 543 11.50 -14.53 1.00
N GLU A 544 11.94 -14.43 2.25
CA GLU A 544 11.02 -14.35 3.37
C GLU A 544 10.13 -13.10 3.26
N GLY A 545 8.81 -13.27 3.41
CA GLY A 545 7.82 -12.20 3.21
C GLY A 545 7.39 -11.94 1.77
N ARG A 546 7.99 -12.61 0.77
CA ARG A 546 7.58 -12.52 -0.64
C ARG A 546 6.35 -13.37 -0.94
N ILE A 547 6.31 -14.60 -0.43
CA ILE A 547 5.26 -15.58 -0.79
C ILE A 547 3.96 -15.29 -0.05
N HIS A 548 4.00 -15.25 1.29
CA HIS A 548 2.86 -14.90 2.13
C HIS A 548 3.38 -14.37 3.49
N PRO A 549 2.71 -13.41 4.15
CA PRO A 549 3.16 -12.87 5.44
C PRO A 549 3.28 -13.94 6.54
N ASN A 550 2.41 -14.95 6.55
CA ASN A 550 2.40 -16.02 7.56
C ASN A 550 3.30 -17.23 7.23
N THR A 551 4.08 -17.22 6.15
CA THR A 551 5.04 -18.29 5.83
C THR A 551 6.49 -17.80 5.99
N ARG A 552 7.08 -18.07 7.15
CA ARG A 552 8.47 -17.70 7.47
C ARG A 552 9.50 -18.58 6.76
N ALA A 553 9.13 -19.81 6.41
CA ALA A 553 9.97 -20.71 5.63
C ALA A 553 9.30 -20.98 4.28
N ASN A 554 10.03 -20.82 3.18
CA ASN A 554 9.50 -21.08 1.84
C ASN A 554 10.49 -21.92 1.03
N TYR A 555 9.98 -22.99 0.41
CA TYR A 555 10.79 -23.95 -0.33
C TYR A 555 10.39 -24.01 -1.80
N LEU A 556 11.38 -23.82 -2.67
CA LEU A 556 11.24 -24.08 -4.11
C LEU A 556 11.39 -25.58 -4.34
N ALA A 557 10.44 -26.18 -5.05
CA ALA A 557 10.40 -27.61 -5.29
C ALA A 557 9.76 -27.92 -6.65
N SER A 558 10.01 -29.12 -7.20
CA SER A 558 9.31 -29.55 -8.40
C SER A 558 7.79 -29.66 -8.14
N PRO A 559 6.93 -29.51 -9.16
CA PRO A 559 5.50 -29.76 -9.03
C PRO A 559 5.14 -31.09 -8.35
N LEU A 560 5.93 -32.15 -8.57
CA LEU A 560 5.77 -33.45 -7.91
C LEU A 560 6.01 -33.36 -6.40
N LEU A 561 7.10 -32.70 -5.99
CA LEU A 561 7.41 -32.49 -4.57
C LEU A 561 6.43 -31.55 -3.88
N VAL A 562 5.87 -30.56 -4.59
CA VAL A 562 4.79 -29.71 -4.04
C VAL A 562 3.60 -30.57 -3.61
N ILE A 563 3.18 -31.53 -4.44
CA ILE A 563 2.10 -32.46 -4.09
C ILE A 563 2.53 -33.39 -2.94
N ALA A 564 3.75 -33.91 -2.97
CA ALA A 564 4.26 -34.79 -1.91
C ALA A 564 4.25 -34.11 -0.53
N TYR A 565 4.75 -32.87 -0.42
CA TYR A 565 4.72 -32.11 0.82
C TYR A 565 3.31 -31.66 1.22
N ALA A 566 2.40 -31.44 0.26
CA ALA A 566 1.00 -31.17 0.56
C ALA A 566 0.31 -32.39 1.20
N ILE A 567 0.57 -33.60 0.67
CA ILE A 567 0.04 -34.84 1.24
C ILE A 567 0.62 -35.09 2.63
N ALA A 568 1.94 -34.92 2.80
CA ALA A 568 2.60 -35.08 4.10
C ALA A 568 2.14 -34.02 5.12
N GLY A 569 1.75 -32.82 4.67
CA GLY A 569 1.33 -31.71 5.52
C GLY A 569 2.46 -31.06 6.31
N THR A 570 3.71 -31.49 6.12
CA THR A 570 4.87 -30.96 6.81
C THR A 570 6.14 -31.10 5.98
N VAL A 571 7.09 -30.17 6.21
CA VAL A 571 8.48 -30.31 5.76
C VAL A 571 9.34 -31.04 6.81
N ASP A 572 8.80 -31.41 7.97
CA ASP A 572 9.51 -32.23 8.95
C ASP A 572 9.29 -33.73 8.66
N ILE A 573 9.70 -34.18 7.47
CA ILE A 573 9.50 -35.55 6.97
C ILE A 573 10.74 -36.05 6.25
N ASP A 574 11.08 -37.32 6.48
CA ASP A 574 12.09 -38.05 5.70
C ASP A 574 11.38 -39.08 4.81
N PHE A 575 11.28 -38.79 3.50
CA PHE A 575 10.51 -39.62 2.58
C PHE A 575 11.09 -41.04 2.36
N GLU A 576 12.32 -41.34 2.81
CA GLU A 576 12.89 -42.68 2.68
C GLU A 576 12.35 -43.65 3.74
N VAL A 577 12.09 -43.14 4.93
CA VAL A 577 11.71 -43.94 6.13
C VAL A 577 10.33 -43.60 6.70
N ASP A 578 9.83 -42.38 6.49
CA ASP A 578 8.52 -41.94 6.93
C ASP A 578 7.48 -42.18 5.80
N PRO A 579 6.33 -42.83 6.07
CA PRO A 579 5.26 -42.96 5.08
C PRO A 579 4.57 -41.61 4.84
N LEU A 580 4.14 -41.35 3.60
CA LEU A 580 3.30 -40.20 3.25
C LEU A 580 1.91 -40.28 3.88
N GLY A 581 1.44 -41.51 4.07
CA GLY A 581 0.15 -41.84 4.66
C GLY A 581 -0.11 -43.34 4.59
N TYR A 582 -1.35 -43.72 4.83
CA TYR A 582 -1.75 -45.11 4.93
C TYR A 582 -2.94 -45.39 4.01
N LYS A 583 -2.95 -46.56 3.38
CA LYS A 583 -4.11 -47.06 2.63
C LYS A 583 -5.30 -47.33 3.58
N PRO A 584 -6.51 -47.53 3.05
CA PRO A 584 -7.67 -47.95 3.86
C PRO A 584 -7.43 -49.21 4.71
N ASP A 585 -6.54 -50.11 4.26
CA ASP A 585 -6.14 -51.33 4.97
C ASP A 585 -5.02 -51.11 6.02
N LYS A 586 -4.61 -49.84 6.24
CA LYS A 586 -3.53 -49.40 7.13
C LYS A 586 -2.11 -49.77 6.68
N SER A 587 -1.90 -50.25 5.46
CA SER A 587 -0.54 -50.40 4.92
C SER A 587 0.10 -49.03 4.62
N PRO A 588 1.40 -48.84 4.95
CA PRO A 588 2.09 -47.58 4.69
C PRO A 588 2.29 -47.36 3.19
N VAL A 589 2.18 -46.11 2.74
CA VAL A 589 2.52 -45.68 1.37
C VAL A 589 3.69 -44.72 1.44
N TYR A 590 4.80 -45.08 0.81
CA TYR A 590 6.00 -44.25 0.72
C TYR A 590 6.00 -43.43 -0.58
N LEU A 591 6.78 -42.36 -0.63
CA LEU A 591 6.90 -41.54 -1.85
C LEU A 591 7.34 -42.36 -3.06
N ARG A 592 8.28 -43.29 -2.87
CA ARG A 592 8.77 -44.21 -3.91
C ARG A 592 7.69 -45.11 -4.52
N ASP A 593 6.59 -45.36 -3.81
CA ASP A 593 5.51 -46.25 -4.28
C ASP A 593 4.60 -45.55 -5.31
N ILE A 594 4.59 -44.21 -5.32
CA ILE A 594 3.69 -43.40 -6.15
C ILE A 594 4.42 -42.50 -7.15
N TRP A 595 5.75 -42.40 -7.07
CA TRP A 595 6.56 -41.52 -7.92
C TRP A 595 6.66 -42.04 -9.36
N PRO A 596 6.24 -41.26 -10.38
CA PRO A 596 6.38 -41.67 -11.77
C PRO A 596 7.82 -41.55 -12.26
N THR A 597 8.28 -42.54 -13.02
CA THR A 597 9.61 -42.50 -13.68
C THR A 597 9.61 -41.55 -14.87
N ARG A 598 10.79 -41.00 -15.23
CA ARG A 598 10.93 -40.12 -16.41
C ARG A 598 10.44 -40.78 -17.71
N ALA A 599 10.61 -42.10 -17.87
CA ALA A 599 10.11 -42.83 -19.04
C ALA A 599 8.57 -42.86 -19.12
N GLN A 600 7.89 -43.05 -17.98
CA GLN A 600 6.42 -43.00 -17.92
C GLN A 600 5.90 -41.60 -18.26
N ILE A 601 6.57 -40.55 -17.76
CA ILE A 601 6.22 -39.16 -18.06
C ILE A 601 6.39 -38.87 -19.56
N GLN A 602 7.54 -39.24 -20.15
CA GLN A 602 7.84 -38.99 -21.56
C GLN A 602 6.83 -39.67 -22.51
N ALA A 603 6.38 -40.88 -22.18
CA ALA A 603 5.37 -41.58 -22.97
C ALA A 603 4.04 -40.79 -23.03
N VAL A 604 3.61 -40.24 -21.89
CA VAL A 604 2.40 -39.40 -21.82
C VAL A 604 2.63 -38.06 -22.54
N GLU A 605 3.79 -37.45 -22.36
CA GLU A 605 4.14 -36.19 -23.02
C GLU A 605 4.09 -36.31 -24.55
N GLN A 606 4.72 -37.33 -25.12
CA GLN A 606 4.73 -37.58 -26.57
C GLN A 606 3.32 -37.82 -27.14
N GLN A 607 2.42 -38.41 -26.35
CA GLN A 607 1.07 -38.72 -26.78
C GLN A 607 0.13 -37.50 -26.74
N TYR A 608 0.25 -36.64 -25.72
CA TYR A 608 -0.75 -35.60 -25.42
C TYR A 608 -0.28 -34.17 -25.69
N VAL A 609 1.02 -33.92 -25.88
CA VAL A 609 1.58 -32.58 -26.16
C VAL A 609 1.79 -32.41 -27.67
N ILE A 610 0.71 -32.10 -28.39
CA ILE A 610 0.63 -32.14 -29.86
C ILE A 610 0.38 -30.75 -30.50
N PRO A 611 0.79 -30.49 -31.76
CA PRO A 611 0.64 -29.17 -32.40
C PRO A 611 -0.77 -28.59 -32.44
N SER A 612 -1.80 -29.42 -32.60
CA SER A 612 -3.19 -28.97 -32.70
C SER A 612 -3.67 -28.21 -31.45
N MET A 613 -3.13 -28.54 -30.27
CA MET A 613 -3.50 -27.84 -29.03
C MET A 613 -2.96 -26.40 -28.99
N PHE A 614 -1.74 -26.18 -29.51
CA PHE A 614 -1.15 -24.85 -29.61
C PHE A 614 -1.95 -24.00 -30.60
N GLN A 615 -2.34 -24.59 -31.74
CA GLN A 615 -3.18 -23.91 -32.72
C GLN A 615 -4.51 -23.46 -32.09
N GLU A 616 -5.19 -24.33 -31.35
CA GLU A 616 -6.49 -24.02 -30.75
C GLU A 616 -6.41 -22.91 -29.69
N VAL A 617 -5.41 -22.99 -28.79
CA VAL A 617 -5.23 -22.02 -27.70
C VAL A 617 -4.78 -20.67 -28.25
N TYR A 618 -3.78 -20.64 -29.12
CA TYR A 618 -3.18 -19.39 -29.59
C TYR A 618 -3.96 -18.70 -30.72
N ALA A 619 -4.86 -19.40 -31.43
CA ALA A 619 -5.74 -18.75 -32.42
C ALA A 619 -6.69 -17.70 -31.80
N LYS A 620 -6.90 -17.73 -30.48
CA LYS A 620 -7.84 -16.84 -29.77
C LYS A 620 -7.14 -15.90 -28.79
N ILE A 621 -5.81 -15.92 -28.71
CA ILE A 621 -5.08 -15.27 -27.61
C ILE A 621 -5.30 -13.75 -27.57
N GLU A 622 -5.39 -13.09 -28.73
CA GLU A 622 -5.61 -11.64 -28.81
C GLU A 622 -7.07 -11.22 -28.56
N LEU A 623 -8.03 -12.14 -28.77
CA LEU A 623 -9.44 -11.87 -28.51
C LEU A 623 -9.72 -11.69 -27.01
N GLY A 624 -9.01 -12.44 -26.16
CA GLY A 624 -9.19 -12.43 -24.72
C GLY A 624 -10.59 -12.85 -24.26
N SER A 625 -10.90 -12.58 -23.00
CA SER A 625 -12.20 -12.89 -22.41
C SER A 625 -13.30 -11.95 -22.95
N PRO A 626 -14.59 -12.34 -22.87
CA PRO A 626 -15.71 -11.44 -23.17
C PRO A 626 -15.66 -10.12 -22.38
N SER A 627 -15.22 -10.18 -21.12
CA SER A 627 -15.02 -9.00 -20.27
C SER A 627 -13.95 -8.06 -20.84
N TRP A 628 -12.83 -8.58 -21.35
CA TRP A 628 -11.81 -7.79 -22.04
C TRP A 628 -12.38 -7.13 -23.30
N GLN A 629 -13.10 -7.89 -24.13
CA GLN A 629 -13.70 -7.39 -25.36
C GLN A 629 -14.68 -6.24 -25.09
N GLY A 630 -15.49 -6.35 -24.02
CA GLY A 630 -16.46 -5.34 -23.59
C GLY A 630 -15.88 -4.03 -23.05
N LEU A 631 -14.56 -3.93 -22.79
CA LEU A 631 -13.95 -2.67 -22.33
C LEU A 631 -13.92 -1.61 -23.44
N ASN A 632 -14.57 -0.47 -23.21
CA ASN A 632 -14.56 0.68 -24.13
C ASN A 632 -13.42 1.64 -23.79
N ALA A 633 -12.29 1.51 -24.51
CA ALA A 633 -11.15 2.42 -24.38
C ALA A 633 -11.33 3.71 -25.21
N PRO A 634 -10.83 4.88 -24.75
CA PRO A 634 -10.84 6.14 -25.50
C PRO A 634 -10.19 6.04 -26.89
N ALA A 635 -10.62 6.86 -27.84
CA ALA A 635 -10.12 6.85 -29.23
C ALA A 635 -8.98 7.86 -29.50
N GLY A 636 -8.69 8.78 -28.56
CA GLY A 636 -7.68 9.83 -28.74
C GLY A 636 -6.24 9.31 -28.66
N LYS A 637 -5.32 9.97 -29.40
CA LYS A 637 -3.86 9.67 -29.35
C LYS A 637 -3.16 10.21 -28.11
N LEU A 638 -3.75 11.21 -27.46
CA LEU A 638 -3.36 11.71 -26.14
C LEU A 638 -4.27 11.08 -25.09
N TYR A 639 -3.71 10.72 -23.94
CA TYR A 639 -4.48 10.09 -22.88
C TYR A 639 -5.31 11.13 -22.12
N PRO A 640 -6.63 10.93 -21.93
CA PRO A 640 -7.46 11.83 -21.15
C PRO A 640 -7.26 11.55 -19.65
N TRP A 641 -6.23 12.18 -19.04
CA TRP A 641 -5.93 12.03 -17.62
C TRP A 641 -7.13 12.36 -16.73
N ASP A 642 -7.43 11.48 -15.76
CA ASP A 642 -8.45 11.68 -14.74
C ASP A 642 -7.81 12.06 -13.40
N ASN A 643 -8.10 13.27 -12.90
CA ASN A 643 -7.54 13.75 -11.64
C ASN A 643 -8.11 13.03 -10.40
N THR A 644 -9.23 12.34 -10.54
CA THR A 644 -9.83 11.52 -9.48
C THR A 644 -9.28 10.10 -9.44
N SER A 645 -8.55 9.69 -10.49
CA SER A 645 -7.95 8.37 -10.57
C SER A 645 -7.01 8.10 -9.41
N THR A 646 -7.10 6.87 -8.90
CA THR A 646 -6.14 6.33 -7.93
C THR A 646 -5.16 5.33 -8.55
N TYR A 647 -5.29 5.01 -9.84
CA TYR A 647 -4.43 4.05 -10.56
C TYR A 647 -3.54 4.68 -11.62
N ILE A 648 -4.06 5.61 -12.42
CA ILE A 648 -3.37 6.22 -13.58
C ILE A 648 -3.31 7.73 -13.38
N LYS A 649 -2.12 8.27 -13.13
CA LYS A 649 -1.90 9.69 -12.87
C LYS A 649 -0.77 10.21 -13.76
N LYS A 650 -0.92 11.44 -14.27
CA LYS A 650 0.15 12.11 -15.02
C LYS A 650 1.37 12.30 -14.10
N PRO A 651 2.53 11.70 -14.43
CA PRO A 651 3.72 11.83 -13.61
C PRO A 651 4.35 13.23 -13.78
N PRO A 652 5.08 13.73 -12.77
CA PRO A 652 5.68 15.07 -12.82
C PRO A 652 7.01 15.14 -13.59
N PHE A 653 7.50 14.05 -14.18
CA PHE A 653 8.88 13.93 -14.70
C PHE A 653 9.25 14.99 -15.74
N PHE A 654 8.29 15.44 -16.56
CA PHE A 654 8.51 16.41 -17.64
C PHE A 654 8.05 17.84 -17.27
N ALA A 655 7.64 18.07 -16.02
CA ALA A 655 7.17 19.38 -15.58
C ALA A 655 8.29 20.43 -15.66
N GLY A 656 8.07 21.51 -16.40
CA GLY A 656 9.05 22.58 -16.58
C GLY A 656 10.21 22.25 -17.54
N MET A 657 10.11 21.15 -18.30
CA MET A 657 11.10 20.80 -19.33
C MET A 657 11.21 21.91 -20.39
N SER A 658 12.44 22.24 -20.79
CA SER A 658 12.73 23.19 -21.87
C SER A 658 13.57 22.55 -22.98
N ARG A 659 13.51 23.12 -24.19
CA ARG A 659 14.38 22.70 -25.31
C ARG A 659 15.87 22.92 -25.04
N THR A 660 16.20 23.92 -24.21
CA THR A 660 17.58 24.18 -23.78
C THR A 660 17.92 23.29 -22.59
N LEU A 661 19.08 22.62 -22.65
CA LEU A 661 19.56 21.79 -21.53
C LEU A 661 20.00 22.69 -20.36
N PRO A 662 19.54 22.41 -19.12
CA PRO A 662 20.02 23.14 -17.95
C PRO A 662 21.47 22.75 -17.61
N THR A 663 22.24 23.68 -17.05
CA THR A 663 23.59 23.39 -16.57
C THR A 663 23.53 22.54 -15.28
N PRO A 664 24.23 21.40 -15.21
CA PRO A 664 24.31 20.59 -13.99
C PRO A 664 24.82 21.41 -12.79
N LYS A 665 24.20 21.25 -11.62
CA LYS A 665 24.56 21.95 -10.39
C LYS A 665 25.15 20.98 -9.36
N PRO A 666 26.17 21.39 -8.58
CA PRO A 666 26.70 20.55 -7.50
C PRO A 666 25.68 20.38 -6.36
N ILE A 667 25.57 19.18 -5.80
CA ILE A 667 24.80 18.90 -4.59
C ILE A 667 25.63 19.38 -3.38
N ARG A 668 25.10 20.31 -2.59
CA ARG A 668 25.77 20.88 -1.41
C ARG A 668 24.85 20.84 -0.20
N LYS A 669 25.42 20.65 0.99
CA LYS A 669 24.70 20.66 2.29
C LYS A 669 23.53 19.65 2.36
N SER A 670 23.70 18.45 1.79
CA SER A 670 22.69 17.41 1.82
C SER A 670 22.52 16.76 3.19
N ARG A 671 21.38 16.10 3.40
CA ARG A 671 21.09 15.26 4.58
C ARG A 671 20.93 13.80 4.18
N VAL A 672 21.38 12.90 5.05
CA VAL A 672 21.26 11.46 4.85
C VAL A 672 19.83 11.04 5.21
N LEU A 673 19.05 10.58 4.22
CA LEU A 673 17.68 10.10 4.45
C LEU A 673 17.68 8.69 5.04
N LEU A 674 18.56 7.81 4.54
CA LEU A 674 18.74 6.44 5.03
C LEU A 674 20.22 6.08 5.08
N PHE A 675 20.60 5.31 6.09
CA PHE A 675 21.92 4.70 6.20
C PHE A 675 21.76 3.17 6.22
N LEU A 676 22.02 2.51 5.10
CA LEU A 676 21.68 1.11 4.88
C LEU A 676 22.91 0.19 4.93
N GLY A 677 22.66 -1.11 5.08
CA GLY A 677 23.65 -2.18 4.97
C GLY A 677 23.86 -2.66 3.53
N ASP A 678 24.42 -3.87 3.40
CA ASP A 678 24.60 -4.57 2.12
C ASP A 678 23.29 -5.24 1.66
N SER A 679 23.23 -5.62 0.38
CA SER A 679 22.17 -6.45 -0.22
C SER A 679 20.75 -5.87 -0.09
N VAL A 680 20.61 -4.54 -0.15
CA VAL A 680 19.30 -3.87 -0.25
C VAL A 680 18.72 -4.10 -1.64
N THR A 681 17.77 -5.03 -1.73
CA THR A 681 17.14 -5.41 -3.00
C THR A 681 16.15 -4.36 -3.54
N THR A 682 15.75 -4.47 -4.81
CA THR A 682 14.69 -3.63 -5.38
C THR A 682 13.35 -3.75 -4.64
N ASP A 683 13.05 -4.88 -3.99
CA ASP A 683 11.85 -5.06 -3.16
C ASP A 683 11.92 -4.30 -1.83
N HIS A 684 13.12 -4.01 -1.32
CA HIS A 684 13.29 -3.11 -0.17
C HIS A 684 13.06 -1.65 -0.57
N ILE A 685 13.56 -1.28 -1.77
CA ILE A 685 13.46 0.10 -2.29
C ILE A 685 12.04 0.40 -2.75
N SER A 686 11.41 -0.50 -3.49
CA SER A 686 10.07 -0.33 -4.08
C SER A 686 9.28 -1.65 -3.97
N PRO A 687 8.63 -1.93 -2.83
CA PRO A 687 7.85 -3.15 -2.64
C PRO A 687 6.71 -3.24 -3.67
N ALA A 688 6.36 -4.46 -4.08
CA ALA A 688 5.25 -4.72 -5.01
C ALA A 688 3.99 -5.29 -4.33
N GLY A 689 4.10 -5.79 -3.10
CA GLY A 689 3.02 -6.49 -2.36
C GLY A 689 1.97 -5.55 -1.76
N SER A 690 1.23 -6.06 -0.76
CA SER A 690 0.15 -5.34 -0.09
C SER A 690 0.60 -4.02 0.56
N ILE A 691 -0.29 -3.03 0.57
CA ILE A 691 -0.05 -1.73 1.19
C ILE A 691 -0.36 -1.82 2.69
N GLY A 692 0.64 -1.57 3.54
CA GLY A 692 0.48 -1.61 5.00
C GLY A 692 -0.54 -0.58 5.49
N ARG A 693 -1.47 -0.97 6.37
CA ARG A 693 -2.62 -0.14 6.83
C ARG A 693 -2.23 1.17 7.52
N THR A 694 -1.01 1.28 8.02
CA THR A 694 -0.47 2.47 8.69
C THR A 694 0.49 3.27 7.82
N SER A 695 0.79 2.78 6.60
CA SER A 695 1.78 3.39 5.71
C SER A 695 1.33 4.77 5.19
N PRO A 696 2.27 5.62 4.75
CA PRO A 696 1.96 6.87 4.06
C PRO A 696 1.03 6.67 2.85
N ALA A 697 1.22 5.59 2.10
CA ALA A 697 0.36 5.24 0.96
C ALA A 697 -1.08 4.91 1.39
N ALA A 698 -1.26 4.17 2.49
CA ALA A 698 -2.58 3.91 3.05
C ALA A 698 -3.29 5.20 3.50
N ARG A 699 -2.56 6.13 4.14
CA ARG A 699 -3.11 7.45 4.52
C ARG A 699 -3.59 8.23 3.28
N TYR A 700 -2.79 8.24 2.22
CA TYR A 700 -3.12 8.91 0.96
C TYR A 700 -4.34 8.29 0.25
N LEU A 701 -4.48 6.96 0.26
CA LEU A 701 -5.61 6.25 -0.34
C LEU A 701 -6.88 6.41 0.50
N ALA A 702 -6.76 6.37 1.84
CA ALA A 702 -7.88 6.58 2.75
C ALA A 702 -8.47 8.00 2.65
N GLN A 703 -7.63 9.02 2.44
CA GLN A 703 -8.07 10.39 2.15
C GLN A 703 -8.89 10.50 0.86
N ARG A 704 -8.80 9.51 -0.03
CA ARG A 704 -9.60 9.39 -1.26
C ARG A 704 -10.75 8.40 -1.12
N ASN A 705 -11.19 8.17 0.12
CA ASN A 705 -12.32 7.32 0.49
C ASN A 705 -12.16 5.83 0.12
N LEU A 706 -10.93 5.33 -0.04
CA LEU A 706 -10.68 3.90 -0.21
C LEU A 706 -10.53 3.20 1.14
N THR A 707 -11.16 2.04 1.27
CA THR A 707 -11.00 1.15 2.41
C THR A 707 -9.73 0.28 2.26
N PRO A 708 -9.21 -0.33 3.35
CA PRO A 708 -8.05 -1.20 3.25
C PRO A 708 -8.18 -2.38 2.27
N ARG A 709 -9.41 -2.86 2.03
CA ARG A 709 -9.69 -3.92 1.05
C ARG A 709 -9.50 -3.43 -0.39
N GLU A 710 -9.67 -2.14 -0.64
CA GLU A 710 -9.59 -1.49 -1.96
C GLU A 710 -8.21 -0.90 -2.25
N PHE A 711 -7.28 -0.92 -1.28
CA PHE A 711 -5.92 -0.42 -1.50
C PHE A 711 -5.19 -1.16 -2.62
N ASN A 712 -5.49 -2.46 -2.80
CA ASN A 712 -4.79 -3.35 -3.70
C ASN A 712 -3.29 -3.43 -3.32
N SER A 713 -2.42 -3.75 -4.27
CA SER A 713 -0.97 -3.87 -4.06
C SER A 713 -0.20 -2.65 -4.56
N TYR A 714 1.01 -2.41 -4.06
CA TYR A 714 1.90 -1.39 -4.64
C TYR A 714 2.16 -1.65 -6.13
N GLY A 715 2.31 -2.92 -6.55
CA GLY A 715 2.50 -3.29 -7.95
C GLY A 715 1.35 -2.83 -8.86
N SER A 716 0.10 -2.96 -8.39
CA SER A 716 -1.08 -2.48 -9.11
C SER A 716 -1.14 -0.96 -9.24
N ARG A 717 -0.50 -0.21 -8.32
CA ARG A 717 -0.54 1.25 -8.24
C ARG A 717 0.62 1.94 -8.98
N ARG A 718 1.39 1.21 -9.79
CA ARG A 718 2.56 1.72 -10.52
C ARG A 718 2.28 2.78 -11.58
N GLY A 719 1.03 2.96 -11.99
CA GLY A 719 0.62 4.09 -12.83
C GLY A 719 0.37 5.39 -12.04
N ASN A 720 0.51 5.36 -10.70
CA ASN A 720 0.26 6.50 -9.83
C ASN A 720 1.50 6.85 -9.01
N ASP A 721 2.19 7.92 -9.42
CA ASP A 721 3.40 8.41 -8.77
C ASP A 721 3.19 8.74 -7.28
N ALA A 722 2.02 9.27 -6.93
CA ALA A 722 1.67 9.66 -5.56
C ALA A 722 1.70 8.48 -4.58
N VAL A 723 1.21 7.32 -5.03
CA VAL A 723 1.21 6.09 -4.21
C VAL A 723 2.59 5.48 -4.20
N MET A 724 3.24 5.39 -5.36
CA MET A 724 4.50 4.64 -5.49
C MET A 724 5.66 5.27 -4.74
N ALA A 725 5.81 6.58 -4.78
CA ALA A 725 6.90 7.16 -4.01
C ALA A 725 6.60 7.22 -2.50
N ARG A 726 5.32 7.18 -2.06
CA ARG A 726 4.93 6.90 -0.66
C ARG A 726 5.21 5.45 -0.25
N GLY A 727 5.27 4.56 -1.23
CA GLY A 727 5.72 3.18 -1.10
C GLY A 727 7.23 3.01 -1.15
N THR A 728 8.00 4.03 -1.54
CA THR A 728 9.45 3.93 -1.63
C THR A 728 10.04 3.77 -0.23
N PHE A 729 10.82 2.70 -0.04
CA PHE A 729 11.33 2.23 1.25
C PHE A 729 10.26 1.81 2.27
N ALA A 730 9.04 1.47 1.82
CA ALA A 730 7.95 1.03 2.70
C ALA A 730 8.04 -0.43 3.15
N ASN A 731 9.11 -1.16 2.78
CA ASN A 731 9.29 -2.55 3.15
C ASN A 731 9.59 -2.67 4.66
N ILE A 732 8.81 -3.49 5.37
CA ILE A 732 8.93 -3.68 6.83
C ILE A 732 10.25 -4.32 7.29
N ARG A 733 11.04 -4.85 6.35
CA ARG A 733 12.30 -5.55 6.62
C ARG A 733 13.53 -4.68 6.35
N ILE A 734 13.35 -3.43 5.89
CA ILE A 734 14.48 -2.55 5.62
C ILE A 734 15.22 -2.25 6.94
N VAL A 735 16.53 -2.48 6.94
CA VAL A 735 17.40 -2.22 8.09
C VAL A 735 18.10 -0.88 7.89
N ASN A 736 17.63 0.13 8.62
CA ASN A 736 18.24 1.45 8.67
C ASN A 736 19.15 1.55 9.90
N LYS A 737 20.44 1.80 9.69
CA LYS A 737 21.46 1.90 10.75
C LYS A 737 21.26 3.06 11.71
N PHE A 738 20.36 4.00 11.39
CA PHE A 738 19.91 5.02 12.35
C PHE A 738 19.01 4.46 13.46
N LEU A 739 18.44 3.26 13.27
CA LEU A 739 17.43 2.66 14.14
C LEU A 739 17.88 1.29 14.66
N THR A 740 17.27 0.85 15.76
CA THR A 740 17.53 -0.47 16.37
C THR A 740 16.63 -1.58 15.84
N LYS A 741 15.53 -1.23 15.16
CA LYS A 741 14.56 -2.17 14.59
C LYS A 741 14.45 -1.97 13.08
N ALA A 742 14.26 -3.07 12.36
CA ALA A 742 13.91 -3.02 10.94
C ALA A 742 12.50 -2.43 10.75
N GLY A 743 12.32 -1.67 9.68
CA GLY A 743 11.04 -1.04 9.37
C GLY A 743 11.18 0.18 8.48
N PRO A 744 10.08 0.66 7.88
CA PRO A 744 10.07 1.74 6.90
C PRO A 744 10.17 3.13 7.57
N ARG A 745 11.15 3.28 8.46
CA ARG A 745 11.31 4.41 9.38
C ARG A 745 12.70 5.00 9.26
N THR A 746 12.81 6.28 9.57
CA THR A 746 14.09 6.98 9.68
C THR A 746 13.98 8.14 10.68
N ILE A 747 15.09 8.84 10.91
CA ILE A 747 15.16 9.98 11.82
C ILE A 747 15.14 11.30 11.04
N TYR A 748 14.35 12.28 11.51
CA TYR A 748 14.53 13.67 11.11
C TYR A 748 15.68 14.27 11.92
N ILE A 749 16.86 14.31 11.30
CA ILE A 749 18.15 14.66 11.94
C ILE A 749 18.09 15.96 12.77
N PRO A 750 17.43 17.06 12.35
CA PRO A 750 17.39 18.27 13.15
C PRO A 750 16.75 18.13 14.53
N THR A 751 15.82 17.19 14.72
CA THR A 751 15.11 17.00 16.01
C THR A 751 15.28 15.60 16.60
N ASN A 752 15.95 14.67 15.91
CA ASN A 752 16.03 13.24 16.23
C ASN A 752 14.66 12.54 16.36
N GLU A 753 13.62 13.08 15.73
CA GLU A 753 12.29 12.47 15.70
C GLU A 753 12.25 11.28 14.74
N GLU A 754 11.74 10.12 15.19
CA GLU A 754 11.54 8.94 14.34
C GLU A 754 10.20 9.03 13.58
N MET A 755 10.23 8.92 12.26
CA MET A 755 9.05 9.05 11.38
C MET A 755 9.13 8.09 10.18
N ASP A 756 8.07 7.99 9.37
CA ASP A 756 8.11 7.22 8.12
C ASP A 756 9.07 7.88 7.13
N VAL A 757 9.78 7.08 6.33
CA VAL A 757 10.79 7.59 5.38
C VAL A 757 10.23 8.69 4.45
N PHE A 758 9.01 8.49 3.96
CA PHE A 758 8.33 9.47 3.11
C PHE A 758 8.06 10.80 3.84
N ASP A 759 7.60 10.75 5.09
CA ASP A 759 7.27 11.97 5.86
C ASP A 759 8.53 12.81 6.14
N VAL A 760 9.66 12.15 6.42
CA VAL A 760 10.96 12.82 6.57
C VAL A 760 11.43 13.46 5.26
N ALA A 761 11.31 12.73 4.15
CA ALA A 761 11.66 13.27 2.84
C ALA A 761 10.79 14.48 2.46
N GLU A 762 9.49 14.44 2.75
CA GLU A 762 8.57 15.55 2.53
C GLU A 762 8.95 16.79 3.37
N ARG A 763 9.34 16.58 4.64
CA ARG A 763 9.79 17.67 5.52
C ARG A 763 11.05 18.35 4.97
N TYR A 764 12.06 17.58 4.56
CA TYR A 764 13.26 18.14 3.94
C TYR A 764 13.00 18.81 2.59
N ALA A 765 12.05 18.30 1.80
CA ALA A 765 11.64 18.94 0.55
C ALA A 765 11.03 20.33 0.79
N ARG A 766 10.21 20.51 1.84
CA ARG A 766 9.69 21.83 2.26
C ARG A 766 10.81 22.81 2.64
N ASP A 767 11.86 22.29 3.27
CA ASP A 767 13.04 23.07 3.67
C ASP A 767 14.07 23.24 2.54
N ASN A 768 13.75 22.81 1.31
CA ASN A 768 14.63 22.80 0.13
C ASN A 768 16.01 22.18 0.41
N THR A 769 16.03 21.12 1.23
CA THR A 769 17.25 20.45 1.68
C THR A 769 17.51 19.22 0.81
N PRO A 770 18.66 19.16 0.09
CA PRO A 770 18.98 18.00 -0.73
C PRO A 770 19.15 16.72 0.10
N LEU A 771 18.75 15.58 -0.43
CA LEU A 771 18.84 14.28 0.24
C LEU A 771 19.87 13.37 -0.42
N ILE A 772 20.53 12.54 0.39
CA ILE A 772 21.40 11.46 -0.05
C ILE A 772 21.08 10.16 0.70
N LEU A 773 21.49 9.03 0.11
CA LEU A 773 21.46 7.71 0.74
C LEU A 773 22.90 7.22 0.91
N ILE A 774 23.20 6.57 2.02
CA ILE A 774 24.47 5.85 2.20
C ILE A 774 24.13 4.36 2.23
N CYS A 775 24.65 3.60 1.27
CA CYS A 775 24.30 2.18 1.07
C CYS A 775 25.56 1.31 1.05
N GLY A 776 25.41 0.04 1.45
CA GLY A 776 26.45 -0.97 1.32
C GLY A 776 26.56 -1.57 -0.09
N LYS A 777 27.23 -2.72 -0.19
CA LYS A 777 27.39 -3.50 -1.43
C LYS A 777 26.04 -4.03 -1.93
N ASP A 778 25.93 -4.28 -3.23
CA ASP A 778 24.75 -4.88 -3.88
C ASP A 778 23.42 -4.11 -3.71
N TYR A 779 23.49 -2.79 -3.53
CA TYR A 779 22.30 -1.91 -3.50
C TYR A 779 21.55 -1.95 -4.85
N GLY A 780 20.23 -2.13 -4.81
CA GLY A 780 19.40 -2.20 -6.00
C GLY A 780 19.45 -3.55 -6.71
N SER A 781 19.97 -4.60 -6.07
CA SER A 781 19.93 -5.97 -6.62
C SER A 781 18.49 -6.46 -6.75
N GLY A 782 18.09 -6.92 -7.94
CA GLY A 782 16.73 -7.40 -8.20
C GLY A 782 16.16 -6.93 -9.53
N SER A 783 14.91 -7.32 -9.77
CA SER A 783 14.25 -7.24 -11.07
C SER A 783 13.38 -5.99 -11.27
N SER A 784 12.93 -5.35 -10.18
CA SER A 784 12.02 -4.21 -10.24
C SER A 784 12.76 -2.89 -10.21
N ARG A 785 13.55 -2.61 -11.25
CA ARG A 785 14.48 -1.46 -11.27
C ARG A 785 13.82 -0.10 -11.54
N ASP A 786 12.69 -0.09 -12.25
CA ASP A 786 12.02 1.15 -12.68
C ASP A 786 11.64 2.07 -11.50
N TRP A 787 10.69 1.62 -10.68
CA TRP A 787 10.27 2.36 -9.49
C TRP A 787 11.33 2.41 -8.38
N ALA A 788 12.30 1.49 -8.39
CA ALA A 788 13.47 1.60 -7.51
C ALA A 788 14.38 2.79 -7.88
N ALA A 789 14.33 3.30 -9.11
CA ALA A 789 14.99 4.53 -9.54
C ALA A 789 14.07 5.76 -9.43
N LYS A 790 12.84 5.66 -9.96
CA LYS A 790 11.86 6.77 -9.96
C LYS A 790 11.44 7.18 -8.53
N GLY A 791 11.30 6.22 -7.63
CA GLY A 791 10.90 6.43 -6.24
C GLY A 791 11.84 7.36 -5.48
N PRO A 792 13.14 7.01 -5.33
CA PRO A 792 14.13 7.88 -4.71
C PRO A 792 14.26 9.25 -5.39
N PHE A 793 14.13 9.31 -6.73
CA PHE A 793 14.11 10.58 -7.46
C PHE A 793 12.94 11.48 -7.00
N LEU A 794 11.73 10.94 -6.85
CA LEU A 794 10.56 11.68 -6.36
C LEU A 794 10.68 12.08 -4.89
N LEU A 795 11.31 11.27 -4.04
CA LEU A 795 11.62 11.65 -2.66
C LEU A 795 12.62 12.82 -2.61
N ALA A 796 13.62 12.84 -3.48
CA ALA A 796 14.67 13.86 -3.51
C ALA A 796 14.24 15.15 -4.22
N SER A 797 13.38 15.07 -5.23
CA SER A 797 12.94 16.22 -6.03
C SER A 797 11.80 17.02 -5.40
N GLY A 798 11.23 16.54 -4.30
CA GLY A 798 9.98 17.07 -3.75
C GLY A 798 8.80 16.47 -4.51
N PHE A 799 8.05 15.65 -3.80
CA PHE A 799 7.03 14.79 -4.35
C PHE A 799 5.89 15.57 -4.96
N GLY A 800 5.86 15.71 -6.29
CA GLY A 800 4.76 16.40 -6.96
C GLY A 800 4.35 17.67 -6.19
N ILE A 801 5.34 18.47 -5.77
CA ILE A 801 5.14 19.91 -5.89
C ILE A 801 4.94 19.99 -7.41
N PRO A 802 3.70 20.23 -7.91
CA PRO A 802 3.51 20.55 -9.32
C PRO A 802 4.50 21.65 -9.69
N ALA A 803 4.61 22.00 -10.96
CA ALA A 803 5.20 23.27 -11.34
C ALA A 803 4.60 24.41 -10.48
N LYS A 804 5.24 24.76 -9.36
CA LYS A 804 4.55 25.23 -8.13
C LYS A 804 3.40 24.30 -7.72
N LEU A 805 3.33 23.82 -6.46
CA LEU A 805 2.00 23.68 -5.83
C LEU A 805 1.43 25.05 -6.07
N ALA A 806 0.39 25.15 -6.91
CA ALA A 806 -0.20 26.44 -7.13
C ALA A 806 -0.56 26.86 -5.71
N THR A 807 0.15 27.84 -5.18
CA THR A 807 -0.06 28.36 -3.83
C THR A 807 -1.42 29.07 -3.77
N LYS A 808 -2.31 28.73 -4.71
CA LYS A 808 -3.26 29.53 -5.48
C LYS A 808 -4.06 28.57 -6.42
N ALA A 809 -5.13 27.95 -5.95
CA ALA A 809 -6.13 27.25 -6.75
C ALA A 809 -7.18 28.23 -7.30
N LYS A 810 -7.60 28.04 -8.56
CA LYS A 810 -8.68 28.82 -9.16
C LYS A 810 -10.02 28.11 -9.00
N PHE A 811 -11.08 28.83 -8.70
CA PHE A 811 -12.45 28.30 -8.65
C PHE A 811 -13.44 29.34 -9.15
N MET A 812 -14.62 28.87 -9.60
CA MET A 812 -15.73 29.74 -9.98
C MET A 812 -16.65 29.95 -8.78
N PHE A 813 -17.03 31.20 -8.52
CA PHE A 813 -18.04 31.57 -7.54
C PHE A 813 -18.87 32.71 -8.13
N ASP A 814 -20.20 32.53 -8.19
CA ASP A 814 -21.15 33.46 -8.83
C ASP A 814 -20.71 33.96 -10.22
N GLY A 815 -20.26 33.03 -11.08
CA GLY A 815 -19.84 33.34 -12.45
C GLY A 815 -18.51 34.09 -12.58
N THR A 816 -17.81 34.35 -11.47
CA THR A 816 -16.50 35.01 -11.42
C THR A 816 -15.42 34.03 -10.98
N GLN A 817 -14.23 34.09 -11.59
CA GLN A 817 -13.10 33.24 -11.22
C GLN A 817 -12.28 33.89 -10.08
N TYR A 818 -12.12 33.17 -8.98
CA TYR A 818 -11.30 33.56 -7.84
C TYR A 818 -10.10 32.65 -7.67
N VAL A 819 -9.14 33.08 -6.84
CA VAL A 819 -7.90 32.35 -6.53
C VAL A 819 -7.69 32.27 -5.03
N ILE A 820 -7.51 31.06 -4.47
CA ILE A 820 -7.24 30.82 -3.03
C ILE A 820 -5.97 30.02 -2.82
N GLY A 821 -5.26 30.27 -1.74
CA GLY A 821 -3.96 29.70 -1.44
C GLY A 821 -3.80 29.20 -0.02
N HIS A 822 -2.58 28.77 0.33
CA HIS A 822 -2.22 28.62 1.74
C HIS A 822 -2.36 29.97 2.44
N GLY A 823 -2.96 29.98 3.62
CA GLY A 823 -3.21 31.22 4.36
C GLY A 823 -4.48 31.96 3.92
N SER A 824 -5.12 31.62 2.80
CA SER A 824 -6.36 32.26 2.39
C SER A 824 -7.47 32.07 3.43
N VAL A 825 -8.15 33.16 3.76
CA VAL A 825 -9.28 33.15 4.68
C VAL A 825 -10.51 32.69 3.92
N ILE A 826 -11.19 31.65 4.41
CA ILE A 826 -12.42 31.12 3.81
C ILE A 826 -13.64 31.24 4.72
N ILE A 827 -13.39 31.39 6.04
CA ILE A 827 -14.43 31.66 7.04
C ILE A 827 -13.93 32.80 7.94
N ALA A 828 -14.75 33.84 8.08
CA ALA A 828 -14.51 34.95 9.00
C ALA A 828 -15.74 35.20 9.87
N ALA A 829 -15.66 34.93 11.18
CA ALA A 829 -16.85 34.96 12.04
C ALA A 829 -16.69 35.87 13.27
N ILE A 830 -17.56 36.86 13.39
CA ILE A 830 -17.72 37.64 14.63
C ILE A 830 -18.74 36.89 15.50
N THR A 831 -18.22 36.24 16.54
CA THR A 831 -18.99 35.41 17.47
C THR A 831 -18.33 35.43 18.85
N SER A 832 -18.78 34.58 19.79
CA SER A 832 -18.40 34.48 21.21
C SER A 832 -19.22 35.35 22.15
N CYS A 833 -19.67 34.72 23.25
CA CYS A 833 -20.28 35.40 24.39
C CYS A 833 -19.33 36.40 25.07
N THR A 834 -18.00 36.23 24.92
CA THR A 834 -17.02 37.15 25.53
C THR A 834 -16.86 38.40 24.67
N ASN A 835 -16.46 38.26 23.41
CA ASN A 835 -16.15 39.40 22.54
C ASN A 835 -17.39 40.21 22.14
N THR A 836 -18.53 39.54 21.92
CA THR A 836 -19.76 40.23 21.50
C THR A 836 -20.52 40.88 22.66
N SER A 837 -20.12 40.61 23.90
CA SER A 837 -20.70 41.28 25.09
C SER A 837 -20.08 42.65 25.36
N ASN A 838 -18.96 42.99 24.72
CA ASN A 838 -18.25 44.24 24.94
C ASN A 838 -18.70 45.29 23.91
N PRO A 839 -19.42 46.36 24.32
CA PRO A 839 -19.91 47.37 23.40
C PRO A 839 -18.78 48.11 22.68
N SER A 840 -17.70 48.45 23.39
CA SER A 840 -16.54 49.13 22.79
C SER A 840 -15.92 48.32 21.63
N VAL A 841 -15.83 46.99 21.79
CA VAL A 841 -15.24 46.11 20.76
C VAL A 841 -16.19 45.95 19.56
N MET A 842 -17.50 45.82 19.81
CA MET A 842 -18.50 45.66 18.74
C MET A 842 -18.74 46.97 17.98
N LEU A 843 -18.81 48.10 18.69
CA LEU A 843 -18.86 49.43 18.08
C LEU A 843 -17.55 49.72 17.34
N GLY A 844 -16.40 49.32 17.89
CA GLY A 844 -15.12 49.40 17.19
C GLY A 844 -15.11 48.61 15.88
N ALA A 845 -15.63 47.38 15.88
CA ALA A 845 -15.79 46.58 14.65
C ALA A 845 -16.73 47.26 13.65
N GLY A 846 -17.88 47.79 14.10
CA GLY A 846 -18.82 48.52 13.26
C GLY A 846 -18.26 49.82 12.68
N LEU A 847 -17.49 50.58 13.47
CA LEU A 847 -16.80 51.79 13.01
C LEU A 847 -15.68 51.46 12.03
N LEU A 848 -14.91 50.39 12.27
CA LEU A 848 -13.92 49.91 11.30
C LEU A 848 -14.59 49.51 9.99
N ALA A 849 -15.74 48.80 10.03
CA ALA A 849 -16.52 48.47 8.84
C ALA A 849 -17.01 49.74 8.12
N LYS A 850 -17.51 50.74 8.85
CA LYS A 850 -17.95 52.03 8.28
C LYS A 850 -16.80 52.76 7.59
N ASN A 851 -15.64 52.81 8.22
CA ASN A 851 -14.44 53.42 7.66
C ASN A 851 -13.95 52.64 6.41
N ALA A 852 -13.95 51.31 6.47
CA ALA A 852 -13.58 50.45 5.34
C ALA A 852 -14.51 50.65 4.13
N VAL A 853 -15.84 50.67 4.35
CA VAL A 853 -16.84 50.92 3.29
C VAL A 853 -16.72 52.34 2.74
N ALA A 854 -16.49 53.34 3.59
CA ALA A 854 -16.25 54.72 3.14
C ALA A 854 -14.97 54.86 2.32
N ALA A 855 -13.96 54.02 2.61
CA ALA A 855 -12.74 53.91 1.82
C ALA A 855 -12.90 53.03 0.55
N GLY A 856 -14.09 52.48 0.29
CA GLY A 856 -14.37 51.67 -0.89
C GLY A 856 -13.90 50.20 -0.80
N LEU A 857 -13.59 49.70 0.39
CA LEU A 857 -13.17 48.31 0.60
C LEU A 857 -14.37 47.36 0.68
N SER A 858 -14.16 46.11 0.25
CA SER A 858 -15.14 45.02 0.33
C SER A 858 -14.46 43.71 0.73
N VAL A 859 -15.24 42.74 1.21
CA VAL A 859 -14.78 41.37 1.45
C VAL A 859 -14.94 40.57 0.16
N LEU A 860 -14.03 39.62 -0.09
CA LEU A 860 -14.15 38.73 -1.24
C LEU A 860 -15.44 37.89 -1.14
N PRO A 861 -16.29 37.83 -2.19
CA PRO A 861 -17.63 37.25 -2.10
C PRO A 861 -17.69 35.78 -1.66
N TYR A 862 -16.61 35.02 -1.87
CA TYR A 862 -16.52 33.62 -1.49
C TYR A 862 -16.21 33.39 0.00
N ILE A 863 -15.75 34.42 0.72
CA ILE A 863 -15.39 34.31 2.13
C ILE A 863 -16.68 34.26 2.92
N LYS A 864 -16.88 33.17 3.66
CA LYS A 864 -18.07 33.02 4.49
C LYS A 864 -17.95 33.88 5.74
N THR A 865 -18.57 35.05 5.69
CA THR A 865 -18.69 35.98 6.80
C THR A 865 -19.95 35.72 7.63
N SER A 866 -19.89 35.99 8.93
CA SER A 866 -21.08 35.92 9.80
C SER A 866 -20.93 36.79 11.03
N LEU A 867 -22.02 37.48 11.41
CA LEU A 867 -22.15 38.19 12.67
C LEU A 867 -23.19 37.49 13.55
N SER A 868 -22.76 37.00 14.71
CA SER A 868 -23.65 36.43 15.71
C SER A 868 -23.57 37.22 17.01
N PRO A 869 -24.45 38.22 17.20
CA PRO A 869 -24.47 39.03 18.41
C PRO A 869 -24.83 38.20 19.65
N GLY A 870 -24.26 38.55 20.80
CA GLY A 870 -24.55 37.89 22.06
C GLY A 870 -25.96 38.15 22.59
N SER A 871 -26.60 39.25 22.20
CA SER A 871 -27.97 39.62 22.61
C SER A 871 -28.62 40.61 21.64
N GLY A 872 -29.94 40.80 21.78
CA GLY A 872 -30.67 41.83 21.04
C GLY A 872 -30.21 43.26 21.36
N VAL A 873 -29.65 43.50 22.56
CA VAL A 873 -29.09 44.81 22.95
C VAL A 873 -27.90 45.18 22.08
N VAL A 874 -27.06 44.18 21.73
CA VAL A 874 -25.94 44.38 20.80
C VAL A 874 -26.44 44.84 19.44
N THR A 875 -27.46 44.17 18.90
CA THR A 875 -28.09 44.59 17.65
C THR A 875 -28.72 45.98 17.76
N TYR A 876 -29.33 46.32 18.90
CA TYR A 876 -29.95 47.62 19.12
C TYR A 876 -28.94 48.76 18.97
N TYR A 877 -27.86 48.76 19.76
CA TYR A 877 -26.89 49.86 19.69
C TYR A 877 -26.10 49.85 18.37
N LEU A 878 -25.87 48.70 17.73
CA LEU A 878 -25.26 48.65 16.39
C LEU A 878 -26.19 49.25 15.32
N ARG A 879 -27.51 49.08 15.47
CA ARG A 879 -28.52 49.67 14.59
C ARG A 879 -28.61 51.17 14.79
N GLU A 880 -28.80 51.62 16.03
CA GLU A 880 -28.99 53.04 16.36
C GLU A 880 -27.73 53.87 16.08
N SER A 881 -26.54 53.30 16.26
CA SER A 881 -25.27 53.94 15.85
C SER A 881 -25.03 53.95 14.35
N GLY A 882 -25.90 53.28 13.56
CA GLY A 882 -25.85 53.27 12.10
C GLY A 882 -24.68 52.47 11.51
N VAL A 883 -24.09 51.52 12.25
CA VAL A 883 -22.96 50.71 11.76
C VAL A 883 -23.39 49.40 11.09
N ILE A 884 -24.63 48.91 11.34
CA ILE A 884 -25.16 47.69 10.70
C ILE A 884 -25.06 47.73 9.17
N PRO A 885 -25.48 48.79 8.46
CA PRO A 885 -25.42 48.79 7.00
C PRO A 885 -23.99 48.63 6.45
N ALA A 886 -22.98 49.06 7.20
CA ALA A 886 -21.58 48.87 6.83
C ALA A 886 -21.09 47.43 7.07
N LEU A 887 -21.54 46.80 8.16
CA LEU A 887 -21.25 45.39 8.45
C LEU A 887 -21.90 44.46 7.41
N GLU A 888 -23.17 44.71 7.07
CA GLU A 888 -23.90 43.95 6.02
C GLU A 888 -23.24 44.13 4.64
N ARG A 889 -22.78 45.34 4.30
CA ARG A 889 -22.00 45.57 3.05
C ARG A 889 -20.70 44.78 2.97
N LEU A 890 -20.10 44.42 4.11
CA LEU A 890 -18.92 43.55 4.17
C LEU A 890 -19.30 42.07 4.34
N GLY A 891 -20.59 41.71 4.26
CA GLY A 891 -21.11 40.35 4.38
C GLY A 891 -21.26 39.85 5.83
N PHE A 892 -21.04 40.70 6.84
CA PHE A 892 -21.24 40.34 8.25
C PHE A 892 -22.70 40.50 8.66
N ASP A 893 -23.58 39.75 7.98
CA ASP A 893 -25.00 39.72 8.27
C ASP A 893 -25.29 39.08 9.64
N ILE A 894 -26.35 39.57 10.29
CA ILE A 894 -26.83 38.99 11.55
C ILE A 894 -27.47 37.63 11.25
N VAL A 895 -26.72 36.56 11.50
CA VAL A 895 -27.18 35.17 11.24
C VAL A 895 -27.95 34.55 12.41
N GLY A 896 -27.95 35.22 13.56
CA GLY A 896 -28.68 34.81 14.75
C GLY A 896 -27.94 35.09 16.05
N TYR A 897 -28.63 34.95 17.17
CA TYR A 897 -28.07 35.15 18.50
C TYR A 897 -27.50 33.84 19.05
N GLY A 898 -26.21 33.80 19.42
CA GLY A 898 -25.63 32.63 20.09
C GLY A 898 -24.15 32.36 19.81
N CYS A 899 -23.69 31.16 20.18
CA CYS A 899 -22.28 30.77 20.03
C CYS A 899 -21.91 30.28 18.61
N MET A 900 -22.88 29.94 17.76
CA MET A 900 -22.73 29.59 16.33
C MET A 900 -21.38 28.93 15.94
N THR A 901 -20.55 29.60 15.14
CA THR A 901 -19.24 29.13 14.66
C THR A 901 -18.28 28.77 15.80
N CYS A 902 -18.36 29.42 16.97
CA CYS A 902 -17.54 29.08 18.14
C CYS A 902 -17.83 27.68 18.71
N ILE A 903 -19.04 27.14 18.46
CA ILE A 903 -19.41 25.77 18.81
C ILE A 903 -19.40 24.78 17.65
N GLY A 904 -18.87 25.18 16.48
CA GLY A 904 -18.80 24.34 15.28
C GLY A 904 -20.07 24.31 14.45
N ASN A 905 -20.97 25.29 14.65
CA ASN A 905 -22.15 25.49 13.82
C ASN A 905 -21.87 26.54 12.73
N SER A 906 -20.77 26.37 11.98
CA SER A 906 -20.42 27.30 10.89
C SER A 906 -21.27 27.10 9.63
N GLY A 907 -22.02 25.99 9.51
CA GLY A 907 -22.71 25.57 8.29
C GLY A 907 -21.76 25.16 7.16
N SER A 908 -22.29 24.80 5.99
CA SER A 908 -21.50 24.40 4.81
C SER A 908 -20.81 25.60 4.13
N ILE A 909 -19.71 25.34 3.44
CA ILE A 909 -19.10 26.25 2.45
C ILE A 909 -19.46 25.78 1.04
N ASP A 910 -19.29 26.65 0.03
CA ASP A 910 -19.57 26.31 -1.37
C ASP A 910 -18.75 25.09 -1.83
N GLU A 911 -19.37 24.21 -2.60
CA GLU A 911 -18.74 22.95 -3.04
C GLU A 911 -17.53 23.21 -3.94
N ASN A 912 -17.52 24.28 -4.74
CA ASN A 912 -16.37 24.62 -5.58
C ASN A 912 -15.16 25.05 -4.74
N ILE A 913 -15.41 25.72 -3.61
CA ILE A 913 -14.36 26.11 -2.65
C ILE A 913 -13.85 24.87 -1.93
N ALA A 914 -14.74 24.02 -1.42
CA ALA A 914 -14.36 22.77 -0.75
C ALA A 914 -13.54 21.87 -1.69
N ASN A 915 -13.99 21.70 -2.94
CA ASN A 915 -13.28 20.96 -3.97
C ASN A 915 -11.92 21.60 -4.29
N ALA A 916 -11.84 22.93 -4.43
CA ALA A 916 -10.58 23.60 -4.68
C ALA A 916 -9.57 23.40 -3.54
N ILE A 917 -10.03 23.41 -2.29
CA ILE A 917 -9.18 23.14 -1.11
C ILE A 917 -8.70 21.69 -1.10
N GLU A 918 -9.62 20.74 -1.29
CA GLU A 918 -9.32 19.30 -1.19
C GLU A 918 -8.47 18.80 -2.36
N GLN A 919 -8.76 19.25 -3.59
CA GLN A 919 -8.02 18.85 -4.79
C GLN A 919 -6.59 19.40 -4.82
N ASN A 920 -6.36 20.57 -4.20
CA ASN A 920 -5.06 21.26 -4.20
C ASN A 920 -4.34 21.17 -2.85
N ASP A 921 -4.89 20.41 -1.89
CA ASP A 921 -4.38 20.23 -0.53
C ASP A 921 -4.02 21.55 0.19
N LEU A 922 -4.87 22.57 0.02
CA LEU A 922 -4.60 23.91 0.56
C LEU A 922 -4.83 23.97 2.08
N VAL A 923 -3.94 24.68 2.77
CA VAL A 923 -4.12 25.03 4.20
C VAL A 923 -4.83 26.37 4.26
N CYS A 924 -6.15 26.34 4.11
CA CYS A 924 -7.01 27.52 4.24
C CYS A 924 -7.41 27.78 5.70
N CYS A 925 -7.74 29.04 5.97
CA CYS A 925 -7.87 29.58 7.32
C CYS A 925 -9.32 29.91 7.69
N GLY A 926 -9.69 29.58 8.94
CA GLY A 926 -10.83 30.17 9.65
C GLY A 926 -10.34 31.23 10.64
N VAL A 927 -10.89 32.45 10.60
CA VAL A 927 -10.56 33.52 11.55
C VAL A 927 -11.82 33.92 12.29
N LEU A 928 -11.80 33.90 13.63
CA LEU A 928 -13.01 34.19 14.41
C LEU A 928 -12.72 34.89 15.73
N SER A 929 -13.69 35.64 16.24
CA SER A 929 -13.66 36.19 17.61
C SER A 929 -14.12 35.19 18.67
N GLY A 930 -14.02 33.89 18.35
CA GLY A 930 -14.32 32.78 19.23
C GLY A 930 -13.36 32.64 20.41
N ASN A 931 -13.66 31.70 21.30
CA ASN A 931 -12.79 31.35 22.43
C ASN A 931 -12.00 30.05 22.17
N ARG A 932 -12.12 29.44 20.98
CA ARG A 932 -11.53 28.12 20.61
C ARG A 932 -11.23 28.00 19.13
N ASN A 933 -10.13 27.33 18.79
CA ASN A 933 -9.65 27.17 17.42
C ASN A 933 -9.10 25.76 17.11
N PHE A 934 -9.54 24.72 17.83
CA PHE A 934 -9.09 23.35 17.55
C PHE A 934 -9.42 22.93 16.10
N GLU A 935 -8.54 22.17 15.46
CA GLU A 935 -8.78 21.64 14.11
C GLU A 935 -10.07 20.79 14.09
N GLY A 936 -10.93 20.97 13.09
CA GLY A 936 -12.24 20.32 12.98
C GLY A 936 -13.32 20.87 13.91
N ARG A 937 -12.99 21.84 14.79
CA ARG A 937 -13.99 22.54 15.63
C ARG A 937 -14.76 23.58 14.86
N ILE A 938 -14.11 24.32 13.95
CA ILE A 938 -14.70 25.44 13.21
C ILE A 938 -15.42 24.91 11.97
N HIS A 939 -14.68 24.28 11.06
CA HIS A 939 -15.21 23.60 9.88
C HIS A 939 -14.22 22.48 9.43
N PRO A 940 -14.67 21.38 8.80
CA PRO A 940 -13.78 20.33 8.30
C PRO A 940 -12.77 20.80 7.24
N ASN A 941 -13.13 21.77 6.39
CA ASN A 941 -12.24 22.30 5.34
C ASN A 941 -11.31 23.44 5.80
N THR A 942 -11.34 23.83 7.08
CA THR A 942 -10.38 24.79 7.67
C THR A 942 -9.36 24.04 8.51
N ARG A 943 -8.12 23.94 8.03
CA ARG A 943 -7.03 23.24 8.72
C ARG A 943 -6.23 24.15 9.66
N ALA A 944 -6.24 25.47 9.41
CA ALA A 944 -5.68 26.48 10.31
C ALA A 944 -6.81 27.38 10.85
N ASN A 945 -6.87 27.57 12.17
CA ASN A 945 -7.91 28.40 12.80
C ASN A 945 -7.30 29.40 13.78
N TYR A 946 -7.68 30.66 13.67
CA TYR A 946 -7.12 31.78 14.44
C TYR A 946 -8.19 32.49 15.26
N LEU A 947 -7.86 32.81 16.52
CA LEU A 947 -8.68 33.66 17.37
C LEU A 947 -8.22 35.11 17.25
N ALA A 948 -9.15 36.00 16.93
CA ALA A 948 -8.85 37.41 16.70
C ALA A 948 -9.94 38.32 17.30
N SER A 949 -9.63 39.59 17.58
CA SER A 949 -10.68 40.55 17.99
C SER A 949 -11.67 40.78 16.82
N PRO A 950 -12.94 41.15 17.08
CA PRO A 950 -13.89 41.50 16.03
C PRO A 950 -13.36 42.49 14.97
N LEU A 951 -12.53 43.45 15.37
CA LEU A 951 -11.87 44.38 14.43
C LEU A 951 -10.89 43.64 13.50
N LEU A 952 -10.06 42.75 14.06
CA LEU A 952 -9.11 41.96 13.27
C LEU A 952 -9.79 40.90 12.42
N VAL A 953 -10.93 40.33 12.84
CA VAL A 953 -11.75 39.45 11.99
C VAL A 953 -12.20 40.18 10.73
N ILE A 954 -12.65 41.43 10.86
CA ILE A 954 -13.01 42.27 9.70
C ILE A 954 -11.79 42.55 8.84
N ALA A 955 -10.65 42.90 9.45
CA ALA A 955 -9.42 43.16 8.70
C ALA A 955 -8.94 41.94 7.91
N TYR A 956 -8.88 40.76 8.52
CA TYR A 956 -8.51 39.51 7.84
C TYR A 956 -9.53 39.08 6.77
N ALA A 957 -10.82 39.37 6.97
CA ALA A 957 -11.85 39.14 5.95
C ALA A 957 -11.65 40.02 4.72
N ILE A 958 -11.34 41.31 4.91
CA ILE A 958 -11.05 42.24 3.82
C ILE A 958 -9.75 41.85 3.10
N ALA A 959 -8.71 41.50 3.86
CA ALA A 959 -7.43 41.05 3.31
C ALA A 959 -7.55 39.73 2.52
N GLY A 960 -8.49 38.86 2.91
CA GLY A 960 -8.69 37.54 2.30
C GLY A 960 -7.57 36.54 2.57
N THR A 961 -6.60 36.88 3.41
CA THR A 961 -5.46 36.05 3.78
C THR A 961 -4.98 36.37 5.19
N VAL A 962 -4.46 35.38 5.91
CA VAL A 962 -3.71 35.60 7.17
C VAL A 962 -2.24 35.95 6.93
N ASP A 963 -1.76 35.74 5.70
CA ASP A 963 -0.42 36.14 5.23
C ASP A 963 -0.44 37.62 4.82
N ILE A 964 -0.61 38.50 5.80
CA ILE A 964 -0.62 39.95 5.66
C ILE A 964 0.09 40.59 6.85
N ASP A 965 1.01 41.50 6.59
CA ASP A 965 1.63 42.34 7.61
C ASP A 965 0.86 43.67 7.72
N PHE A 966 0.00 43.79 8.73
CA PHE A 966 -0.84 44.99 8.89
C PHE A 966 -0.08 46.30 9.15
N GLU A 967 1.22 46.25 9.46
CA GLU A 967 2.02 47.47 9.64
C GLU A 967 2.46 48.08 8.31
N VAL A 968 2.73 47.24 7.30
CA VAL A 968 3.34 47.66 6.03
C VAL A 968 2.52 47.34 4.79
N ASP A 969 1.59 46.38 4.85
CA ASP A 969 0.76 45.99 3.73
C ASP A 969 -0.57 46.78 3.70
N PRO A 970 -1.02 47.24 2.52
CA PRO A 970 -2.34 47.85 2.39
C PRO A 970 -3.43 46.79 2.59
N LEU A 971 -4.45 47.14 3.35
CA LEU A 971 -5.65 46.30 3.55
C LEU A 971 -6.48 46.20 2.27
N GLY A 972 -6.41 47.23 1.41
CA GLY A 972 -6.98 47.28 0.08
C GLY A 972 -6.76 48.64 -0.57
N TYR A 973 -7.51 48.96 -1.63
CA TYR A 973 -7.31 50.16 -2.43
C TYR A 973 -8.62 50.90 -2.66
N LYS A 974 -8.58 52.24 -2.66
CA LYS A 974 -9.71 53.09 -3.05
C LYS A 974 -10.03 52.98 -4.55
N PRO A 975 -11.18 53.48 -5.03
CA PRO A 975 -11.50 53.51 -6.46
C PRO A 975 -10.45 54.24 -7.33
N ASP A 976 -9.74 55.22 -6.76
CA ASP A 976 -8.64 55.95 -7.41
C ASP A 976 -7.28 55.21 -7.34
N LYS A 977 -7.26 53.98 -6.81
CA LYS A 977 -6.10 53.10 -6.59
C LYS A 977 -5.12 53.54 -5.50
N SER A 978 -5.45 54.53 -4.67
CA SER A 978 -4.64 54.83 -3.48
C SER A 978 -4.74 53.71 -2.43
N PRO A 979 -3.62 53.30 -1.79
CA PRO A 979 -3.64 52.24 -0.77
C PRO A 979 -4.32 52.71 0.51
N VAL A 980 -5.03 51.80 1.17
CA VAL A 980 -5.66 52.01 2.48
C VAL A 980 -5.00 51.08 3.47
N TYR A 981 -4.27 51.62 4.45
CA TYR A 981 -3.63 50.81 5.50
C TYR A 981 -4.58 50.64 6.68
N LEU A 982 -4.41 49.56 7.45
CA LEU A 982 -5.26 49.30 8.62
C LEU A 982 -5.25 50.48 9.60
N ARG A 983 -4.08 51.09 9.82
CA ARG A 983 -3.91 52.29 10.68
C ARG A 983 -4.75 53.50 10.26
N ASP A 984 -5.09 53.62 8.98
CA ASP A 984 -5.81 54.79 8.44
C ASP A 984 -7.32 54.71 8.72
N ILE A 985 -7.84 53.49 8.88
CA ILE A 985 -9.27 53.22 9.10
C ILE A 985 -9.55 52.69 10.52
N TRP A 986 -8.50 52.45 11.31
CA TRP A 986 -8.64 51.96 12.68
C TRP A 986 -9.32 53.02 13.57
N PRO A 987 -10.47 52.70 14.21
CA PRO A 987 -11.15 53.65 15.06
C PRO A 987 -10.33 53.93 16.33
N THR A 988 -10.17 55.21 16.65
CA THR A 988 -9.52 55.63 17.89
C THR A 988 -10.38 55.29 19.09
N ARG A 989 -9.76 55.12 20.26
CA ARG A 989 -10.50 54.89 21.52
C ARG A 989 -11.52 56.00 21.81
N ALA A 990 -11.20 57.25 21.50
CA ALA A 990 -12.09 58.38 21.69
C ALA A 990 -13.34 58.29 20.80
N GLN A 991 -13.19 57.89 19.54
CA GLN A 991 -14.32 57.67 18.63
C GLN A 991 -15.24 56.54 19.11
N ILE A 992 -14.65 55.42 19.57
CA ILE A 992 -15.41 54.30 20.13
C ILE A 992 -16.18 54.74 21.37
N GLN A 993 -15.52 55.42 22.31
CA GLN A 993 -16.13 55.90 23.56
C GLN A 993 -17.26 56.90 23.32
N ALA A 994 -17.11 57.81 22.36
CA ALA A 994 -18.14 58.79 22.04
C ALA A 994 -19.44 58.10 21.54
N VAL A 995 -19.31 57.13 20.63
CA VAL A 995 -20.46 56.36 20.13
C VAL A 995 -21.03 55.47 21.23
N GLU A 996 -20.19 54.85 22.06
CA GLU A 996 -20.62 54.03 23.18
C GLU A 996 -21.46 54.84 24.18
N GLN A 997 -20.98 56.00 24.61
CA GLN A 997 -21.70 56.87 25.55
C GLN A 997 -23.04 57.37 24.99
N GLN A 998 -23.13 57.57 23.67
CA GLN A 998 -24.33 58.08 23.03
C GLN A 998 -25.41 57.02 22.84
N TYR A 999 -25.03 55.79 22.49
CA TYR A 999 -25.98 54.76 22.03
C TYR A 999 -26.15 53.58 22.99
N VAL A 1000 -25.27 53.41 23.98
CA VAL A 1000 -25.40 52.38 25.03
C VAL A 1000 -26.09 53.00 26.24
N ILE A 1001 -27.43 53.08 26.17
CA ILE A 1001 -28.26 53.79 27.16
C ILE A 1001 -29.21 52.85 27.93
N PRO A 1002 -29.60 53.15 29.18
CA PRO A 1002 -30.45 52.25 29.98
C PRO A 1002 -31.79 51.87 29.34
N SER A 1003 -32.42 52.77 28.58
CA SER A 1003 -33.72 52.53 27.94
C SER A 1003 -33.68 51.38 26.93
N MET A 1004 -32.54 51.15 26.25
CA MET A 1004 -32.42 50.03 25.31
C MET A 1004 -32.56 48.68 26.01
N PHE A 1005 -32.03 48.56 27.24
CA PHE A 1005 -32.13 47.32 28.02
C PHE A 1005 -33.58 47.08 28.43
N GLN A 1006 -34.30 48.12 28.85
CA GLN A 1006 -35.71 48.03 29.20
C GLN A 1006 -36.55 47.61 27.99
N GLU A 1007 -36.32 48.22 26.82
CA GLU A 1007 -37.07 47.92 25.60
C GLU A 1007 -36.82 46.50 25.10
N VAL A 1008 -35.55 46.10 24.95
CA VAL A 1008 -35.19 44.79 24.40
C VAL A 1008 -35.63 43.65 25.33
N TYR A 1009 -35.54 43.85 26.65
CA TYR A 1009 -35.87 42.80 27.61
C TYR A 1009 -37.34 42.79 28.07
N ALA A 1010 -38.13 43.85 27.83
CA ALA A 1010 -39.55 43.89 28.21
C ALA A 1010 -40.41 42.74 27.64
N LYS A 1011 -39.96 42.13 26.53
CA LYS A 1011 -40.70 41.07 25.82
C LYS A 1011 -39.91 39.76 25.71
N ILE A 1012 -38.81 39.60 26.46
CA ILE A 1012 -37.93 38.43 26.28
C ILE A 1012 -38.63 37.09 26.54
N GLU A 1013 -39.58 37.06 27.47
CA GLU A 1013 -40.34 35.85 27.82
C GLU A 1013 -41.30 35.39 26.72
N LEU A 1014 -41.69 36.30 25.81
CA LEU A 1014 -42.59 35.98 24.71
C LEU A 1014 -41.91 35.13 23.63
N GLY A 1015 -40.57 35.16 23.54
CA GLY A 1015 -39.83 34.42 22.51
C GLY A 1015 -40.14 34.85 21.07
N SER A 1016 -39.75 34.04 20.09
CA SER A 1016 -40.05 34.28 18.66
C SER A 1016 -41.47 33.84 18.30
N PRO A 1017 -42.05 34.32 17.19
CA PRO A 1017 -43.35 33.81 16.70
C PRO A 1017 -43.36 32.28 16.52
N SER A 1018 -42.22 31.70 16.08
CA SER A 1018 -42.06 30.25 15.98
C SER A 1018 -42.08 29.56 17.35
N TRP A 1019 -41.56 30.20 18.40
CA TRP A 1019 -41.63 29.70 19.78
C TRP A 1019 -43.07 29.75 20.31
N GLN A 1020 -43.78 30.86 20.07
CA GLN A 1020 -45.18 31.03 20.47
C GLN A 1020 -46.12 30.06 19.76
N GLY A 1021 -45.78 29.65 18.54
CA GLY A 1021 -46.54 28.66 17.77
C GLY A 1021 -46.32 27.20 18.21
N LEU A 1022 -45.44 26.91 19.18
CA LEU A 1022 -45.25 25.56 19.68
C LEU A 1022 -46.35 25.18 20.67
N ASN A 1023 -47.11 24.14 20.35
CA ASN A 1023 -48.09 23.57 21.27
C ASN A 1023 -47.40 22.77 22.38
N ALA A 1024 -47.23 23.39 23.54
CA ALA A 1024 -46.73 22.71 24.73
C ALA A 1024 -47.82 21.79 25.34
N PRO A 1025 -47.48 20.57 25.80
CA PRO A 1025 -48.44 19.70 26.47
C PRO A 1025 -49.02 20.33 27.74
N ALA A 1026 -50.32 20.20 27.96
CA ALA A 1026 -50.96 20.66 29.20
C ALA A 1026 -50.67 19.68 30.36
N GLY A 1027 -50.00 20.15 31.42
CA GLY A 1027 -49.74 19.37 32.63
C GLY A 1027 -48.44 19.76 33.35
N LYS A 1028 -48.30 19.29 34.61
CA LYS A 1028 -47.05 19.47 35.39
C LYS A 1028 -46.00 18.38 35.14
N LEU A 1029 -46.35 17.34 34.38
CA LEU A 1029 -45.48 16.23 34.01
C LEU A 1029 -45.29 16.22 32.50
N TYR A 1030 -44.04 16.01 32.06
CA TYR A 1030 -43.73 15.89 30.63
C TYR A 1030 -44.20 14.54 30.10
N PRO A 1031 -45.01 14.50 29.02
CA PRO A 1031 -45.40 13.25 28.38
C PRO A 1031 -44.25 12.73 27.52
N TRP A 1032 -43.48 11.79 28.07
CA TRP A 1032 -42.34 11.21 27.37
C TRP A 1032 -42.78 10.44 26.12
N ASP A 1033 -42.23 10.81 24.97
CA ASP A 1033 -42.38 10.09 23.71
C ASP A 1033 -41.19 9.14 23.48
N ASN A 1034 -41.44 7.84 23.55
CA ASN A 1034 -40.41 6.82 23.36
C ASN A 1034 -39.92 6.71 21.90
N THR A 1035 -40.65 7.27 20.93
CA THR A 1035 -40.29 7.30 19.50
C THR A 1035 -39.42 8.51 19.14
N SER A 1036 -39.34 9.52 20.01
CA SER A 1036 -38.55 10.72 19.78
C SER A 1036 -37.06 10.39 19.61
N THR A 1037 -36.49 10.92 18.53
CA THR A 1037 -35.05 10.81 18.24
C THR A 1037 -34.22 11.94 18.88
N TYR A 1038 -34.86 12.83 19.64
CA TYR A 1038 -34.24 14.01 20.26
C TYR A 1038 -34.33 14.03 21.80
N ILE A 1039 -35.45 13.61 22.39
CA ILE A 1039 -35.72 13.67 23.83
C ILE A 1039 -36.32 12.33 24.30
N LYS A 1040 -35.70 11.67 25.27
CA LYS A 1040 -36.22 10.44 25.89
C LYS A 1040 -36.16 10.52 27.41
N LYS A 1041 -36.99 9.73 28.09
CA LYS A 1041 -36.96 9.63 29.55
C LYS A 1041 -35.62 9.04 29.97
N PRO A 1042 -34.76 9.80 30.66
CA PRO A 1042 -33.43 9.31 30.97
C PRO A 1042 -33.51 8.20 32.03
N PRO A 1043 -32.63 7.20 31.98
CA PRO A 1043 -32.68 6.02 32.86
C PRO A 1043 -32.11 6.28 34.26
N PHE A 1044 -31.62 7.48 34.58
CA PHE A 1044 -30.88 7.78 35.82
C PHE A 1044 -31.65 7.50 37.13
N PHE A 1045 -32.99 7.55 37.08
CA PHE A 1045 -33.86 7.35 38.24
C PHE A 1045 -34.49 5.95 38.30
N ALA A 1046 -34.12 5.04 37.39
CA ALA A 1046 -34.67 3.69 37.37
C ALA A 1046 -34.17 2.87 38.57
N GLY A 1047 -35.08 2.22 39.31
CA GLY A 1047 -34.73 1.36 40.45
C GLY A 1047 -34.40 2.09 41.76
N MET A 1048 -34.74 3.38 41.86
CA MET A 1048 -34.49 4.19 43.05
C MET A 1048 -35.28 3.70 44.29
N SER A 1049 -34.64 3.63 45.45
CA SER A 1049 -35.23 3.24 46.74
C SER A 1049 -35.22 4.38 47.75
N ARG A 1050 -36.19 4.41 48.68
CA ARG A 1050 -36.22 5.40 49.79
C ARG A 1050 -35.14 5.19 50.86
N THR A 1051 -34.46 4.05 50.86
CA THR A 1051 -33.34 3.75 51.76
C THR A 1051 -32.02 4.21 51.15
N LEU A 1052 -31.19 4.90 51.93
CA LEU A 1052 -29.85 5.31 51.48
C LEU A 1052 -29.00 4.08 51.16
N PRO A 1053 -28.39 4.01 49.97
CA PRO A 1053 -27.45 2.95 49.66
C PRO A 1053 -26.18 3.13 50.50
N THR A 1054 -25.76 2.10 51.22
CA THR A 1054 -24.44 2.08 51.85
C THR A 1054 -23.37 2.04 50.74
N PRO A 1055 -22.32 2.89 50.77
CA PRO A 1055 -21.17 2.76 49.89
C PRO A 1055 -20.66 1.33 49.87
N LYS A 1056 -20.62 0.72 48.68
CA LYS A 1056 -20.13 -0.65 48.52
C LYS A 1056 -18.72 -0.62 47.92
N PRO A 1057 -17.79 -1.44 48.43
CA PRO A 1057 -16.52 -1.66 47.76
C PRO A 1057 -16.73 -2.04 46.29
N ILE A 1058 -15.88 -1.53 45.40
CA ILE A 1058 -15.87 -1.94 44.00
C ILE A 1058 -15.01 -3.19 43.92
N ARG A 1059 -15.59 -4.31 43.48
CA ARG A 1059 -14.88 -5.59 43.39
C ARG A 1059 -14.78 -6.07 41.95
N LYS A 1060 -13.64 -6.64 41.59
CA LYS A 1060 -13.34 -7.26 40.30
C LYS A 1060 -13.69 -6.36 39.10
N SER A 1061 -13.43 -5.06 39.25
CA SER A 1061 -13.73 -4.09 38.20
C SER A 1061 -12.74 -4.17 37.05
N ARG A 1062 -13.16 -3.79 35.85
CA ARG A 1062 -12.34 -3.79 34.63
C ARG A 1062 -12.16 -2.38 34.10
N VAL A 1063 -11.01 -2.11 33.50
CA VAL A 1063 -10.72 -0.81 32.88
C VAL A 1063 -11.39 -0.77 31.50
N LEU A 1064 -12.30 0.18 31.29
CA LEU A 1064 -12.93 0.39 29.98
C LEU A 1064 -12.00 1.12 29.02
N LEU A 1065 -11.28 2.13 29.51
CA LEU A 1065 -10.28 2.88 28.74
C LEU A 1065 -9.07 3.20 29.61
N PHE A 1066 -7.89 3.08 29.01
CA PHE A 1066 -6.64 3.51 29.60
C PHE A 1066 -6.11 4.71 28.81
N LEU A 1067 -6.26 5.92 29.35
CA LEU A 1067 -6.04 7.18 28.63
C LEU A 1067 -4.77 7.88 29.11
N GLY A 1068 -4.16 8.66 28.20
CA GLY A 1068 -3.01 9.53 28.51
C GLY A 1068 -3.40 10.86 29.14
N ASP A 1069 -2.51 11.84 29.01
CA ASP A 1069 -2.68 13.20 29.55
C ASP A 1069 -3.66 14.06 28.74
N SER A 1070 -4.17 15.11 29.37
CA SER A 1070 -4.95 16.21 28.77
C SER A 1070 -6.19 15.75 28.00
N VAL A 1071 -6.89 14.74 28.53
CA VAL A 1071 -8.16 14.27 27.96
C VAL A 1071 -9.26 15.32 28.21
N THR A 1072 -9.49 16.16 27.22
CA THR A 1072 -10.55 17.18 27.26
C THR A 1072 -11.98 16.60 27.27
N THR A 1073 -12.94 17.40 27.73
CA THR A 1073 -14.38 17.14 27.61
C THR A 1073 -14.87 16.93 26.17
N ASP A 1074 -14.14 17.43 25.16
CA ASP A 1074 -14.40 17.19 23.73
C ASP A 1074 -13.96 15.77 23.28
N HIS A 1075 -13.00 15.15 23.97
CA HIS A 1075 -12.67 13.73 23.76
C HIS A 1075 -13.70 12.80 24.40
N ILE A 1076 -14.23 13.19 25.57
CA ILE A 1076 -15.21 12.40 26.33
C ILE A 1076 -16.60 12.47 25.70
N SER A 1077 -17.07 13.67 25.35
CA SER A 1077 -18.41 13.90 24.78
C SER A 1077 -18.34 15.00 23.70
N PRO A 1078 -18.03 14.66 22.43
CA PRO A 1078 -17.87 15.62 21.32
C PRO A 1078 -19.07 16.54 21.09
N ALA A 1079 -18.84 17.74 20.54
CA ALA A 1079 -19.90 18.70 20.19
C ALA A 1079 -19.93 19.12 18.70
N GLY A 1080 -18.94 18.72 17.89
CA GLY A 1080 -18.88 19.02 16.45
C GLY A 1080 -19.85 18.18 15.61
N SER A 1081 -20.07 18.55 14.34
CA SER A 1081 -20.96 17.85 13.42
C SER A 1081 -20.49 16.43 13.08
N ILE A 1082 -21.42 15.49 13.00
CA ILE A 1082 -21.23 14.17 12.37
C ILE A 1082 -22.01 14.22 11.06
N GLY A 1083 -21.31 14.43 9.94
CA GLY A 1083 -21.95 14.68 8.64
C GLY A 1083 -22.78 15.97 8.62
N ARG A 1084 -24.00 15.93 8.08
CA ARG A 1084 -24.90 17.11 7.94
C ARG A 1084 -25.64 17.52 9.23
N THR A 1085 -25.47 16.82 10.35
CA THR A 1085 -26.21 17.12 11.61
C THR A 1085 -25.31 17.15 12.84
N SER A 1086 -25.61 18.03 13.80
CA SER A 1086 -24.86 18.16 15.06
C SER A 1086 -25.43 17.24 16.15
N PRO A 1087 -24.63 16.30 16.73
CA PRO A 1087 -25.01 15.51 17.90
C PRO A 1087 -25.41 16.38 19.11
N ALA A 1088 -24.95 17.64 19.18
CA ALA A 1088 -25.33 18.55 20.24
C ALA A 1088 -26.84 18.81 20.30
N ALA A 1089 -27.55 18.73 19.17
CA ALA A 1089 -29.00 18.89 19.11
C ALA A 1089 -29.77 17.68 19.69
N ARG A 1090 -29.11 16.53 19.88
CA ARG A 1090 -29.74 15.28 20.37
C ARG A 1090 -29.36 14.95 21.82
N ARG A 1091 -28.85 15.93 22.58
CA ARG A 1091 -28.45 15.76 23.99
C ARG A 1091 -29.59 15.41 24.95
N GLY A 1092 -30.85 15.41 24.52
CA GLY A 1092 -31.98 14.91 25.29
C GLY A 1092 -32.20 13.39 25.15
N ASN A 1093 -31.45 12.71 24.27
CA ASN A 1093 -31.58 11.28 24.01
C ASN A 1093 -30.36 10.54 24.57
N ASP A 1094 -30.56 9.79 25.64
CA ASP A 1094 -29.51 9.09 26.37
C ASP A 1094 -28.84 7.98 25.54
N ALA A 1095 -29.60 7.24 24.72
CA ALA A 1095 -29.05 6.19 23.87
C ALA A 1095 -28.07 6.75 22.82
N VAL A 1096 -28.40 7.90 22.22
CA VAL A 1096 -27.52 8.58 21.26
C VAL A 1096 -26.26 9.10 21.96
N MET A 1097 -26.43 9.71 23.13
CA MET A 1097 -25.31 10.31 23.86
C MET A 1097 -24.39 9.28 24.51
N ALA A 1098 -24.92 8.14 24.97
CA ALA A 1098 -24.12 7.03 25.49
C ALA A 1098 -23.23 6.44 24.37
N ARG A 1099 -23.79 6.19 23.18
CA ARG A 1099 -23.02 5.74 22.00
C ARG A 1099 -22.00 6.77 21.51
N GLY A 1100 -22.30 8.06 21.68
CA GLY A 1100 -21.39 9.16 21.36
C GLY A 1100 -20.31 9.42 22.41
N THR A 1101 -20.34 8.73 23.57
CA THR A 1101 -19.35 8.91 24.63
C THR A 1101 -18.06 8.19 24.23
N PHE A 1102 -16.92 8.90 24.27
CA PHE A 1102 -15.62 8.45 23.77
C PHE A 1102 -15.57 8.14 22.26
N ALA A 1103 -16.53 8.64 21.48
CA ALA A 1103 -16.59 8.45 20.02
C ALA A 1103 -15.61 9.35 19.22
N ASN A 1104 -14.73 10.11 19.90
CA ASN A 1104 -13.80 11.00 19.23
C ASN A 1104 -12.68 10.20 18.54
N ILE A 1105 -12.49 10.38 17.24
CA ILE A 1105 -11.45 9.68 16.46
C ILE A 1105 -10.01 9.95 16.93
N ARG A 1106 -9.81 11.00 17.73
CA ARG A 1106 -8.51 11.39 18.28
C ARG A 1106 -8.26 10.81 19.68
N ILE A 1107 -9.20 10.06 20.25
CA ILE A 1107 -8.99 9.47 21.57
C ILE A 1107 -7.84 8.45 21.50
N VAL A 1108 -6.85 8.62 22.37
CA VAL A 1108 -5.70 7.71 22.46
C VAL A 1108 -5.91 6.80 23.65
N ASN A 1109 -6.23 5.54 23.36
CA ASN A 1109 -6.36 4.48 24.34
C ASN A 1109 -5.08 3.65 24.36
N LYS A 1110 -4.38 3.60 25.50
CA LYS A 1110 -3.11 2.88 25.70
C LYS A 1110 -3.24 1.36 25.52
N PHE A 1111 -4.45 0.82 25.47
CA PHE A 1111 -4.68 -0.56 25.04
C PHE A 1111 -4.37 -0.80 23.55
N LEU A 1112 -4.35 0.26 22.74
CA LEU A 1112 -4.30 0.19 21.28
C LEU A 1112 -3.12 1.01 20.71
N THR A 1113 -2.68 0.62 19.52
CA THR A 1113 -1.57 1.29 18.79
C THR A 1113 -2.05 2.44 17.89
N LYS A 1114 -3.38 2.65 17.79
CA LYS A 1114 -4.01 3.68 16.96
C LYS A 1114 -4.99 4.49 17.79
N ALA A 1115 -5.05 5.81 17.55
CA ALA A 1115 -6.11 6.65 18.07
C ALA A 1115 -7.45 6.30 17.40
N GLY A 1116 -8.53 6.32 18.16
CA GLY A 1116 -9.87 6.01 17.67
C GLY A 1116 -10.80 5.53 18.77
N PRO A 1117 -12.12 5.52 18.52
CA PRO A 1117 -13.15 5.21 19.53
C PRO A 1117 -13.27 3.71 19.80
N ARG A 1118 -12.14 3.06 20.08
CA ARG A 1118 -11.97 1.62 20.18
C ARG A 1118 -11.34 1.26 21.53
N THR A 1119 -11.68 0.09 22.05
CA THR A 1119 -11.07 -0.47 23.26
C THR A 1119 -11.07 -2.00 23.21
N ILE A 1120 -10.47 -2.63 24.22
CA ILE A 1120 -10.37 -4.09 24.32
C ILE A 1120 -11.35 -4.60 25.36
N TYR A 1121 -12.16 -5.59 24.99
CA TYR A 1121 -12.88 -6.41 25.97
C TYR A 1121 -11.91 -7.44 26.55
N ILE A 1122 -11.40 -7.15 27.76
CA ILE A 1122 -10.27 -7.83 28.39
C ILE A 1122 -10.46 -9.35 28.50
N PRO A 1123 -11.63 -9.91 28.88
CA PRO A 1123 -11.80 -11.36 29.00
C PRO A 1123 -11.54 -12.17 27.73
N THR A 1124 -11.80 -11.60 26.54
CA THR A 1124 -11.49 -12.26 25.25
C THR A 1124 -10.38 -11.57 24.46
N ASN A 1125 -9.84 -10.47 24.99
CA ASN A 1125 -8.86 -9.61 24.32
C ASN A 1125 -9.32 -9.13 22.92
N GLU A 1126 -10.63 -8.98 22.73
CA GLU A 1126 -11.24 -8.55 21.47
C GLU A 1126 -11.30 -7.02 21.37
N GLU A 1127 -10.80 -6.44 20.26
CA GLU A 1127 -10.92 -5.01 19.98
C GLU A 1127 -12.31 -4.68 19.41
N MET A 1128 -13.05 -3.80 20.09
CA MET A 1128 -14.40 -3.39 19.68
C MET A 1128 -14.61 -1.88 19.93
N ASP A 1129 -15.76 -1.34 19.52
CA ASP A 1129 -16.13 0.03 19.83
C ASP A 1129 -16.34 0.18 21.34
N VAL A 1130 -15.97 1.34 21.90
CA VAL A 1130 -16.03 1.57 23.36
C VAL A 1130 -17.40 1.27 23.95
N PHE A 1131 -18.47 1.67 23.25
CA PHE A 1131 -19.84 1.43 23.67
C PHE A 1131 -20.19 -0.07 23.70
N ASP A 1132 -19.74 -0.84 22.70
CA ASP A 1132 -20.05 -2.28 22.61
C ASP A 1132 -19.34 -3.06 23.72
N VAL A 1133 -18.10 -2.69 24.05
CA VAL A 1133 -17.38 -3.25 25.20
C VAL A 1133 -18.09 -2.94 26.50
N ALA A 1134 -18.56 -1.70 26.68
CA ALA A 1134 -19.32 -1.29 27.86
C ALA A 1134 -20.63 -2.08 28.02
N GLU A 1135 -21.39 -2.27 26.93
CA GLU A 1135 -22.60 -3.11 26.94
C GLU A 1135 -22.28 -4.56 27.32
N ARG A 1136 -21.17 -5.11 26.82
CA ARG A 1136 -20.79 -6.50 27.12
C ARG A 1136 -20.49 -6.69 28.59
N TYR A 1137 -19.67 -5.83 29.19
CA TYR A 1137 -19.41 -5.88 30.63
C TYR A 1137 -20.66 -5.63 31.49
N ALA A 1138 -21.61 -4.82 31.01
CA ALA A 1138 -22.88 -4.65 31.69
C ALA A 1138 -23.70 -5.96 31.72
N ARG A 1139 -23.71 -6.75 30.63
CA ARG A 1139 -24.33 -8.08 30.59
C ARG A 1139 -23.65 -9.07 31.54
N ASP A 1140 -22.35 -8.93 31.72
CA ASP A 1140 -21.54 -9.77 32.62
C ASP A 1140 -21.61 -9.33 34.09
N ASN A 1141 -22.40 -8.30 34.42
CA ASN A 1141 -22.44 -7.66 35.75
C ASN A 1141 -21.05 -7.24 36.28
N THR A 1142 -20.14 -6.84 35.38
CA THR A 1142 -18.78 -6.43 35.73
C THR A 1142 -18.70 -4.91 35.88
N PRO A 1143 -18.29 -4.38 37.05
CA PRO A 1143 -18.11 -2.94 37.23
C PRO A 1143 -16.97 -2.39 36.37
N LEU A 1144 -17.13 -1.18 35.84
CA LEU A 1144 -16.10 -0.55 35.01
C LEU A 1144 -15.42 0.63 35.71
N ILE A 1145 -14.14 0.82 35.41
CA ILE A 1145 -13.35 1.98 35.81
C ILE A 1145 -12.60 2.59 34.62
N LEU A 1146 -12.05 3.78 34.80
CA LEU A 1146 -11.11 4.40 33.88
C LEU A 1146 -9.76 4.62 34.55
N ILE A 1147 -8.68 4.51 33.77
CA ILE A 1147 -7.34 4.96 34.17
C ILE A 1147 -6.94 6.11 33.23
N CYS A 1148 -6.52 7.23 33.80
CA CYS A 1148 -6.22 8.47 33.05
C CYS A 1148 -4.91 9.11 33.51
N GLY A 1149 -4.27 9.87 32.63
CA GLY A 1149 -3.14 10.74 32.95
C GLY A 1149 -3.57 12.06 33.61
N LYS A 1150 -2.78 13.10 33.40
CA LYS A 1150 -3.01 14.46 33.96
C LYS A 1150 -4.16 15.17 33.26
N ASP A 1151 -4.77 16.11 33.98
CA ASP A 1151 -5.76 17.08 33.51
C ASP A 1151 -6.99 16.44 32.85
N TYR A 1152 -7.46 15.32 33.45
CA TYR A 1152 -8.63 14.61 32.98
C TYR A 1152 -9.88 15.50 33.11
N GLY A 1153 -10.54 15.74 31.98
CA GLY A 1153 -11.77 16.54 31.90
C GLY A 1153 -11.57 18.03 31.61
N SER A 1154 -10.46 18.44 31.00
CA SER A 1154 -10.19 19.84 30.64
C SER A 1154 -11.17 20.39 29.59
N GLY A 1155 -11.46 21.70 29.65
CA GLY A 1155 -12.38 22.39 28.75
C GLY A 1155 -13.75 22.75 29.36
N SER A 1156 -14.69 23.22 28.54
CA SER A 1156 -16.04 23.60 29.03
C SER A 1156 -16.74 22.37 29.57
N SER A 1157 -16.95 22.35 30.87
CA SER A 1157 -17.64 21.28 31.57
C SER A 1157 -18.98 20.97 30.92
N ARG A 1158 -19.11 19.75 30.39
CA ARG A 1158 -20.34 19.23 29.80
C ARG A 1158 -20.95 18.24 30.77
N ASP A 1159 -22.22 18.44 31.09
CA ASP A 1159 -23.06 17.53 31.85
C ASP A 1159 -22.95 16.07 31.33
N TRP A 1160 -22.95 15.92 30.00
CA TRP A 1160 -22.76 14.63 29.33
C TRP A 1160 -21.37 14.01 29.45
N ALA A 1161 -20.33 14.78 29.80
CA ALA A 1161 -19.01 14.21 30.03
C ALA A 1161 -18.95 13.37 31.32
N ALA A 1162 -19.90 13.55 32.25
CA ALA A 1162 -20.06 12.68 33.42
C ALA A 1162 -21.23 11.69 33.25
N LYS A 1163 -22.35 12.11 32.65
CA LYS A 1163 -23.50 11.22 32.38
C LYS A 1163 -23.17 10.09 31.40
N GLY A 1164 -22.38 10.38 30.37
CA GLY A 1164 -21.94 9.38 29.39
C GLY A 1164 -21.19 8.23 30.06
N PRO A 1165 -20.06 8.49 30.75
CA PRO A 1165 -19.35 7.46 31.51
C PRO A 1165 -20.24 6.69 32.50
N PHE A 1166 -21.15 7.36 33.19
CA PHE A 1166 -22.10 6.70 34.11
C PHE A 1166 -22.99 5.68 33.39
N LEU A 1167 -23.54 6.06 32.21
CA LEU A 1167 -24.37 5.18 31.38
C LEU A 1167 -23.58 4.03 30.75
N LEU A 1168 -22.29 4.24 30.47
CA LEU A 1168 -21.38 3.16 30.06
C LEU A 1168 -21.05 2.19 31.21
N GLY A 1169 -21.55 2.41 32.43
CA GLY A 1169 -21.33 1.52 33.57
C GLY A 1169 -20.07 1.84 34.38
N ILE A 1170 -19.40 2.97 34.11
CA ILE A 1170 -18.22 3.39 34.89
C ILE A 1170 -18.64 3.77 36.31
N ARG A 1171 -17.87 3.31 37.30
CA ARG A 1171 -18.11 3.51 38.74
C ARG A 1171 -17.00 4.31 39.43
N ALA A 1172 -15.78 4.26 38.90
CA ALA A 1172 -14.67 5.08 39.37
C ALA A 1172 -13.76 5.52 38.22
N VAL A 1173 -13.06 6.63 38.41
CA VAL A 1173 -11.99 7.10 37.52
C VAL A 1173 -10.74 7.28 38.37
N ILE A 1174 -9.63 6.63 37.99
CA ILE A 1174 -8.31 6.81 38.61
C ILE A 1174 -7.48 7.70 37.68
N ALA A 1175 -7.08 8.89 38.13
CA ALA A 1175 -6.32 9.84 37.31
C ALA A 1175 -5.12 10.44 38.06
N GLU A 1176 -4.13 10.94 37.33
CA GLU A 1176 -3.02 11.70 37.96
C GLU A 1176 -3.50 13.06 38.48
N SER A 1177 -4.39 13.72 37.73
CA SER A 1177 -5.08 14.92 38.18
C SER A 1177 -6.43 15.08 37.46
N PHE A 1178 -7.35 15.79 38.11
CA PHE A 1178 -8.65 16.14 37.54
C PHE A 1178 -8.80 17.64 37.38
N GLU A 1179 -9.55 18.01 36.36
CA GLU A 1179 -10.06 19.36 36.23
C GLU A 1179 -11.23 19.60 37.19
N ARG A 1180 -11.16 20.72 37.92
CA ARG A 1180 -11.98 20.99 39.11
C ARG A 1180 -13.48 20.78 38.88
N ILE A 1181 -14.00 21.32 37.78
CA ILE A 1181 -15.43 21.25 37.47
C ILE A 1181 -15.83 19.82 37.02
N HIS A 1182 -14.98 19.17 36.22
CA HIS A 1182 -15.29 17.81 35.74
C HIS A 1182 -15.33 16.80 36.89
N ARG A 1183 -14.37 16.86 37.82
CA ARG A 1183 -14.39 16.07 39.06
C ARG A 1183 -15.71 16.23 39.81
N SER A 1184 -16.18 17.47 39.98
CA SER A 1184 -17.44 17.77 40.66
C SER A 1184 -18.64 17.13 39.95
N ASN A 1185 -18.64 17.10 38.62
CA ASN A 1185 -19.70 16.45 37.85
C ASN A 1185 -19.66 14.92 37.96
N LEU A 1186 -18.47 14.30 38.06
CA LEU A 1186 -18.35 12.85 38.30
C LEU A 1186 -19.02 12.49 39.64
N VAL A 1187 -18.71 13.25 40.70
CA VAL A 1187 -19.38 13.12 42.02
C VAL A 1187 -20.88 13.32 41.89
N GLY A 1188 -21.31 14.35 41.15
CA GLY A 1188 -22.72 14.63 40.90
C GLY A 1188 -23.48 13.48 40.22
N MET A 1189 -22.79 12.65 39.44
CA MET A 1189 -23.36 11.43 38.82
C MET A 1189 -23.13 10.16 39.65
N GLY A 1190 -22.46 10.25 40.81
CA GLY A 1190 -22.15 9.10 41.64
C GLY A 1190 -20.94 8.27 41.17
N ILE A 1191 -20.10 8.82 40.29
CA ILE A 1191 -18.80 8.22 39.90
C ILE A 1191 -17.73 8.70 40.89
N ILE A 1192 -16.92 7.78 41.41
CA ILE A 1192 -15.87 8.07 42.39
C ILE A 1192 -14.62 8.62 41.67
N PRO A 1193 -14.18 9.87 41.92
CA PRO A 1193 -12.90 10.36 41.43
C PRO A 1193 -11.78 9.94 42.39
N LEU A 1194 -10.80 9.22 41.86
CA LEU A 1194 -9.63 8.71 42.58
C LEU A 1194 -8.37 9.32 41.98
N GLN A 1195 -7.50 9.87 42.81
CA GLN A 1195 -6.24 10.44 42.34
C GLN A 1195 -5.05 9.60 42.81
N PHE A 1196 -4.11 9.33 41.91
CA PHE A 1196 -2.81 8.77 42.30
C PHE A 1196 -2.12 9.69 43.32
N LEU A 1197 -1.34 9.11 44.24
CA LEU A 1197 -0.52 9.91 45.16
C LEU A 1197 0.50 10.76 44.37
N PRO A 1198 0.95 11.91 44.93
CA PRO A 1198 1.95 12.74 44.28
C PRO A 1198 3.19 11.94 43.85
N GLY A 1199 3.55 12.03 42.57
CA GLY A 1199 4.69 11.32 41.98
C GLY A 1199 4.38 9.89 41.50
N GLN A 1200 3.15 9.39 41.71
CA GLN A 1200 2.69 8.12 41.17
C GLN A 1200 1.77 8.32 39.97
N ASN A 1201 1.81 7.33 39.07
CA ASN A 1201 0.90 7.13 37.97
C ASN A 1201 0.86 5.66 37.57
N ALA A 1202 0.02 5.31 36.59
CA ALA A 1202 -0.13 3.94 36.12
C ALA A 1202 1.20 3.30 35.67
N GLU A 1203 2.08 4.04 35.00
CA GLU A 1203 3.38 3.54 34.54
C GLU A 1203 4.35 3.27 35.70
N SER A 1204 4.44 4.19 36.66
CA SER A 1204 5.30 4.04 37.85
C SER A 1204 4.88 2.88 38.75
N LEU A 1205 3.60 2.51 38.71
CA LEU A 1205 3.02 1.41 39.48
C LEU A 1205 2.99 0.09 38.69
N GLY A 1206 3.44 0.10 37.42
CA GLY A 1206 3.45 -1.08 36.55
C GLY A 1206 2.06 -1.54 36.08
N LEU A 1207 1.04 -0.67 36.14
CA LEU A 1207 -0.31 -1.00 35.72
C LEU A 1207 -0.42 -1.05 34.20
N THR A 1208 -0.95 -2.15 33.68
CA THR A 1208 -1.23 -2.36 32.26
C THR A 1208 -2.67 -2.00 31.88
N GLY A 1209 -3.54 -1.88 32.88
CA GLY A 1209 -4.99 -1.69 32.74
C GLY A 1209 -5.75 -2.98 32.42
N LYS A 1210 -5.05 -4.10 32.19
CA LYS A 1210 -5.68 -5.41 31.91
C LYS A 1210 -6.06 -6.17 33.17
N GLU A 1211 -5.60 -5.72 34.32
CA GLU A 1211 -5.89 -6.31 35.62
C GLU A 1211 -7.38 -6.20 35.97
N SER A 1212 -7.83 -6.97 36.96
CA SER A 1212 -9.07 -6.64 37.68
C SER A 1212 -8.74 -5.87 38.95
N PHE A 1213 -9.57 -4.87 39.25
CA PHE A 1213 -9.32 -3.91 40.32
C PHE A 1213 -10.36 -4.03 41.42
N ASP A 1214 -9.87 -4.14 42.65
CA ASP A 1214 -10.62 -4.03 43.88
C ASP A 1214 -10.31 -2.68 44.55
N ILE A 1215 -11.35 -1.89 44.85
CA ILE A 1215 -11.25 -0.59 45.52
C ILE A 1215 -11.98 -0.68 46.86
N ASP A 1216 -11.21 -0.61 47.94
CA ASP A 1216 -11.74 -0.70 49.30
C ASP A 1216 -12.34 0.64 49.75
N LEU A 1217 -13.65 0.65 50.01
CA LEU A 1217 -14.33 1.81 50.59
C LEU A 1217 -14.69 1.49 52.05
N PRO A 1218 -14.21 2.29 53.03
CA PRO A 1218 -14.59 2.13 54.42
C PRO A 1218 -16.06 2.53 54.64
N ALA A 1219 -16.66 2.04 55.73
CA ALA A 1219 -18.05 2.34 56.08
C ALA A 1219 -18.30 3.84 56.33
N GLU A 1220 -17.29 4.54 56.86
CA GLU A 1220 -17.29 5.99 57.02
C GLU A 1220 -16.16 6.59 56.16
N ILE A 1221 -16.54 7.43 55.20
CA ILE A 1221 -15.62 8.08 54.26
C ILE A 1221 -15.46 9.55 54.65
N LYS A 1222 -14.23 10.08 54.62
CA LYS A 1222 -13.93 11.51 54.84
C LYS A 1222 -13.41 12.20 53.57
N PRO A 1223 -13.58 13.52 53.42
CA PRO A 1223 -13.02 14.25 52.27
C PRO A 1223 -11.50 14.08 52.18
N GLY A 1224 -10.98 13.83 50.98
CA GLY A 1224 -9.55 13.65 50.72
C GLY A 1224 -8.93 12.37 51.33
N GLN A 1225 -9.74 11.45 51.84
CA GLN A 1225 -9.23 10.23 52.48
C GLN A 1225 -8.47 9.32 51.49
N HIS A 1226 -7.40 8.70 51.97
CA HIS A 1226 -6.69 7.68 51.21
C HIS A 1226 -7.41 6.33 51.30
N VAL A 1227 -7.49 5.63 50.18
CA VAL A 1227 -8.05 4.28 50.10
C VAL A 1227 -7.15 3.33 49.33
N GLN A 1228 -7.23 2.06 49.69
CA GLN A 1228 -6.44 1.00 49.08
C GLN A 1228 -7.08 0.53 47.77
N VAL A 1229 -6.25 0.39 46.74
CA VAL A 1229 -6.57 -0.31 45.49
C VAL A 1229 -5.66 -1.54 45.40
N THR A 1230 -6.26 -2.68 45.05
CA THR A 1230 -5.54 -3.94 44.82
C THR A 1230 -5.92 -4.53 43.47
N THR A 1231 -4.96 -5.15 42.79
CA THR A 1231 -5.19 -5.88 41.54
C THR A 1231 -5.10 -7.39 41.73
N ASP A 1232 -5.71 -8.16 40.82
CA ASP A 1232 -5.56 -9.62 40.75
C ASP A 1232 -4.13 -10.08 40.37
N GLU A 1233 -3.30 -9.16 39.88
CA GLU A 1233 -1.88 -9.38 39.61
C GLU A 1233 -0.96 -9.07 40.82
N GLY A 1234 -1.54 -8.78 41.99
CA GLY A 1234 -0.81 -8.57 43.24
C GLY A 1234 -0.24 -7.16 43.42
N ILE A 1235 -0.60 -6.20 42.56
CA ILE A 1235 -0.22 -4.78 42.71
C ILE A 1235 -1.16 -4.14 43.73
N SER A 1236 -0.58 -3.45 44.72
CA SER A 1236 -1.32 -2.78 45.79
C SER A 1236 -0.80 -1.35 45.97
N PHE A 1237 -1.68 -0.37 45.87
CA PHE A 1237 -1.32 1.06 45.98
C PHE A 1237 -2.46 1.90 46.58
N GLU A 1238 -2.11 3.02 47.18
CA GLU A 1238 -3.08 3.98 47.73
C GLU A 1238 -3.45 5.05 46.70
N VAL A 1239 -4.70 5.51 46.78
CA VAL A 1239 -5.22 6.65 46.01
C VAL A 1239 -5.97 7.61 46.92
N ILE A 1240 -6.01 8.88 46.56
CA ILE A 1240 -6.77 9.93 47.25
C ILE A 1240 -8.21 9.93 46.73
N LEU A 1241 -9.20 9.78 47.62
CA LEU A 1241 -10.59 10.03 47.31
C LEU A 1241 -10.82 11.52 47.09
N ARG A 1242 -11.09 11.93 45.85
CA ARG A 1242 -11.28 13.34 45.47
C ARG A 1242 -12.71 13.84 45.72
N PHE A 1243 -13.29 13.40 46.83
CA PHE A 1243 -14.39 14.12 47.48
C PHE A 1243 -13.73 15.27 48.26
N ASP A 1244 -13.89 16.49 47.78
CA ASP A 1244 -13.17 17.64 48.34
C ASP A 1244 -13.98 18.31 49.47
N THR A 1245 -15.26 17.95 49.64
CA THR A 1245 -16.16 18.50 50.66
C THR A 1245 -17.10 17.44 51.25
N GLU A 1246 -17.67 17.71 52.42
CA GLU A 1246 -18.73 16.87 53.03
C GLU A 1246 -20.00 16.78 52.15
N VAL A 1247 -20.27 17.83 51.37
CA VAL A 1247 -21.39 17.86 50.43
C VAL A 1247 -21.17 16.88 49.28
N ASP A 1248 -19.94 16.75 48.79
CA ASP A 1248 -19.58 15.76 47.76
C ASP A 1248 -19.86 14.33 48.25
N LEU A 1249 -19.54 14.03 49.51
CA LEU A 1249 -19.84 12.73 50.14
C LEU A 1249 -21.33 12.49 50.28
N LEU A 1250 -22.08 13.51 50.72
CA LEU A 1250 -23.52 13.44 50.85
C LEU A 1250 -24.18 13.12 49.50
N TYR A 1251 -23.73 13.77 48.42
CA TYR A 1251 -24.21 13.47 47.07
C TYR A 1251 -23.89 12.04 46.65
N TYR A 1252 -22.66 11.58 46.88
CA TYR A 1252 -22.27 10.20 46.55
C TYR A 1252 -23.07 9.15 47.33
N GLN A 1253 -23.31 9.35 48.63
CA GLN A 1253 -24.13 8.46 49.47
C GLN A 1253 -25.58 8.31 48.97
N HIS A 1254 -26.09 9.29 48.22
CA HIS A 1254 -27.42 9.23 47.60
C HIS A 1254 -27.38 8.77 46.14
N GLY A 1255 -26.23 8.32 45.63
CA GLY A 1255 -26.06 7.90 44.24
C GLY A 1255 -26.00 9.07 43.24
N GLY A 1256 -25.55 10.24 43.69
CA GLY A 1256 -25.42 11.47 42.91
C GLY A 1256 -26.36 12.60 43.33
N ILE A 1257 -26.07 13.81 42.86
CA ILE A 1257 -26.81 15.03 43.22
C ILE A 1257 -28.27 14.97 42.78
N LEU A 1258 -28.56 14.39 41.61
CA LEU A 1258 -29.93 14.30 41.09
C LEU A 1258 -30.81 13.40 41.96
N ASN A 1259 -30.24 12.30 42.45
CA ASN A 1259 -30.96 11.38 43.33
C ASN A 1259 -31.16 12.00 44.72
N TYR A 1260 -30.12 12.62 45.29
CA TYR A 1260 -30.22 13.39 46.54
C TYR A 1260 -31.42 14.37 46.52
N MET A 1261 -31.58 15.12 45.42
CA MET A 1261 -32.63 16.12 45.26
C MET A 1261 -34.06 15.56 45.16
N THR A 1262 -34.25 14.24 45.05
CA THR A 1262 -35.58 13.61 44.90
C THR A 1262 -36.11 12.94 46.18
N TYR A 1263 -35.33 12.92 47.27
CA TYR A 1263 -35.81 12.47 48.58
C TYR A 1263 -36.55 13.62 49.31
N ASP A 1264 -37.87 13.51 49.47
CA ASP A 1264 -38.75 14.57 49.99
C ASP A 1264 -38.39 15.09 51.40
N ASP A 1265 -37.92 14.24 52.32
CA ASP A 1265 -37.63 14.62 53.71
C ASP A 1265 -36.37 15.50 53.88
N LEU A 1266 -35.48 15.54 52.87
CA LEU A 1266 -34.22 16.29 52.94
C LEU A 1266 -34.32 17.71 52.36
N ARG A 1267 -35.30 17.98 51.48
CA ARG A 1267 -35.55 19.32 50.94
C ARG A 1267 -36.00 20.32 52.00
N LEU A 1268 -36.72 19.87 53.03
CA LEU A 1268 -37.20 20.71 54.13
C LEU A 1268 -36.07 21.23 55.03
N LYS A 1269 -34.95 20.50 55.17
CA LYS A 1269 -33.80 20.95 55.99
C LYS A 1269 -32.93 22.01 55.31
N TRP A 1270 -32.94 22.10 53.98
CA TRP A 1270 -32.14 23.07 53.21
C TRP A 1270 -32.86 24.40 52.95
N PHE A 1271 -34.19 24.45 53.07
CA PHE A 1271 -34.95 25.70 53.00
C PHE A 1271 -35.12 26.39 54.37
N LEU A 1272 -34.75 25.71 55.47
CA LEU A 1272 -34.86 26.19 56.85
C LEU A 1272 -33.48 26.50 57.50
N LEU A 1273 -32.39 26.33 56.76
CA LEU A 1273 -31.03 26.84 57.05
C LEU A 1273 -30.69 27.90 56.02
#